data_AF-A0A929GI82-F1
#
_entry.id   AF-A0A929GI82-F1
#
_cell.length_a   1.000
_cell.length_b   1.000
_cell.length_c   1.000
_cell.angle_alpha   90.00
_cell.angle_beta   90.00
_cell.angle_gamma   90.00
#
_symmetry.space_group_name_H-M   'P 1'
#
loop_
_entity.id
_entity.type
_entity.pdbx_description
1 polymer ?
#
loop_
_entity_poly.entity_id
_entity_poly.type
_entity_poly.pdbx_seq_one_letter_code
_entity_poly.pdbx_strand_id
1 'polypeptide(L)'
;MNIKRNLILLLLLIVFTNVRSQEKIFQVCIEDYRVETRYMNPDIAMPVLDFTEARLDDAFGLLPVYIYRFQLSSQDVIIAAEIVEEHVSTLEYENIQQIADIDIVEDEFKLISSIVYQRGVPFAEVLILPFRGSASTGITVLDSCVLRIEARETGTSMKITGSFVDNSVLATGLWYRMAADATGIYRITYEDLSQMGINPSTLDPEKIRIFGNGNGIVPERNSDDRIDDLQENPIYVHGEEDGVFNDEDYILFYGESSTTWNFVPFVGFGIFQHKINPYTDQTFYFLNINDTPGKRVPLAEYQGLSPTVFVSEFSDYAYHENDTFNILKTGREWYGEKYSEKTSYDYTFNFPNISENYKLSLQTNIAAHSTIESNFDYYYGEQHLLKAPVSRIILGTTVYAWTSTPDTVGFYPLQGDNVIIRVDYDKPVSTSLGWMNYIAVNARRKLIFTEPFMPFRDHLGFGPGEVAEYKITGAAEGLVVWDVTDPLNITKQSGELYEDIFTFLAPADEIREFIAFDGSGFNSVEFNEQVENQNLHAYDVKDYIILTHPDFMDQAHRMLSLHRNLDQIDGFIVTPQEIYNEFASGKQDPAAIRDFVRMLYERADSSSKPKYLLLLGDASYDYKDRMPDNTNLVPAYQSLEALKLGYSFVTDDFFGLMDPGEGINAWGKSVDIGIGRFPVHTVEQADAMVDKVEAYLTMKPNVLASWRNDICFIADYGDQNLHFTQAQKLQLMIDTGYQEYNRQKIYVDAFPKASSGNRYPEVNNTIDRMMDFGGLIVNYTGHGGEGGWSKAGILDIPMISLWSNRDRLPLFITATCEFSRYDDPSLISAGELVFLNPGGGGIGLLTTSRLAWADPNFRLNKAVYKFMFKRIDGEYYRIGDILRLAKTDQNNSTNIKNFVLLGDPAMQLAYPEYIVETTVVNGVTVEWYNTDTLNAMSEVNIQGVIRNFYGDTIKDFNGIIYPKVFDKDVMMSTLGSDISSLPAPFYVIGQKLYDGKASVAGGVFNINMFMPKSMATYIGYGKISYYAYDTVNLRDAHGYYRVYTGGVNTEAAPDHDGPELSLYLNNTDFVTGGLTNREPVFLAYLFDEHGINHTGNGIGRDITLTLDDDPLTTVVLNDIFDPDIDSYQSGWVSYPYTDLADGKHTLTLKAWDNMNNLTEKTLDFEVSVDGPLVLTGVMNYPNPFNDITHFVFDHNKPGNSFDLEIRIFNINGQHVRTLRGYSTADGLTITPLSWDGTDMGGNKLGNGVYIYRLYVLDEQGTQFVQTSKLIFTGKQ
;
A
#
# COMPACT_ATOMS: atom_id res chain seq x y z
N MET A 1 14.10 -78.74 -20.81
CA MET A 1 15.18 -77.91 -21.40
C MET A 1 14.55 -76.66 -21.99
N ASN A 2 14.10 -75.70 -21.16
CA ASN A 2 13.65 -74.35 -21.58
C ASN A 2 13.37 -73.38 -20.40
N ILE A 3 13.90 -73.64 -19.20
CA ILE A 3 13.65 -72.81 -17.99
C ILE A 3 14.90 -72.04 -17.52
N LYS A 4 16.08 -72.31 -18.10
CA LYS A 4 17.34 -71.62 -17.72
C LYS A 4 17.73 -70.43 -18.62
N ARG A 5 16.89 -70.02 -19.57
CA ARG A 5 17.20 -68.91 -20.50
C ARG A 5 16.38 -67.64 -20.26
N ASN A 6 15.24 -67.73 -19.55
CA ASN A 6 14.41 -66.56 -19.20
C ASN A 6 14.70 -65.99 -17.81
N LEU A 7 15.39 -66.72 -16.92
CA LEU A 7 15.75 -66.21 -15.60
C LEU A 7 17.03 -65.35 -15.63
N ILE A 8 17.86 -65.49 -16.67
CA ILE A 8 19.07 -64.66 -16.85
C ILE A 8 18.76 -63.37 -17.63
N LEU A 9 17.66 -63.32 -18.41
CA LEU A 9 17.17 -62.06 -18.98
C LEU A 9 16.34 -61.24 -17.98
N LEU A 10 15.71 -61.85 -16.97
CA LEU A 10 14.98 -61.11 -15.93
C LEU A 10 15.91 -60.49 -14.86
N LEU A 11 17.16 -60.98 -14.74
CA LEU A 11 18.18 -60.43 -13.84
C LEU A 11 19.14 -59.43 -14.52
N LEU A 12 19.00 -59.23 -15.84
CA LEU A 12 19.76 -58.23 -16.62
C LEU A 12 18.86 -57.11 -17.20
N LEU A 13 17.57 -57.11 -16.84
CA LEU A 13 16.61 -56.02 -17.06
C LEU A 13 16.21 -55.35 -15.73
N ILE A 14 17.12 -55.33 -14.75
CA ILE A 14 17.27 -54.13 -13.92
C ILE A 14 17.84 -53.09 -14.90
N VAL A 15 16.93 -52.44 -15.62
CA VAL A 15 17.22 -51.12 -16.16
C VAL A 15 17.73 -50.35 -14.96
N PHE A 16 19.02 -50.02 -14.98
CA PHE A 16 19.52 -48.86 -14.25
C PHE A 16 18.64 -47.69 -14.71
N THR A 17 17.50 -47.49 -14.06
CA THR A 17 17.02 -46.14 -13.84
C THR A 17 18.14 -45.55 -13.00
N ASN A 18 19.11 -44.93 -13.67
CA ASN A 18 19.94 -43.92 -13.03
C ASN A 18 18.94 -42.87 -12.57
N VAL A 19 18.34 -43.07 -11.39
CA VAL A 19 17.71 -42.01 -10.64
C VAL A 19 18.87 -41.06 -10.39
N ARG A 20 18.91 -39.98 -11.16
CA ARG A 20 19.92 -38.95 -10.95
C ARG A 20 19.56 -38.32 -9.62
N SER A 21 20.26 -38.71 -8.55
CA SER A 21 20.22 -37.92 -7.32
C SER A 21 21.19 -36.77 -7.47
N GLN A 22 20.72 -35.56 -7.18
CA GLN A 22 21.60 -34.42 -7.00
C GLN A 22 21.95 -34.41 -5.51
N GLU A 23 23.08 -35.02 -5.15
CA GLU A 23 23.65 -34.90 -3.81
C GLU A 23 24.50 -33.63 -3.74
N LYS A 24 24.26 -32.79 -2.73
CA LYS A 24 25.12 -31.65 -2.42
C LYS A 24 25.46 -31.64 -0.94
N ILE A 25 26.69 -31.22 -0.64
CA ILE A 25 27.22 -31.09 0.71
C ILE A 25 27.58 -29.63 0.91
N PHE A 26 27.14 -29.05 2.03
CA PHE A 26 27.35 -27.65 2.36
C PHE A 26 27.91 -27.49 3.76
N GLN A 27 28.84 -26.55 3.90
CA GLN A 27 29.28 -26.07 5.21
C GLN A 27 28.35 -24.92 5.61
N VAL A 28 27.70 -25.04 6.76
CA VAL A 28 26.89 -23.98 7.36
C VAL A 28 27.61 -23.51 8.62
N CYS A 29 27.76 -22.19 8.77
CA CYS A 29 28.26 -21.56 9.99
C CYS A 29 27.18 -20.61 10.51
N ILE A 30 26.89 -20.68 11.80
CA ILE A 30 25.91 -19.85 12.49
C ILE A 30 26.60 -19.22 13.69
N GLU A 31 26.54 -17.90 13.77
CA GLU A 31 27.32 -17.11 14.72
C GLU A 31 26.45 -16.10 15.45
N ASP A 32 26.96 -15.59 16.58
CA ASP A 32 26.35 -14.51 17.39
C ASP A 32 24.97 -14.85 18.00
N TYR A 33 24.88 -16.05 18.59
CA TYR A 33 23.70 -16.44 19.38
C TYR A 33 23.47 -15.50 20.56
N ARG A 34 22.24 -15.04 20.71
CA ARG A 34 21.84 -14.11 21.75
C ARG A 34 20.37 -14.29 22.14
N VAL A 35 20.03 -13.76 23.31
CA VAL A 35 18.65 -13.61 23.75
C VAL A 35 18.29 -12.13 23.64
N GLU A 36 17.27 -11.82 22.86
CA GLU A 36 16.73 -10.47 22.71
C GLU A 36 15.34 -10.39 23.38
N THR A 37 14.86 -9.19 23.68
CA THR A 37 13.48 -8.98 24.15
C THR A 37 12.64 -8.55 22.95
N ARG A 38 11.62 -9.32 22.59
CA ARG A 38 10.62 -8.91 21.60
C ARG A 38 9.43 -8.23 22.26
N TYR A 39 9.00 -7.17 21.62
CA TYR A 39 7.86 -6.36 22.03
C TYR A 39 6.79 -6.47 20.95
N MET A 40 5.57 -6.79 21.39
CA MET A 40 4.37 -6.68 20.56
C MET A 40 3.74 -5.30 20.72
N ASN A 41 3.68 -4.85 21.98
CA ASN A 41 3.32 -3.52 22.42
C ASN A 41 4.04 -3.27 23.77
N PRO A 42 3.91 -2.08 24.38
CA PRO A 42 4.67 -1.75 25.59
C PRO A 42 4.31 -2.59 26.83
N ASP A 43 3.16 -3.26 26.81
CA ASP A 43 2.68 -4.09 27.92
C ASP A 43 3.03 -5.58 27.73
N ILE A 44 3.49 -5.97 26.53
CA ILE A 44 3.75 -7.36 26.14
C ILE A 44 5.18 -7.47 25.60
N ALA A 45 6.07 -7.95 26.47
CA ALA A 45 7.46 -8.23 26.15
C ALA A 45 7.81 -9.69 26.51
N MET A 46 8.61 -10.35 25.67
CA MET A 46 9.07 -11.71 25.91
C MET A 46 10.51 -11.90 25.42
N PRO A 47 11.35 -12.67 26.15
CA PRO A 47 12.67 -13.02 25.65
C PRO A 47 12.55 -14.00 24.48
N VAL A 48 13.40 -13.84 23.48
CA VAL A 48 13.47 -14.66 22.27
C VAL A 48 14.91 -14.99 21.94
N LEU A 49 15.12 -16.08 21.22
CA LEU A 49 16.42 -16.42 20.66
C LEU A 49 16.66 -15.65 19.36
N ASP A 50 17.92 -15.32 19.07
CA ASP A 50 18.36 -14.73 17.80
C ASP A 50 19.83 -15.07 17.48
N PHE A 51 20.24 -14.86 16.22
CA PHE A 51 21.61 -15.01 15.73
C PHE A 51 21.85 -14.22 14.43
N THR A 52 23.07 -14.22 13.92
CA THR A 52 23.41 -13.51 12.66
C THR A 52 22.78 -14.21 11.44
N GLU A 53 22.13 -13.43 10.56
CA GLU A 53 21.39 -13.94 9.38
C GLU A 53 20.17 -14.83 9.69
N ALA A 54 19.71 -14.85 10.93
CA ALA A 54 18.44 -15.47 11.30
C ALA A 54 17.26 -14.95 10.45
N ARG A 55 16.34 -15.85 10.13
CA ARG A 55 15.03 -15.57 9.53
C ARG A 55 13.92 -16.13 10.43
N LEU A 56 12.68 -15.71 10.20
CA LEU A 56 11.51 -16.26 10.88
C LEU A 56 10.66 -17.03 9.86
N ASP A 57 10.06 -18.13 10.29
CA ASP A 57 9.16 -18.94 9.49
C ASP A 57 8.02 -19.44 10.38
N ASP A 58 6.78 -19.39 9.87
CA ASP A 58 5.58 -19.73 10.63
C ASP A 58 5.63 -21.17 11.20
N ALA A 59 6.42 -22.07 10.60
CA ALA A 59 6.60 -23.45 11.08
C ALA A 59 7.28 -23.54 12.47
N PHE A 60 8.00 -22.50 12.90
CA PHE A 60 8.72 -22.46 14.18
C PHE A 60 8.31 -21.27 15.06
N GLY A 61 7.18 -20.62 14.76
CA GLY A 61 6.70 -19.46 15.51
C GLY A 61 7.72 -18.32 15.54
N LEU A 62 8.06 -17.86 16.73
CA LEU A 62 9.03 -16.79 16.96
C LEU A 62 10.48 -17.28 17.04
N LEU A 63 10.74 -18.60 16.99
CA LEU A 63 12.10 -19.13 16.98
C LEU A 63 12.79 -18.85 15.64
N PRO A 64 14.03 -18.33 15.66
CA PRO A 64 14.75 -18.03 14.44
C PRO A 64 15.30 -19.30 13.79
N VAL A 65 15.30 -19.32 12.46
CA VAL A 65 15.84 -20.40 11.64
C VAL A 65 16.92 -19.91 10.70
N TYR A 66 17.85 -20.80 10.38
CA TYR A 66 18.78 -20.60 9.27
C TYR A 66 18.15 -21.21 8.03
N ILE A 67 18.08 -20.42 6.95
CA ILE A 67 17.45 -20.85 5.70
C ILE A 67 18.53 -21.06 4.65
N TYR A 68 18.62 -22.28 4.15
CA TYR A 68 19.47 -22.62 3.02
C TYR A 68 18.62 -22.88 1.78
N ARG A 69 18.94 -22.23 0.66
CA ARG A 69 18.27 -22.43 -0.63
C ARG A 69 19.26 -22.73 -1.74
N PHE A 70 18.94 -23.70 -2.59
CA PHE A 70 19.66 -23.90 -3.85
C PHE A 70 18.72 -24.29 -4.98
N GLN A 71 19.04 -23.82 -6.19
CA GLN A 71 18.24 -24.10 -7.37
C GLN A 71 18.27 -25.59 -7.72
N LEU A 72 17.09 -26.14 -7.99
CA LEU A 72 16.88 -27.50 -8.46
C LEU A 72 16.92 -27.56 -9.98
N SER A 73 17.35 -28.70 -10.51
CA SER A 73 17.34 -28.98 -11.95
C SER A 73 16.02 -29.56 -12.46
N SER A 74 15.15 -30.00 -11.55
CA SER A 74 13.82 -30.56 -11.82
C SER A 74 12.86 -30.19 -10.68
N GLN A 75 11.57 -30.11 -11.01
CA GLN A 75 10.48 -29.89 -10.05
C GLN A 75 10.01 -31.19 -9.39
N ASP A 76 10.27 -32.33 -10.04
CA ASP A 76 9.81 -33.65 -9.61
C ASP A 76 10.86 -34.32 -8.70
N VAL A 77 11.15 -33.72 -7.55
CA VAL A 77 12.12 -34.27 -6.60
C VAL A 77 11.55 -34.29 -5.18
N ILE A 78 11.93 -35.30 -4.39
CA ILE A 78 11.85 -35.25 -2.94
C ILE A 78 13.20 -34.75 -2.41
N ILE A 79 13.15 -33.79 -1.50
CA ILE A 79 14.32 -33.30 -0.79
C ILE A 79 14.42 -34.05 0.53
N ALA A 80 15.59 -34.59 0.80
CA ALA A 80 15.97 -35.08 2.12
C ALA A 80 17.22 -34.30 2.56
N ALA A 81 17.21 -33.78 3.79
CA ALA A 81 18.32 -33.08 4.38
C ALA A 81 18.71 -33.74 5.71
N GLU A 82 20.01 -33.91 5.95
CA GLU A 82 20.55 -34.41 7.20
C GLU A 82 21.81 -33.61 7.59
N ILE A 83 21.99 -33.42 8.90
CA ILE A 83 23.26 -32.92 9.45
C ILE A 83 24.17 -34.14 9.63
N VAL A 84 25.31 -34.16 8.94
CA VAL A 84 26.27 -35.28 9.00
C VAL A 84 27.46 -35.02 9.93
N GLU A 85 27.73 -33.74 10.21
CA GLU A 85 28.72 -33.29 11.18
C GLU A 85 28.19 -32.03 11.86
N GLU A 86 28.32 -31.94 13.19
CA GLU A 86 27.88 -30.80 13.98
C GLU A 86 29.00 -30.32 14.90
N HIS A 87 29.12 -29.00 15.04
CA HIS A 87 29.88 -28.34 16.07
C HIS A 87 28.90 -27.47 16.87
N VAL A 88 28.90 -27.67 18.19
CA VAL A 88 27.89 -27.09 19.07
C VAL A 88 28.53 -26.43 20.28
N SER A 89 27.82 -25.44 20.82
CA SER A 89 28.13 -24.81 22.10
C SER A 89 26.86 -24.72 22.96
N THR A 90 27.02 -24.38 24.24
CA THR A 90 25.89 -24.18 25.16
C THR A 90 25.54 -22.70 25.23
N LEU A 91 24.26 -22.36 25.09
CA LEU A 91 23.77 -21.00 25.33
C LEU A 91 23.41 -20.84 26.80
N GLU A 92 24.16 -20.01 27.51
CA GLU A 92 23.89 -19.70 28.92
C GLU A 92 22.83 -18.59 29.04
N TYR A 93 21.65 -18.91 29.61
CA TYR A 93 20.61 -17.94 29.92
C TYR A 93 19.85 -18.32 31.20
N GLU A 94 19.81 -17.41 32.17
CA GLU A 94 18.98 -17.57 33.38
C GLU A 94 17.52 -17.31 32.99
N ASN A 95 16.66 -18.33 33.08
CA ASN A 95 15.23 -18.35 32.71
C ASN A 95 14.88 -18.79 31.27
N ILE A 96 15.52 -19.84 30.76
CA ILE A 96 15.14 -20.48 29.47
C ILE A 96 13.65 -20.77 29.34
N GLN A 97 12.95 -21.09 30.45
CA GLN A 97 11.49 -21.33 30.44
C GLN A 97 10.63 -20.13 30.01
N GLN A 98 11.18 -18.92 30.05
CA GLN A 98 10.48 -17.71 29.64
C GLN A 98 10.66 -17.38 28.16
N ILE A 99 11.55 -18.08 27.45
CA ILE A 99 11.79 -17.86 26.03
C ILE A 99 10.53 -18.21 25.24
N ALA A 100 10.14 -17.32 24.33
CA ALA A 100 8.98 -17.52 23.47
C ALA A 100 9.15 -18.78 22.61
N ASP A 101 8.07 -19.56 22.52
CA ASP A 101 7.98 -20.79 21.72
C ASP A 101 9.07 -21.84 22.01
N ILE A 102 9.68 -21.79 23.19
CA ILE A 102 10.76 -22.71 23.60
C ILE A 102 10.31 -24.16 23.67
N ASP A 103 9.00 -24.40 23.79
CA ASP A 103 8.35 -25.71 23.75
C ASP A 103 8.41 -26.38 22.37
N ILE A 104 8.73 -25.65 21.30
CA ILE A 104 8.98 -26.20 19.96
C ILE A 104 10.37 -26.86 19.87
N VAL A 105 11.31 -26.46 20.73
CA VAL A 105 12.67 -27.00 20.78
C VAL A 105 12.66 -28.42 21.35
N GLU A 106 13.26 -29.35 20.61
CA GLU A 106 13.36 -30.77 20.97
C GLU A 106 14.81 -31.18 21.24
N ASP A 107 15.04 -32.43 21.64
CA ASP A 107 16.37 -32.96 21.95
C ASP A 107 17.30 -33.08 20.73
N GLU A 108 16.76 -33.01 19.50
CA GLU A 108 17.52 -33.03 18.24
C GLU A 108 17.31 -31.72 17.44
N PHE A 109 18.30 -31.33 16.64
CA PHE A 109 18.13 -30.19 15.73
C PHE A 109 17.11 -30.52 14.65
N LYS A 110 16.06 -29.69 14.54
CA LYS A 110 15.00 -29.89 13.55
C LYS A 110 15.39 -29.33 12.19
N LEU A 111 15.14 -30.14 11.15
CA LEU A 111 15.26 -29.76 9.74
C LEU A 111 13.88 -29.87 9.08
N ILE A 112 13.44 -28.82 8.40
CA ILE A 112 12.29 -28.89 7.50
C ILE A 112 12.79 -28.64 6.09
N SER A 113 12.53 -29.58 5.19
CA SER A 113 12.86 -29.43 3.78
C SER A 113 11.58 -29.27 2.95
N SER A 114 11.62 -28.35 2.00
CA SER A 114 10.49 -28.07 1.10
C SER A 114 10.99 -27.62 -0.27
N ILE A 115 10.17 -27.79 -1.29
CA ILE A 115 10.39 -27.12 -2.58
C ILE A 115 9.67 -25.78 -2.50
N VAL A 116 10.41 -24.72 -2.75
CA VAL A 116 9.86 -23.38 -2.96
C VAL A 116 10.16 -22.97 -4.39
N TYR A 117 9.31 -22.16 -4.97
CA TYR A 117 9.50 -21.67 -6.32
C TYR A 117 9.83 -20.19 -6.26
N GLN A 118 10.58 -19.68 -7.23
CA GLN A 118 10.79 -18.25 -7.39
C GLN A 118 10.71 -17.94 -8.87
N ARG A 119 9.67 -17.22 -9.26
CA ARG A 119 9.37 -16.94 -10.66
C ARG A 119 9.26 -18.20 -11.52
N GLY A 120 8.68 -19.29 -10.98
CA GLY A 120 8.56 -20.61 -11.61
C GLY A 120 9.85 -21.45 -11.62
N VAL A 121 10.94 -20.95 -11.04
CA VAL A 121 12.19 -21.70 -10.89
C VAL A 121 12.16 -22.46 -9.54
N PRO A 122 12.31 -23.79 -9.52
CA PRO A 122 12.30 -24.55 -8.28
C PRO A 122 13.60 -24.41 -7.49
N PHE A 123 13.47 -24.25 -6.18
CA PHE A 123 14.55 -24.26 -5.21
C PHE A 123 14.26 -25.30 -4.12
N ALA A 124 15.30 -26.03 -3.73
CA ALA A 124 15.27 -26.77 -2.49
C ALA A 124 15.56 -25.82 -1.35
N GLU A 125 14.64 -25.75 -0.40
CA GLU A 125 14.80 -25.02 0.84
C GLU A 125 14.96 -25.99 2.01
N VAL A 126 15.94 -25.72 2.87
CA VAL A 126 16.12 -26.38 4.15
C VAL A 126 16.11 -25.31 5.24
N LEU A 127 15.12 -25.40 6.12
CA LEU A 127 15.05 -24.66 7.38
C LEU A 127 15.78 -25.45 8.45
N ILE A 128 16.75 -24.84 9.10
CA ILE A 128 17.48 -25.40 10.23
C ILE A 128 17.05 -24.64 11.48
N LEU A 129 16.45 -25.32 12.45
CA LEU A 129 16.27 -24.80 13.80
C LEU A 129 17.57 -25.07 14.58
N PRO A 130 18.42 -24.06 14.84
CA PRO A 130 19.77 -24.30 15.33
C PRO A 130 19.83 -24.41 16.87
N PHE A 131 18.73 -24.86 17.47
CA PHE A 131 18.57 -25.05 18.91
C PHE A 131 18.10 -26.47 19.19
N ARG A 132 18.66 -27.08 20.22
CA ARG A 132 18.17 -28.35 20.78
C ARG A 132 18.29 -28.38 22.30
N GLY A 133 17.56 -29.29 22.92
CA GLY A 133 17.48 -29.50 24.35
C GLY A 133 16.17 -28.98 24.94
N SER A 134 16.13 -28.86 26.27
CA SER A 134 14.95 -28.46 27.02
C SER A 134 15.30 -27.45 28.10
N ALA A 135 14.27 -26.82 28.66
CA ALA A 135 14.44 -25.93 29.80
C ALA A 135 15.01 -26.61 31.07
N SER A 136 15.02 -27.96 31.11
CA SER A 136 15.59 -28.76 32.20
C SER A 136 17.04 -29.18 31.97
N THR A 137 17.50 -29.23 30.72
CA THR A 137 18.83 -29.69 30.30
C THR A 137 19.74 -28.55 29.82
N GLY A 138 19.17 -27.36 29.60
CA GLY A 138 19.83 -26.23 28.94
C GLY A 138 19.69 -26.30 27.42
N ILE A 139 19.90 -25.16 26.75
CA ILE A 139 19.85 -25.04 25.28
C ILE A 139 21.24 -25.19 24.70
N THR A 140 21.38 -26.10 23.75
CA THR A 140 22.58 -26.27 22.92
C THR A 140 22.33 -25.61 21.57
N VAL A 141 23.31 -24.85 21.07
CA VAL A 141 23.25 -24.14 19.79
C VAL A 141 24.19 -24.75 18.76
N LEU A 142 23.84 -24.63 17.48
CA LEU A 142 24.58 -25.21 16.34
C LEU A 142 25.56 -24.20 15.71
N ASP A 143 26.77 -24.06 16.24
CA ASP A 143 27.78 -23.10 15.74
C ASP A 143 28.16 -23.36 14.26
N SER A 144 28.28 -24.63 13.86
CA SER A 144 28.44 -24.99 12.46
C SER A 144 28.04 -26.43 12.19
N CYS A 145 27.71 -26.74 10.94
CA CYS A 145 27.40 -28.09 10.52
C CYS A 145 27.81 -28.37 9.06
N VAL A 146 27.94 -29.66 8.76
CA VAL A 146 27.97 -30.16 7.39
C VAL A 146 26.57 -30.67 7.07
N LEU A 147 25.89 -29.97 6.17
CA LEU A 147 24.54 -30.30 5.71
C LEU A 147 24.64 -31.13 4.42
N ARG A 148 24.17 -32.38 4.46
CA ARG A 148 23.96 -33.19 3.25
C ARG A 148 22.52 -33.02 2.79
N ILE A 149 22.35 -32.66 1.52
CA ILE A 149 21.04 -32.59 0.88
C ILE A 149 21.01 -33.51 -0.32
N GLU A 150 20.02 -34.39 -0.35
CA GLU A 150 19.71 -35.26 -1.46
C GLU A 150 18.39 -34.85 -2.11
N ALA A 151 18.43 -34.46 -3.39
CA ALA A 151 17.24 -34.36 -4.21
C ALA A 151 17.08 -35.66 -5.02
N ARG A 152 16.00 -36.40 -4.76
CA ARG A 152 15.69 -37.68 -5.42
C ARG A 152 14.51 -37.49 -6.35
N GLU A 153 14.67 -37.77 -7.64
CA GLU A 153 13.57 -37.70 -8.59
C GLU A 153 12.40 -38.61 -8.19
N THR A 154 11.19 -38.07 -8.23
CA THR A 154 9.94 -38.81 -8.04
C THR A 154 9.19 -38.98 -9.35
N GLY A 155 8.55 -40.13 -9.53
CA GLY A 155 7.65 -40.37 -10.68
C GLY A 155 6.28 -39.70 -10.56
N THR A 156 6.00 -39.01 -9.46
CA THR A 156 4.75 -38.28 -9.18
C THR A 156 5.04 -36.79 -9.15
N SER A 157 4.39 -36.04 -10.03
CA SER A 157 4.52 -34.59 -10.14
C SER A 157 3.36 -33.89 -9.43
N MET A 158 3.63 -32.85 -8.65
CA MET A 158 2.65 -31.77 -8.42
C MET A 158 2.56 -30.97 -9.72
N LYS A 159 1.83 -31.48 -10.70
CA LYS A 159 1.55 -30.76 -11.94
C LYS A 159 0.33 -29.88 -11.72
N ILE A 160 0.40 -28.67 -12.25
CA ILE A 160 -0.81 -27.93 -12.61
C ILE A 160 -1.51 -28.78 -13.67
N THR A 161 -2.67 -29.34 -13.31
CA THR A 161 -3.51 -30.12 -14.21
C THR A 161 -4.40 -29.17 -15.00
N GLY A 162 -4.03 -28.88 -16.25
CA GLY A 162 -4.88 -28.13 -17.18
C GLY A 162 -4.11 -27.06 -17.96
N SER A 163 -4.41 -26.92 -19.24
CA SER A 163 -4.04 -25.75 -20.03
C SER A 163 -5.23 -24.80 -20.07
N PHE A 164 -5.02 -23.52 -19.75
CA PHE A 164 -6.05 -22.49 -19.90
C PHE A 164 -6.59 -22.46 -21.33
N VAL A 165 -7.91 -22.37 -21.50
CA VAL A 165 -8.59 -22.29 -22.80
C VAL A 165 -8.15 -21.04 -23.55
N ASP A 166 -7.98 -21.16 -24.87
CA ASP A 166 -7.46 -20.05 -25.70
C ASP A 166 -8.47 -18.90 -25.87
N ASN A 167 -9.77 -19.17 -25.73
CA ASN A 167 -10.84 -18.19 -25.89
C ASN A 167 -11.98 -18.48 -24.94
N SER A 168 -12.56 -17.43 -24.36
CA SER A 168 -13.79 -17.56 -23.56
C SER A 168 -15.00 -17.87 -24.43
N VAL A 169 -15.96 -18.62 -23.89
CA VAL A 169 -17.30 -18.73 -24.48
C VAL A 169 -17.99 -17.37 -24.58
N LEU A 170 -17.67 -16.41 -23.70
CA LEU A 170 -18.20 -15.04 -23.72
C LEU A 170 -17.67 -14.18 -24.88
N ALA A 171 -16.74 -14.68 -25.69
CA ALA A 171 -16.14 -13.93 -26.79
C ALA A 171 -17.14 -13.53 -27.88
N THR A 172 -18.24 -14.28 -28.02
CA THR A 172 -19.29 -14.00 -29.02
C THR A 172 -20.66 -14.45 -28.51
N GLY A 173 -21.73 -13.79 -28.99
CA GLY A 173 -23.11 -14.13 -28.69
C GLY A 173 -23.85 -13.01 -27.98
N LEU A 174 -25.08 -13.32 -27.54
CA LEU A 174 -25.87 -12.47 -26.64
C LEU A 174 -25.91 -13.14 -25.28
N TRP A 175 -25.46 -12.43 -24.25
CA TRP A 175 -25.25 -12.96 -22.91
C TRP A 175 -26.02 -12.14 -21.88
N TYR A 176 -26.74 -12.81 -20.99
CA TYR A 176 -27.51 -12.19 -19.92
C TYR A 176 -27.15 -12.88 -18.61
N ARG A 177 -26.61 -12.12 -17.65
CA ARG A 177 -26.26 -12.65 -16.33
C ARG A 177 -27.47 -12.65 -15.42
N MET A 178 -27.68 -13.77 -14.74
CA MET A 178 -28.79 -14.03 -13.85
C MET A 178 -28.28 -14.57 -12.53
N ALA A 179 -28.90 -14.17 -11.41
CA ALA A 179 -28.56 -14.67 -10.08
C ALA A 179 -29.54 -15.76 -9.60
N ALA A 180 -28.99 -16.69 -8.83
CA ALA A 180 -29.71 -17.72 -8.08
C ALA A 180 -29.27 -17.65 -6.60
N ASP A 181 -30.24 -17.80 -5.70
CA ASP A 181 -30.12 -17.60 -4.26
C ASP A 181 -30.30 -18.89 -3.45
N ALA A 182 -30.83 -19.95 -4.05
CA ALA A 182 -31.14 -21.22 -3.40
C ALA A 182 -30.88 -22.41 -4.32
N THR A 183 -30.60 -23.57 -3.74
CA THR A 183 -30.51 -24.82 -4.50
C THR A 183 -31.91 -25.27 -4.90
N GLY A 184 -32.16 -25.52 -6.18
CA GLY A 184 -33.48 -25.94 -6.65
C GLY A 184 -33.67 -25.88 -8.16
N ILE A 185 -34.92 -26.02 -8.59
CA ILE A 185 -35.30 -25.90 -10.00
C ILE A 185 -35.77 -24.48 -10.28
N TYR A 186 -35.08 -23.81 -11.20
CA TYR A 186 -35.38 -22.46 -11.64
C TYR A 186 -36.18 -22.47 -12.93
N ARG A 187 -37.14 -21.54 -13.06
CA ARG A 187 -37.96 -21.35 -14.26
C ARG A 187 -37.73 -19.98 -14.87
N ILE A 188 -37.50 -19.94 -16.18
CA ILE A 188 -37.47 -18.73 -17.01
C ILE A 188 -38.65 -18.78 -17.98
N THR A 189 -39.54 -17.80 -17.89
CA THR A 189 -40.78 -17.71 -18.68
C THR A 189 -40.66 -16.74 -19.85
N TYR A 190 -41.66 -16.73 -20.74
CA TYR A 190 -41.78 -15.74 -21.81
C TYR A 190 -41.68 -14.29 -21.30
N GLU A 191 -42.32 -14.00 -20.16
CA GLU A 191 -42.33 -12.67 -19.56
C GLU A 191 -40.94 -12.30 -19.01
N ASP A 192 -40.22 -13.25 -18.40
CA ASP A 192 -38.86 -13.02 -17.91
C ASP A 192 -37.91 -12.64 -19.06
N LEU A 193 -37.98 -13.37 -20.18
CA LEU A 193 -37.20 -13.05 -21.39
C LEU A 193 -37.58 -11.67 -21.96
N SER A 194 -38.87 -11.33 -21.96
CA SER A 194 -39.35 -10.01 -22.39
C SER A 194 -38.83 -8.88 -21.49
N GLN A 195 -38.75 -9.11 -20.18
CA GLN A 195 -38.20 -8.16 -19.21
C GLN A 195 -36.67 -7.99 -19.34
N MET A 196 -35.96 -9.02 -19.79
CA MET A 196 -34.55 -8.94 -20.18
C MET A 196 -34.33 -8.15 -21.50
N GLY A 197 -35.40 -7.71 -22.15
CA GLY A 197 -35.35 -6.99 -23.43
C GLY A 197 -35.22 -7.91 -24.65
N ILE A 198 -35.39 -9.22 -24.47
CA ILE A 198 -35.37 -10.22 -25.55
C ILE A 198 -36.79 -10.33 -26.12
N ASN A 199 -36.94 -10.42 -27.45
CA ASN A 199 -38.24 -10.69 -28.06
C ASN A 199 -38.45 -12.22 -28.20
N PRO A 200 -39.22 -12.88 -27.31
CA PRO A 200 -39.25 -14.35 -27.29
C PRO A 200 -39.94 -14.94 -28.52
N SER A 201 -40.91 -14.21 -29.09
CA SER A 201 -41.60 -14.61 -30.34
C SER A 201 -40.68 -14.76 -31.57
N THR A 202 -39.44 -14.29 -31.48
CA THR A 202 -38.42 -14.42 -32.54
C THR A 202 -37.34 -15.44 -32.22
N LEU A 203 -37.39 -16.07 -31.04
CA LEU A 203 -36.43 -17.07 -30.61
C LEU A 203 -36.79 -18.44 -31.17
N ASP A 204 -35.75 -19.13 -31.61
CA ASP A 204 -35.77 -20.57 -31.81
C ASP A 204 -35.45 -21.24 -30.44
N PRO A 205 -36.39 -21.95 -29.82
CA PRO A 205 -36.17 -22.55 -28.50
C PRO A 205 -34.97 -23.51 -28.46
N GLU A 206 -34.63 -24.19 -29.56
CA GLU A 206 -33.47 -25.10 -29.65
C GLU A 206 -32.14 -24.37 -29.38
N LYS A 207 -32.08 -23.07 -29.71
CA LYS A 207 -30.88 -22.21 -29.63
C LYS A 207 -30.65 -21.55 -28.28
N ILE A 208 -31.51 -21.82 -27.30
CA ILE A 208 -31.38 -21.31 -25.94
C ILE A 208 -30.42 -22.20 -25.15
N ARG A 209 -29.48 -21.56 -24.44
CA ARG A 209 -28.41 -22.19 -23.66
C ARG A 209 -28.26 -21.49 -22.31
N ILE A 210 -27.84 -22.23 -21.29
CA ILE A 210 -27.49 -21.66 -19.98
C ILE A 210 -26.09 -22.12 -19.62
N PHE A 211 -25.28 -21.21 -19.08
CA PHE A 211 -23.92 -21.48 -18.62
C PHE A 211 -23.77 -21.13 -17.14
N GLY A 212 -22.91 -21.85 -16.44
CA GLY A 212 -22.53 -21.51 -15.06
C GLY A 212 -21.77 -22.63 -14.38
N ASN A 213 -20.95 -22.29 -13.40
CA ASN A 213 -20.02 -23.24 -12.77
C ASN A 213 -20.49 -23.74 -11.39
N GLY A 214 -21.72 -23.39 -10.98
CA GLY A 214 -22.31 -23.87 -9.72
C GLY A 214 -21.85 -23.11 -8.48
N ASN A 215 -21.87 -23.80 -7.34
CA ASN A 215 -21.65 -23.26 -6.01
C ASN A 215 -20.18 -23.15 -5.56
N GLY A 216 -19.96 -22.76 -4.29
CA GLY A 216 -18.64 -22.72 -3.67
C GLY A 216 -17.72 -21.58 -4.11
N ILE A 217 -16.50 -21.59 -3.56
CA ILE A 217 -15.43 -20.64 -3.91
C ILE A 217 -14.55 -21.19 -5.02
N VAL A 218 -13.89 -20.32 -5.77
CA VAL A 218 -12.79 -20.71 -6.66
C VAL A 218 -11.64 -21.23 -5.79
N PRO A 219 -11.00 -22.37 -6.15
CA PRO A 219 -9.97 -22.97 -5.31
C PRO A 219 -8.78 -22.05 -5.02
N GLU A 220 -8.48 -21.88 -3.73
CA GLU A 220 -7.35 -21.06 -3.28
C GLU A 220 -5.99 -21.73 -3.51
N ARG A 221 -5.85 -23.06 -3.49
CA ARG A 221 -4.55 -23.66 -3.84
C ARG A 221 -4.40 -23.65 -5.35
N ASN A 222 -3.27 -23.23 -5.89
CA ASN A 222 -3.04 -23.22 -7.35
C ASN A 222 -3.07 -24.61 -8.01
N SER A 223 -2.76 -25.67 -7.25
CA SER A 223 -2.76 -27.07 -7.73
C SER A 223 -4.09 -27.81 -7.57
N ASP A 224 -5.10 -27.20 -6.93
CA ASP A 224 -6.42 -27.81 -6.84
C ASP A 224 -7.15 -27.69 -8.19
N ASP A 225 -7.89 -28.74 -8.56
CA ASP A 225 -8.68 -28.79 -9.80
C ASP A 225 -9.75 -27.69 -9.81
N ARG A 226 -9.94 -27.05 -10.96
CA ARG A 226 -10.88 -25.94 -11.14
C ARG A 226 -11.50 -25.94 -12.53
N ILE A 227 -12.64 -25.30 -12.64
CA ILE A 227 -13.26 -24.99 -13.93
C ILE A 227 -12.64 -23.70 -14.45
N ASP A 228 -12.08 -23.74 -15.66
CA ASP A 228 -11.28 -22.66 -16.24
C ASP A 228 -12.12 -21.53 -16.84
N ASP A 229 -13.19 -21.86 -17.56
CA ASP A 229 -14.15 -20.94 -18.18
C ASP A 229 -15.58 -21.50 -18.00
N LEU A 230 -16.59 -20.67 -18.24
CA LEU A 230 -18.01 -21.02 -18.12
C LEU A 230 -18.39 -22.33 -18.83
N GLN A 231 -19.05 -23.24 -18.11
CA GLN A 231 -19.54 -24.51 -18.65
C GLN A 231 -21.04 -24.45 -18.99
N GLU A 232 -21.45 -25.16 -20.04
CA GLU A 232 -22.85 -25.23 -20.47
C GLU A 232 -23.64 -26.23 -19.61
N ASN A 233 -24.76 -25.75 -19.05
CA ASN A 233 -25.64 -26.50 -18.17
C ASN A 233 -26.81 -27.12 -18.95
N PRO A 234 -27.21 -28.37 -18.64
CA PRO A 234 -28.38 -28.99 -19.24
C PRO A 234 -29.66 -28.24 -18.85
N ILE A 235 -30.49 -27.92 -19.84
CA ILE A 235 -31.80 -27.30 -19.63
C ILE A 235 -32.95 -28.20 -20.14
N TYR A 236 -34.14 -27.95 -19.63
CA TYR A 236 -35.38 -28.49 -20.19
C TYR A 236 -36.22 -27.34 -20.73
N VAL A 237 -36.71 -27.44 -21.97
CA VAL A 237 -37.53 -26.41 -22.59
C VAL A 237 -38.92 -26.98 -22.87
N HIS A 238 -39.91 -26.46 -22.17
CA HIS A 238 -41.31 -26.80 -22.41
C HIS A 238 -41.81 -26.03 -23.64
N GLY A 239 -42.42 -26.74 -24.59
CA GLY A 239 -42.95 -26.15 -25.83
C GLY A 239 -41.99 -26.15 -27.03
N GLU A 240 -40.77 -26.66 -26.88
CA GLU A 240 -39.72 -26.63 -27.92
C GLU A 240 -40.13 -27.20 -29.29
N GLU A 241 -41.08 -28.14 -29.34
CA GLU A 241 -41.41 -28.95 -30.52
C GLU A 241 -41.94 -28.15 -31.73
N ASP A 242 -42.51 -26.96 -31.53
CA ASP A 242 -43.09 -26.15 -32.61
C ASP A 242 -42.12 -25.10 -33.19
N GLY A 243 -40.92 -24.98 -32.60
CA GLY A 243 -39.84 -24.08 -33.04
C GLY A 243 -40.07 -22.60 -32.74
N VAL A 244 -41.05 -22.23 -31.92
CA VAL A 244 -41.34 -20.83 -31.54
C VAL A 244 -41.55 -20.73 -30.03
N PHE A 245 -40.86 -19.81 -29.35
CA PHE A 245 -41.07 -19.60 -27.91
C PHE A 245 -42.34 -18.77 -27.65
N ASN A 246 -43.43 -19.44 -27.28
CA ASN A 246 -44.76 -18.87 -27.05
C ASN A 246 -45.01 -18.49 -25.57
N ASP A 247 -46.15 -17.84 -25.29
CA ASP A 247 -46.53 -17.36 -23.95
C ASP A 247 -46.62 -18.48 -22.87
N GLU A 248 -46.86 -19.73 -23.27
CA GLU A 248 -46.96 -20.90 -22.37
C GLU A 248 -45.61 -21.65 -22.21
N ASP A 249 -44.57 -21.21 -22.92
CA ASP A 249 -43.27 -21.88 -22.93
C ASP A 249 -42.38 -21.38 -21.79
N TYR A 250 -41.52 -22.27 -21.31
CA TYR A 250 -40.59 -21.96 -20.23
C TYR A 250 -39.37 -22.87 -20.26
N ILE A 251 -38.28 -22.37 -19.68
CA ILE A 251 -37.03 -23.09 -19.51
C ILE A 251 -36.91 -23.49 -18.05
N LEU A 252 -36.51 -24.73 -17.79
CA LEU A 252 -36.11 -25.21 -16.47
C LEU A 252 -34.63 -25.56 -16.46
N PHE A 253 -33.94 -25.19 -15.38
CA PHE A 253 -32.58 -25.62 -15.09
C PHE A 253 -32.39 -25.80 -13.58
N TYR A 254 -31.35 -26.54 -13.20
CA TYR A 254 -30.97 -26.71 -11.80
C TYR A 254 -29.99 -25.61 -11.40
N GLY A 255 -30.36 -24.83 -10.40
CA GLY A 255 -29.51 -23.83 -9.77
C GLY A 255 -29.04 -24.31 -8.40
N GLU A 256 -27.83 -23.92 -8.00
CA GLU A 256 -27.26 -24.21 -6.69
C GLU A 256 -27.15 -22.95 -5.85
N SER A 257 -27.36 -23.03 -4.53
CA SER A 257 -27.05 -21.93 -3.61
C SER A 257 -25.54 -21.73 -3.51
N SER A 258 -25.10 -20.57 -3.01
CA SER A 258 -23.66 -20.31 -2.79
C SER A 258 -23.02 -21.23 -1.74
N THR A 259 -23.83 -21.86 -0.88
CA THR A 259 -23.40 -22.79 0.18
C THR A 259 -23.20 -24.20 -0.34
N THR A 260 -22.06 -24.80 0.00
CA THR A 260 -21.73 -26.19 -0.35
C THR A 260 -21.99 -27.14 0.81
N TRP A 261 -22.28 -28.41 0.50
CA TRP A 261 -22.43 -29.48 1.50
C TRP A 261 -21.51 -30.65 1.18
N ASN A 262 -20.63 -30.98 2.12
CA ASN A 262 -19.65 -32.06 1.95
C ASN A 262 -19.96 -33.21 2.91
N PHE A 263 -20.00 -34.43 2.40
CA PHE A 263 -20.15 -35.62 3.23
C PHE A 263 -18.84 -35.92 3.96
N VAL A 264 -18.89 -35.98 5.28
CA VAL A 264 -17.77 -36.33 6.14
C VAL A 264 -18.06 -37.68 6.80
N PRO A 265 -17.25 -38.72 6.52
CA PRO A 265 -17.39 -40.00 7.19
C PRO A 265 -16.95 -39.87 8.65
N PHE A 266 -17.94 -39.69 9.54
CA PHE A 266 -17.72 -39.66 10.99
C PHE A 266 -17.90 -41.05 11.60
N VAL A 267 -17.11 -41.38 12.62
CA VAL A 267 -17.14 -42.70 13.28
C VAL A 267 -18.54 -42.97 13.86
N GLY A 268 -19.31 -43.81 13.17
CA GLY A 268 -20.58 -44.38 13.64
C GLY A 268 -21.84 -43.99 12.86
N PHE A 269 -21.87 -42.92 12.05
CA PHE A 269 -23.10 -42.52 11.33
C PHE A 269 -22.92 -41.62 10.09
N GLY A 270 -21.80 -40.88 9.89
CA GLY A 270 -21.64 -39.97 8.74
C GLY A 270 -22.52 -38.70 8.81
N ILE A 271 -22.00 -37.56 8.35
CA ILE A 271 -22.70 -36.26 8.40
C ILE A 271 -22.42 -35.45 7.13
N PHE A 272 -23.34 -34.56 6.76
CA PHE A 272 -23.09 -33.49 5.79
C PHE A 272 -22.73 -32.21 6.55
N GLN A 273 -21.66 -31.56 6.13
CA GLN A 273 -21.18 -30.29 6.68
C GLN A 273 -21.34 -29.19 5.65
N HIS A 274 -21.98 -28.09 6.04
CA HIS A 274 -22.11 -26.94 5.18
C HIS A 274 -20.82 -26.10 5.19
N LYS A 275 -20.59 -25.36 4.11
CA LYS A 275 -19.60 -24.31 4.03
C LYS A 275 -20.17 -23.17 3.20
N ILE A 276 -20.39 -22.03 3.86
CA ILE A 276 -20.86 -20.81 3.20
C ILE A 276 -19.76 -20.20 2.32
N ASN A 277 -20.15 -19.48 1.28
CA ASN A 277 -19.22 -18.66 0.50
C ASN A 277 -18.98 -17.33 1.24
N PRO A 278 -17.72 -16.93 1.54
CA PRO A 278 -17.44 -15.68 2.26
C PRO A 278 -17.58 -14.43 1.38
N TYR A 279 -17.62 -14.56 0.05
CA TYR A 279 -17.51 -13.46 -0.91
C TYR A 279 -18.83 -13.02 -1.53
N THR A 280 -19.84 -13.90 -1.54
CA THR A 280 -21.17 -13.64 -2.07
C THR A 280 -22.20 -14.58 -1.45
N ASP A 281 -23.47 -14.17 -1.46
CA ASP A 281 -24.61 -15.02 -1.08
C ASP A 281 -25.30 -15.65 -2.30
N GLN A 282 -24.99 -15.20 -3.52
CA GLN A 282 -25.62 -15.64 -4.75
C GLN A 282 -24.66 -16.46 -5.64
N THR A 283 -25.22 -17.35 -6.46
CA THR A 283 -24.54 -17.95 -7.61
C THR A 283 -25.06 -17.29 -8.88
N PHE A 284 -24.25 -17.29 -9.94
CA PHE A 284 -24.64 -16.66 -11.20
C PHE A 284 -24.59 -17.64 -12.36
N TYR A 285 -25.57 -17.49 -13.24
CA TYR A 285 -25.74 -18.24 -14.47
C TYR A 285 -25.92 -17.27 -15.63
N PHE A 286 -25.54 -17.68 -16.84
CA PHE A 286 -25.58 -16.85 -18.03
C PHE A 286 -26.51 -17.48 -19.06
N LEU A 287 -27.58 -16.79 -19.40
CA LEU A 287 -28.43 -17.12 -20.53
C LEU A 287 -27.71 -16.71 -21.81
N ASN A 288 -27.61 -17.63 -22.77
CA ASN A 288 -27.03 -17.38 -24.07
C ASN A 288 -28.02 -17.72 -25.18
N ILE A 289 -28.09 -16.83 -26.17
CA ILE A 289 -28.85 -17.03 -27.42
C ILE A 289 -27.86 -16.94 -28.57
N ASN A 290 -27.65 -18.06 -29.26
CA ASN A 290 -26.69 -18.16 -30.36
C ASN A 290 -27.12 -19.22 -31.39
N ASP A 291 -26.44 -19.34 -32.52
CA ASP A 291 -26.81 -20.27 -33.61
C ASP A 291 -26.53 -21.76 -33.32
N THR A 292 -26.05 -22.10 -32.12
CA THR A 292 -25.74 -23.48 -31.72
C THR A 292 -26.85 -24.02 -30.81
N PRO A 293 -27.35 -25.24 -31.06
CA PRO A 293 -28.32 -25.88 -30.17
C PRO A 293 -27.80 -26.03 -28.74
N GLY A 294 -28.66 -25.82 -27.75
CA GLY A 294 -28.29 -25.92 -26.34
C GLY A 294 -28.32 -27.33 -25.75
N LYS A 295 -27.52 -27.55 -24.70
CA LYS A 295 -27.49 -28.80 -23.96
C LYS A 295 -28.84 -29.07 -23.29
N ARG A 296 -29.45 -30.24 -23.56
CA ARG A 296 -30.72 -30.67 -22.97
C ARG A 296 -30.52 -31.74 -21.90
N VAL A 297 -31.40 -31.80 -20.91
CA VAL A 297 -31.44 -32.89 -19.93
C VAL A 297 -31.86 -34.19 -20.64
N PRO A 298 -30.96 -35.18 -20.80
CA PRO A 298 -31.29 -36.44 -21.44
C PRO A 298 -32.03 -37.38 -20.47
N LEU A 299 -32.75 -38.36 -21.02
CA LEU A 299 -33.33 -39.46 -20.25
C LEU A 299 -32.25 -40.51 -19.93
N ALA A 300 -32.08 -40.85 -18.65
CA ALA A 300 -31.27 -41.98 -18.21
C ALA A 300 -32.13 -43.25 -18.13
N GLU A 301 -31.75 -44.27 -18.91
CA GLU A 301 -32.37 -45.60 -18.86
C GLU A 301 -31.36 -46.65 -18.39
N TYR A 302 -31.58 -47.16 -17.18
CA TYR A 302 -30.76 -48.24 -16.62
C TYR A 302 -31.39 -49.61 -16.86
N GLN A 303 -31.27 -50.10 -18.10
CA GLN A 303 -31.84 -51.41 -18.46
C GLN A 303 -31.02 -52.58 -17.90
N GLY A 304 -31.71 -53.57 -17.31
CA GLY A 304 -31.09 -54.82 -16.86
C GLY A 304 -30.39 -54.77 -15.49
N LEU A 305 -30.49 -53.66 -14.74
CA LEU A 305 -30.05 -53.62 -13.35
C LEU A 305 -31.01 -54.40 -12.43
N SER A 306 -30.49 -54.97 -11.35
CA SER A 306 -31.27 -55.58 -10.27
C SER A 306 -30.92 -54.89 -8.95
N PRO A 307 -31.90 -54.45 -8.15
CA PRO A 307 -31.62 -53.70 -6.94
C PRO A 307 -30.95 -54.58 -5.89
N THR A 308 -29.92 -54.03 -5.26
CA THR A 308 -29.21 -54.63 -4.12
C THR A 308 -29.53 -53.88 -2.82
N VAL A 309 -29.94 -52.61 -2.91
CA VAL A 309 -30.39 -51.78 -1.80
C VAL A 309 -31.74 -51.14 -2.11
N PHE A 310 -32.56 -50.92 -1.08
CA PHE A 310 -33.87 -50.26 -1.18
C PHE A 310 -33.85 -48.96 -0.38
N VAL A 311 -34.14 -47.84 -1.04
CA VAL A 311 -34.10 -46.51 -0.44
C VAL A 311 -35.52 -45.96 -0.33
N SER A 312 -36.02 -45.89 0.90
CA SER A 312 -37.30 -45.25 1.26
C SER A 312 -37.15 -44.14 2.30
N GLU A 313 -35.91 -43.84 2.68
CA GLU A 313 -35.52 -42.80 3.62
C GLU A 313 -34.23 -42.16 3.09
N PHE A 314 -34.03 -40.88 3.37
CA PHE A 314 -32.91 -40.12 2.84
C PHE A 314 -32.32 -39.20 3.90
N SER A 315 -31.12 -38.68 3.62
CA SER A 315 -30.43 -37.71 4.44
C SER A 315 -30.78 -36.30 4.05
N ASP A 316 -31.11 -35.54 5.08
CA ASP A 316 -31.43 -34.13 4.98
C ASP A 316 -30.66 -33.33 6.01
N TYR A 317 -30.52 -32.04 5.76
CA TYR A 317 -29.71 -31.15 6.57
C TYR A 317 -30.25 -29.73 6.52
N ALA A 318 -30.02 -28.99 7.60
CA ALA A 318 -30.33 -27.57 7.70
C ALA A 318 -29.31 -26.90 8.61
N TYR A 319 -29.04 -25.62 8.37
CA TYR A 319 -28.14 -24.82 9.18
C TYR A 319 -28.72 -23.43 9.45
N HIS A 320 -28.18 -22.79 10.48
CA HIS A 320 -28.36 -21.38 10.78
C HIS A 320 -26.97 -20.79 11.01
N GLU A 321 -26.59 -19.86 10.13
CA GLU A 321 -25.34 -19.11 10.18
C GLU A 321 -25.65 -17.72 9.61
N ASN A 322 -25.65 -16.72 10.49
CA ASN A 322 -26.01 -15.35 10.15
C ASN A 322 -24.76 -14.48 10.21
N ASP A 323 -24.21 -14.06 9.08
CA ASP A 323 -23.00 -13.23 9.02
C ASP A 323 -23.28 -11.76 9.36
N THR A 324 -23.61 -11.44 10.61
CA THR A 324 -24.04 -10.07 10.99
C THR A 324 -22.93 -9.18 11.54
N PHE A 325 -21.92 -9.76 12.19
CA PHE A 325 -20.83 -9.01 12.84
C PHE A 325 -19.46 -9.61 12.51
N ASN A 326 -18.56 -8.78 12.00
CA ASN A 326 -17.13 -9.02 12.12
C ASN A 326 -16.63 -8.35 13.43
N ILE A 327 -16.28 -9.16 14.43
CA ILE A 327 -16.04 -8.69 15.81
C ILE A 327 -14.89 -7.68 15.90
N LEU A 328 -13.84 -7.87 15.10
CA LEU A 328 -12.62 -7.06 15.12
C LEU A 328 -12.40 -6.25 13.84
N LYS A 329 -13.36 -6.31 12.91
CA LYS A 329 -13.26 -5.71 11.57
C LYS A 329 -12.04 -6.21 10.79
N THR A 330 -11.79 -7.51 10.82
CA THR A 330 -10.61 -8.15 10.21
C THR A 330 -10.88 -9.59 9.87
N GLY A 331 -10.17 -10.12 8.88
CA GLY A 331 -10.40 -11.48 8.42
C GLY A 331 -11.80 -11.63 7.80
N ARG A 332 -12.10 -12.83 7.34
CA ARG A 332 -13.34 -13.12 6.60
C ARG A 332 -14.40 -13.90 7.38
N GLU A 333 -14.15 -14.17 8.66
CA GLU A 333 -15.13 -14.87 9.52
C GLU A 333 -16.08 -13.85 10.15
N TRP A 334 -17.39 -14.12 10.04
CA TRP A 334 -18.47 -13.30 10.56
C TRP A 334 -19.29 -14.12 11.56
N TYR A 335 -19.99 -13.43 12.45
CA TYR A 335 -20.78 -14.04 13.51
C TYR A 335 -22.20 -13.48 13.54
N GLY A 336 -23.12 -14.31 14.04
CA GLY A 336 -24.53 -14.00 14.20
C GLY A 336 -24.86 -13.43 15.56
N GLU A 337 -25.81 -14.10 16.21
CA GLU A 337 -26.43 -13.64 17.43
C GLU A 337 -25.42 -13.40 18.55
N LYS A 338 -25.43 -12.19 19.11
CA LYS A 338 -24.61 -11.81 20.26
C LYS A 338 -25.30 -12.19 21.58
N TYR A 339 -24.58 -12.95 22.41
CA TYR A 339 -24.95 -13.34 23.76
C TYR A 339 -24.34 -12.34 24.76
N SER A 340 -25.12 -11.32 25.13
CA SER A 340 -24.69 -10.28 26.07
C SER A 340 -25.74 -10.03 27.16
N GLU A 341 -26.76 -9.21 26.86
CA GLU A 341 -27.94 -8.97 27.70
C GLU A 341 -28.97 -10.09 27.52
N LYS A 342 -29.16 -10.51 26.27
CA LYS A 342 -29.87 -11.75 25.94
C LYS A 342 -28.85 -12.89 25.91
N THR A 343 -29.03 -13.87 26.79
CA THR A 343 -28.11 -15.02 26.94
C THR A 343 -28.73 -16.34 26.46
N SER A 344 -29.93 -16.31 25.87
CA SER A 344 -30.65 -17.51 25.42
C SER A 344 -31.32 -17.24 24.07
N TYR A 345 -31.14 -18.15 23.13
CA TYR A 345 -31.75 -18.10 21.79
C TYR A 345 -32.29 -19.48 21.40
N ASP A 346 -33.42 -19.49 20.69
CA ASP A 346 -34.01 -20.70 20.10
C ASP A 346 -33.77 -20.71 18.59
N TYR A 347 -33.19 -21.80 18.08
CA TYR A 347 -32.95 -22.05 16.67
C TYR A 347 -33.90 -23.15 16.18
N THR A 348 -34.71 -22.86 15.16
CA THR A 348 -35.75 -23.77 14.69
C THR A 348 -35.42 -24.30 13.30
N PHE A 349 -35.41 -25.63 13.16
CA PHE A 349 -35.23 -26.34 11.91
C PHE A 349 -36.48 -27.16 11.58
N ASN A 350 -36.84 -27.24 10.31
CA ASN A 350 -37.99 -28.01 9.85
C ASN A 350 -37.51 -29.18 8.98
N PHE A 351 -37.89 -30.41 9.37
CA PHE A 351 -37.59 -31.64 8.66
C PHE A 351 -38.89 -32.46 8.50
N PRO A 352 -39.68 -32.21 7.43
CA PRO A 352 -40.93 -32.91 7.23
C PRO A 352 -40.76 -34.43 7.14
N ASN A 353 -41.62 -35.19 7.81
CA ASN A 353 -41.58 -36.66 7.81
C ASN A 353 -40.26 -37.24 8.37
N ILE A 354 -39.73 -36.62 9.43
CA ILE A 354 -38.54 -37.09 10.13
C ILE A 354 -38.67 -38.58 10.55
N SER A 355 -37.59 -39.35 10.38
CA SER A 355 -37.52 -40.75 10.78
C SER A 355 -37.10 -40.88 12.23
N GLU A 356 -37.98 -41.43 13.06
CA GLU A 356 -37.74 -41.65 14.50
C GLU A 356 -36.74 -42.79 14.80
N ASN A 357 -36.36 -43.56 13.77
CA ASN A 357 -35.44 -44.69 13.91
C ASN A 357 -33.97 -44.29 13.99
N TYR A 358 -33.64 -43.06 13.62
CA TYR A 358 -32.27 -42.56 13.54
C TYR A 358 -32.07 -41.36 14.45
N LYS A 359 -30.82 -41.17 14.88
CA LYS A 359 -30.43 -39.98 15.60
C LYS A 359 -30.28 -38.82 14.61
N LEU A 360 -30.77 -37.65 15.01
CA LEU A 360 -30.30 -36.36 14.52
C LEU A 360 -28.85 -36.15 14.95
N SER A 361 -28.08 -35.37 14.21
CA SER A 361 -26.78 -34.85 14.67
C SER A 361 -26.80 -33.33 14.73
N LEU A 362 -26.39 -32.76 15.86
CA LEU A 362 -26.17 -31.33 16.04
C LEU A 362 -24.68 -31.01 15.90
N GLN A 363 -24.35 -30.04 15.07
CA GLN A 363 -23.03 -29.43 14.92
C GLN A 363 -23.13 -27.94 15.30
N THR A 364 -22.11 -27.41 15.95
CA THR A 364 -22.10 -26.01 16.38
C THR A 364 -20.69 -25.44 16.45
N ASN A 365 -20.57 -24.15 16.19
CA ASN A 365 -19.39 -23.34 16.49
C ASN A 365 -19.82 -22.01 17.11
N ILE A 366 -19.11 -21.61 18.15
CA ILE A 366 -19.40 -20.40 18.94
C ILE A 366 -18.09 -19.72 19.33
N ALA A 367 -18.14 -18.41 19.51
CA ALA A 367 -17.03 -17.63 20.04
C ALA A 367 -17.40 -17.01 21.39
N ALA A 368 -16.42 -16.83 22.28
CA ALA A 368 -16.58 -16.06 23.51
C ALA A 368 -15.37 -15.22 23.90
N HIS A 369 -15.64 -14.02 24.40
CA HIS A 369 -14.69 -13.13 25.05
C HIS A 369 -14.99 -13.17 26.56
N SER A 370 -14.15 -13.84 27.35
CA SER A 370 -14.33 -13.96 28.79
C SER A 370 -13.01 -14.22 29.51
N THR A 371 -12.77 -13.53 30.63
CA THR A 371 -11.55 -13.72 31.46
C THR A 371 -11.63 -14.97 32.36
N ILE A 372 -12.79 -15.62 32.40
CA ILE A 372 -13.06 -16.91 33.03
C ILE A 372 -13.59 -17.84 31.94
N GLU A 373 -13.23 -19.13 32.01
CA GLU A 373 -13.81 -20.13 31.11
C GLU A 373 -15.34 -20.05 31.18
N SER A 374 -15.97 -19.93 30.02
CA SER A 374 -17.42 -19.78 29.88
C SER A 374 -17.99 -20.93 29.08
N ASN A 375 -19.30 -21.16 29.15
CA ASN A 375 -19.91 -22.34 28.53
C ASN A 375 -21.21 -21.99 27.81
N PHE A 376 -21.52 -22.75 26.78
CA PHE A 376 -22.84 -22.75 26.15
C PHE A 376 -23.50 -24.11 26.31
N ASP A 377 -24.73 -24.11 26.80
CA ASP A 377 -25.53 -25.30 27.04
C ASP A 377 -26.64 -25.40 25.98
N TYR A 378 -26.71 -26.56 25.33
CA TYR A 378 -27.63 -26.83 24.22
C TYR A 378 -28.74 -27.77 24.69
N TYR A 379 -29.99 -27.43 24.40
CA TYR A 379 -31.16 -28.19 24.81
C TYR A 379 -32.08 -28.49 23.64
N TYR A 380 -32.65 -29.69 23.63
CA TYR A 380 -33.76 -30.07 22.76
C TYR A 380 -34.93 -30.55 23.63
N GLY A 381 -35.98 -29.74 23.69
CA GLY A 381 -37.02 -29.89 24.72
C GLY A 381 -36.40 -29.75 26.13
N GLU A 382 -36.60 -30.76 26.98
CA GLU A 382 -36.02 -30.83 28.33
C GLU A 382 -34.66 -31.59 28.36
N GLN A 383 -34.23 -32.15 27.23
CA GLN A 383 -32.98 -32.89 27.15
C GLN A 383 -31.80 -31.92 26.97
N HIS A 384 -30.83 -31.98 27.89
CA HIS A 384 -29.53 -31.36 27.71
C HIS A 384 -28.68 -32.21 26.74
N LEU A 385 -28.27 -31.61 25.63
CA LEU A 385 -27.55 -32.29 24.55
C LEU A 385 -26.04 -32.20 24.75
N LEU A 386 -25.54 -30.99 24.94
CA LEU A 386 -24.13 -30.65 24.89
C LEU A 386 -23.86 -29.47 25.83
N LYS A 387 -22.68 -29.47 26.45
CA LYS A 387 -22.05 -28.31 27.07
C LYS A 387 -20.75 -28.01 26.34
N ALA A 388 -20.69 -26.87 25.64
CA ALA A 388 -19.52 -26.44 24.89
C ALA A 388 -18.71 -25.43 25.71
N PRO A 389 -17.56 -25.81 26.29
CA PRO A 389 -16.68 -24.88 26.96
C PRO A 389 -15.92 -24.00 25.94
N VAL A 390 -15.72 -22.74 26.30
CA VAL A 390 -14.86 -21.80 25.59
C VAL A 390 -13.79 -21.29 26.55
N SER A 391 -12.53 -21.46 26.13
CA SER A 391 -11.36 -21.09 26.92
C SER A 391 -11.37 -19.61 27.30
N ARG A 392 -10.83 -19.30 28.49
CA ARG A 392 -10.64 -17.90 28.91
C ARG A 392 -9.61 -17.19 28.03
N ILE A 393 -9.82 -15.89 27.83
CA ILE A 393 -8.80 -15.02 27.28
C ILE A 393 -7.77 -14.65 28.34
N ILE A 394 -6.56 -14.36 27.91
CA ILE A 394 -5.49 -13.81 28.76
C ILE A 394 -5.38 -12.33 28.42
N LEU A 395 -5.60 -11.46 29.41
CA LEU A 395 -5.45 -10.02 29.24
C LEU A 395 -4.00 -9.68 28.87
N GLY A 396 -3.83 -8.72 27.97
CA GLY A 396 -2.51 -8.40 27.43
C GLY A 396 -2.00 -9.46 26.45
N THR A 397 -2.88 -10.04 25.63
CA THR A 397 -2.49 -10.87 24.47
C THR A 397 -3.23 -10.37 23.21
N THR A 398 -2.83 -10.85 22.03
CA THR A 398 -3.53 -10.56 20.76
C THR A 398 -4.84 -11.33 20.56
N VAL A 399 -5.15 -12.26 21.47
CA VAL A 399 -6.36 -13.08 21.36
C VAL A 399 -7.53 -12.34 21.97
N TYR A 400 -8.44 -11.85 21.15
CA TYR A 400 -9.64 -11.17 21.62
C TYR A 400 -10.70 -12.15 22.09
N ALA A 401 -10.88 -13.26 21.40
CA ALA A 401 -11.86 -14.28 21.74
C ALA A 401 -11.35 -15.66 21.34
N TRP A 402 -11.91 -16.70 21.95
CA TRP A 402 -11.70 -18.09 21.57
C TRP A 402 -12.98 -18.67 20.98
N THR A 403 -12.84 -19.60 20.06
CA THR A 403 -13.93 -20.46 19.60
C THR A 403 -13.98 -21.74 20.41
N SER A 404 -15.16 -22.35 20.54
CA SER A 404 -15.24 -23.75 20.98
C SER A 404 -14.67 -24.67 19.90
N THR A 405 -14.10 -25.81 20.30
CA THR A 405 -13.88 -26.91 19.34
C THR A 405 -15.22 -27.35 18.78
N PRO A 406 -15.38 -27.46 17.45
CA PRO A 406 -16.62 -28.00 16.87
C PRO A 406 -16.90 -29.39 17.47
N ASP A 407 -18.08 -29.56 18.06
CA ASP A 407 -18.52 -30.83 18.62
C ASP A 407 -19.75 -31.33 17.87
N THR A 408 -19.88 -32.65 17.75
CA THR A 408 -21.01 -33.31 17.09
C THR A 408 -21.70 -34.24 18.06
N VAL A 409 -22.97 -33.95 18.38
CA VAL A 409 -23.76 -34.77 19.30
C VAL A 409 -24.97 -35.37 18.61
N GLY A 410 -25.19 -36.67 18.83
CA GLY A 410 -26.34 -37.40 18.29
C GLY A 410 -27.49 -37.52 19.29
N PHE A 411 -28.73 -37.23 18.87
CA PHE A 411 -29.94 -37.28 19.71
C PHE A 411 -31.16 -37.76 18.93
N TYR A 412 -32.19 -38.29 19.61
CA TYR A 412 -33.39 -38.79 18.93
C TYR A 412 -34.43 -37.66 18.74
N PRO A 413 -35.18 -37.66 17.62
CA PRO A 413 -36.25 -36.68 17.38
C PRO A 413 -37.39 -36.81 18.40
N LEU A 414 -38.06 -35.69 18.69
CA LEU A 414 -39.37 -35.65 19.32
C LEU A 414 -40.47 -35.75 18.24
N GLN A 415 -41.72 -35.97 18.67
CA GLN A 415 -42.84 -36.06 17.72
C GLN A 415 -43.07 -34.72 17.00
N GLY A 416 -43.12 -34.77 15.66
CA GLY A 416 -43.37 -33.63 14.77
C GLY A 416 -42.18 -33.29 13.87
N ASP A 417 -42.37 -32.32 12.98
CA ASP A 417 -41.38 -31.97 11.95
C ASP A 417 -40.37 -30.90 12.40
N ASN A 418 -40.62 -30.24 13.54
CA ASN A 418 -39.78 -29.13 14.02
C ASN A 418 -38.75 -29.61 15.05
N VAL A 419 -37.49 -29.23 14.82
CA VAL A 419 -36.38 -29.39 15.74
C VAL A 419 -36.00 -28.01 16.27
N ILE A 420 -36.33 -27.72 17.54
CA ILE A 420 -36.04 -26.44 18.18
C ILE A 420 -34.89 -26.64 19.19
N ILE A 421 -33.72 -26.08 18.88
CA ILE A 421 -32.54 -26.13 19.75
C ILE A 421 -32.45 -24.82 20.53
N ARG A 422 -32.58 -24.89 21.86
CA ARG A 422 -32.30 -23.75 22.74
C ARG A 422 -30.82 -23.74 23.09
N VAL A 423 -30.17 -22.59 22.97
CA VAL A 423 -28.78 -22.39 23.33
C VAL A 423 -28.70 -21.32 24.42
N ASP A 424 -28.19 -21.72 25.59
CA ASP A 424 -28.04 -20.86 26.76
C ASP A 424 -26.54 -20.57 27.01
N TYR A 425 -26.16 -19.30 27.09
CA TYR A 425 -24.79 -18.88 27.46
C TYR A 425 -24.68 -18.70 28.98
N ASP A 426 -23.88 -19.55 29.62
CA ASP A 426 -23.48 -19.39 31.02
C ASP A 426 -22.41 -18.29 31.11
N LYS A 427 -22.89 -17.07 31.38
CA LYS A 427 -22.09 -15.84 31.42
C LYS A 427 -21.42 -15.69 32.80
N PRO A 428 -20.11 -16.02 32.96
CA PRO A 428 -19.50 -16.12 34.30
C PRO A 428 -19.21 -14.76 34.95
N VAL A 429 -19.01 -13.70 34.16
CA VAL A 429 -18.86 -12.32 34.63
C VAL A 429 -19.64 -11.35 33.74
N SER A 430 -19.96 -10.15 34.25
CA SER A 430 -20.79 -9.18 33.53
C SER A 430 -20.20 -8.70 32.20
N THR A 431 -18.87 -8.73 32.07
CA THR A 431 -18.13 -8.36 30.85
C THR A 431 -17.98 -9.50 29.84
N SER A 432 -18.41 -10.72 30.17
CA SER A 432 -18.32 -11.85 29.24
C SER A 432 -19.29 -11.67 28.08
N LEU A 433 -18.84 -11.95 26.87
CA LEU A 433 -19.62 -11.87 25.64
C LEU A 433 -19.50 -13.18 24.88
N GLY A 434 -20.59 -13.58 24.24
CA GLY A 434 -20.63 -14.75 23.36
C GLY A 434 -21.21 -14.40 21.99
N TRP A 435 -20.90 -15.19 20.96
CA TRP A 435 -21.44 -15.04 19.62
C TRP A 435 -21.67 -16.41 18.97
N MET A 436 -22.81 -16.58 18.31
CA MET A 436 -23.05 -17.75 17.45
C MET A 436 -22.26 -17.59 16.15
N ASN A 437 -21.49 -18.61 15.77
CA ASN A 437 -20.97 -18.70 14.41
C ASN A 437 -22.01 -19.44 13.58
N TYR A 438 -22.16 -20.75 13.80
CA TYR A 438 -23.18 -21.55 13.16
C TYR A 438 -23.74 -22.63 14.08
N ILE A 439 -24.96 -23.06 13.76
CA ILE A 439 -25.60 -24.26 14.30
C ILE A 439 -26.26 -25.04 13.16
N ALA A 440 -25.95 -26.33 13.02
CA ALA A 440 -26.43 -27.18 11.95
C ALA A 440 -26.98 -28.52 12.46
N VAL A 441 -28.02 -29.01 11.81
CA VAL A 441 -28.70 -30.26 12.14
C VAL A 441 -28.76 -31.15 10.90
N ASN A 442 -28.32 -32.40 11.03
CA ASN A 442 -28.58 -33.44 10.03
C ASN A 442 -29.67 -34.38 10.55
N ALA A 443 -30.57 -34.80 9.67
CA ALA A 443 -31.69 -35.68 9.96
C ALA A 443 -31.83 -36.79 8.91
N ARG A 444 -32.57 -37.84 9.27
CA ARG A 444 -33.12 -38.79 8.30
C ARG A 444 -34.59 -38.51 8.12
N ARG A 445 -35.06 -38.42 6.88
CA ARG A 445 -36.47 -38.22 6.53
C ARG A 445 -36.98 -39.41 5.74
N LYS A 446 -38.27 -39.73 5.89
CA LYS A 446 -38.94 -40.66 4.98
C LYS A 446 -39.04 -40.02 3.60
N LEU A 447 -38.82 -40.79 2.55
CA LEU A 447 -38.86 -40.32 1.16
C LEU A 447 -40.31 -40.17 0.69
N ILE A 448 -40.99 -39.15 1.21
CA ILE A 448 -42.38 -38.78 0.92
C ILE A 448 -42.36 -37.41 0.25
N PHE A 449 -42.85 -37.33 -0.98
CA PHE A 449 -42.92 -36.07 -1.72
C PHE A 449 -44.04 -35.18 -1.17
N THR A 450 -43.69 -34.03 -0.60
CA THR A 450 -44.64 -33.11 0.05
C THR A 450 -44.40 -31.63 -0.28
N GLU A 451 -43.44 -31.34 -1.16
CA GLU A 451 -42.92 -29.99 -1.44
C GLU A 451 -42.90 -29.76 -2.97
N PRO A 452 -42.92 -28.50 -3.47
CA PRO A 452 -42.93 -28.24 -4.91
C PRO A 452 -41.76 -28.87 -5.68
N PHE A 453 -40.59 -28.89 -5.04
CA PHE A 453 -39.46 -29.72 -5.40
C PHE A 453 -38.75 -30.16 -4.11
N MET A 454 -38.15 -31.35 -4.12
CA MET A 454 -37.55 -31.98 -2.95
C MET A 454 -36.20 -32.60 -3.34
N PRO A 455 -35.06 -32.00 -2.92
CA PRO A 455 -33.76 -32.61 -3.08
C PRO A 455 -33.60 -33.77 -2.08
N PHE A 456 -32.95 -34.87 -2.49
CA PHE A 456 -32.72 -36.02 -1.63
C PHE A 456 -31.43 -36.76 -2.00
N ARG A 457 -30.75 -37.30 -0.98
CA ARG A 457 -29.55 -38.12 -1.10
C ARG A 457 -29.50 -39.18 0.00
N ASP A 458 -28.86 -40.32 -0.25
CA ASP A 458 -28.72 -41.38 0.75
C ASP A 458 -27.27 -41.79 0.95
N HIS A 459 -26.73 -41.57 2.14
CA HIS A 459 -25.36 -41.96 2.51
C HIS A 459 -25.28 -43.36 3.15
N LEU A 460 -26.41 -44.07 3.33
CA LEU A 460 -26.40 -45.42 3.90
C LEU A 460 -26.51 -46.51 2.83
N GLY A 461 -27.14 -46.22 1.69
CA GLY A 461 -27.43 -47.18 0.64
C GLY A 461 -26.47 -47.21 -0.53
N PHE A 462 -25.20 -46.83 -0.35
CA PHE A 462 -24.19 -46.80 -1.41
C PHE A 462 -22.98 -47.70 -1.10
N GLY A 463 -22.31 -48.17 -2.16
CA GLY A 463 -21.10 -48.97 -2.09
C GLY A 463 -20.67 -49.49 -3.47
N PRO A 464 -19.39 -49.88 -3.66
CA PRO A 464 -18.90 -50.30 -4.96
C PRO A 464 -19.74 -51.41 -5.61
N GLY A 465 -20.41 -51.09 -6.72
CA GLY A 465 -21.25 -52.03 -7.48
C GLY A 465 -22.68 -52.20 -6.97
N GLU A 466 -23.10 -51.45 -5.96
CA GLU A 466 -24.48 -51.43 -5.48
C GLU A 466 -25.43 -50.76 -6.50
N VAL A 467 -26.70 -51.17 -6.47
CA VAL A 467 -27.80 -50.59 -7.24
C VAL A 467 -28.95 -50.31 -6.29
N ALA A 468 -29.39 -49.07 -6.22
CA ALA A 468 -30.49 -48.64 -5.36
C ALA A 468 -31.83 -48.61 -6.11
N GLU A 469 -32.86 -49.20 -5.51
CA GLU A 469 -34.27 -48.93 -5.85
C GLU A 469 -34.82 -47.85 -4.93
N TYR A 470 -35.09 -46.68 -5.49
CA TYR A 470 -35.68 -45.55 -4.77
C TYR A 470 -37.20 -45.63 -4.83
N LYS A 471 -37.85 -45.45 -3.68
CA LYS A 471 -39.32 -45.44 -3.54
C LYS A 471 -39.80 -44.12 -2.97
N ILE A 472 -40.32 -43.28 -3.84
CA ILE A 472 -40.91 -41.98 -3.47
C ILE A 472 -42.41 -42.17 -3.32
N THR A 473 -42.94 -42.02 -2.11
CA THR A 473 -44.39 -42.08 -1.85
C THR A 473 -45.03 -40.69 -1.86
N GLY A 474 -46.35 -40.60 -2.02
CA GLY A 474 -47.03 -39.31 -2.19
C GLY A 474 -46.82 -38.68 -3.59
N ALA A 475 -46.32 -39.47 -4.54
CA ALA A 475 -46.10 -39.06 -5.92
C ALA A 475 -47.43 -38.93 -6.69
N ALA A 476 -47.49 -37.99 -7.62
CA ALA A 476 -48.61 -37.80 -8.53
C ALA A 476 -48.18 -37.96 -10.01
N GLU A 477 -49.16 -38.03 -10.91
CA GLU A 477 -48.90 -37.99 -12.35
C GLU A 477 -48.22 -36.66 -12.70
N GLY A 478 -47.06 -36.72 -13.35
CA GLY A 478 -46.24 -35.54 -13.66
C GLY A 478 -44.98 -35.37 -12.79
N LEU A 479 -44.77 -36.21 -11.77
CA LEU A 479 -43.50 -36.20 -11.01
C LEU A 479 -42.30 -36.49 -11.94
N VAL A 480 -41.30 -35.62 -11.86
CA VAL A 480 -40.01 -35.74 -12.53
C VAL A 480 -38.92 -35.87 -11.49
N VAL A 481 -37.95 -36.75 -11.74
CA VAL A 481 -36.75 -36.89 -10.91
C VAL A 481 -35.53 -36.64 -11.78
N TRP A 482 -34.67 -35.71 -11.36
CA TRP A 482 -33.37 -35.47 -11.97
C TRP A 482 -32.26 -36.00 -11.05
N ASP A 483 -31.27 -36.68 -11.62
CA ASP A 483 -29.98 -36.96 -10.98
C ASP A 483 -29.10 -35.73 -11.20
N VAL A 484 -28.73 -35.09 -10.10
CA VAL A 484 -27.96 -33.85 -10.04
C VAL A 484 -26.63 -34.05 -9.32
N THR A 485 -26.18 -35.31 -9.17
CA THR A 485 -24.86 -35.66 -8.60
C THR A 485 -23.73 -34.91 -9.32
N ASP A 486 -23.85 -34.75 -10.65
CA ASP A 486 -23.02 -33.86 -11.46
C ASP A 486 -23.92 -32.77 -12.06
N PRO A 487 -23.95 -31.55 -11.49
CA PRO A 487 -24.78 -30.44 -11.97
C PRO A 487 -24.51 -30.03 -13.42
N LEU A 488 -23.32 -30.32 -13.95
CA LEU A 488 -22.99 -30.05 -15.35
C LEU A 488 -23.52 -31.15 -16.28
N ASN A 489 -23.88 -32.33 -15.77
CA ASN A 489 -24.33 -33.49 -16.55
C ASN A 489 -25.59 -34.16 -15.98
N ILE A 490 -26.60 -33.34 -15.66
CA ILE A 490 -27.90 -33.76 -15.13
C ILE A 490 -28.62 -34.73 -16.07
N THR A 491 -29.29 -35.74 -15.50
CA THR A 491 -30.12 -36.69 -16.26
C THR A 491 -31.50 -36.90 -15.64
N LYS A 492 -32.53 -37.04 -16.48
CA LYS A 492 -33.89 -37.39 -16.04
C LYS A 492 -34.00 -38.89 -15.80
N GLN A 493 -34.50 -39.28 -14.63
CA GLN A 493 -34.64 -40.69 -14.26
C GLN A 493 -35.92 -41.31 -14.84
N SER A 494 -35.79 -42.48 -15.46
CA SER A 494 -36.94 -43.28 -15.90
C SER A 494 -37.46 -44.13 -14.75
N GLY A 495 -38.75 -44.00 -14.42
CA GLY A 495 -39.40 -44.74 -13.34
C GLY A 495 -40.86 -45.05 -13.63
N GLU A 496 -41.46 -45.88 -12.76
CA GLU A 496 -42.87 -46.29 -12.85
C GLU A 496 -43.66 -45.73 -11.66
N LEU A 497 -44.80 -45.12 -11.94
CA LEU A 497 -45.78 -44.69 -10.94
C LEU A 497 -46.86 -45.77 -10.78
N TYR A 498 -46.99 -46.32 -9.58
CA TYR A 498 -48.10 -47.20 -9.21
C TYR A 498 -48.82 -46.64 -7.98
N GLU A 499 -50.11 -46.31 -8.14
CA GLU A 499 -50.89 -45.55 -7.16
C GLU A 499 -50.21 -44.23 -6.80
N ASP A 500 -49.64 -44.09 -5.61
CA ASP A 500 -48.93 -42.91 -5.12
C ASP A 500 -47.42 -43.14 -4.92
N ILE A 501 -46.87 -44.23 -5.48
CA ILE A 501 -45.47 -44.62 -5.32
C ILE A 501 -44.75 -44.56 -6.67
N PHE A 502 -43.80 -43.65 -6.80
CA PHE A 502 -42.87 -43.58 -7.92
C PHE A 502 -41.59 -44.37 -7.60
N THR A 503 -41.25 -45.34 -8.45
CA THR A 503 -40.08 -46.21 -8.26
C THR A 503 -39.13 -46.11 -9.45
N PHE A 504 -37.83 -45.94 -9.18
CA PHE A 504 -36.77 -45.98 -10.19
C PHE A 504 -35.50 -46.66 -9.66
N LEU A 505 -34.66 -47.12 -10.59
CA LEU A 505 -33.36 -47.74 -10.30
C LEU A 505 -32.23 -46.78 -10.67
N ALA A 506 -31.18 -46.71 -9.87
CA ALA A 506 -29.93 -46.05 -10.24
C ALA A 506 -28.71 -46.82 -9.68
N PRO A 507 -27.53 -46.72 -10.32
CA PRO A 507 -26.28 -47.17 -9.70
C PRO A 507 -26.07 -46.45 -8.35
N ALA A 508 -25.52 -47.13 -7.36
CA ALA A 508 -25.27 -46.58 -6.03
C ALA A 508 -23.82 -46.84 -5.60
N ASP A 509 -22.89 -46.69 -6.54
CA ASP A 509 -21.44 -46.80 -6.31
C ASP A 509 -20.85 -45.61 -5.54
N GLU A 510 -21.56 -44.48 -5.55
CA GLU A 510 -21.30 -43.26 -4.79
C GLU A 510 -22.59 -42.71 -4.16
N ILE A 511 -22.47 -41.70 -3.30
CA ILE A 511 -23.63 -40.96 -2.81
C ILE A 511 -24.18 -40.15 -3.99
N ARG A 512 -25.38 -40.51 -4.45
CA ARG A 512 -26.09 -39.74 -5.47
C ARG A 512 -26.99 -38.69 -4.86
N GLU A 513 -27.08 -37.56 -5.55
CA GLU A 513 -28.00 -36.48 -5.25
C GLU A 513 -29.07 -36.37 -6.34
N PHE A 514 -30.32 -36.35 -5.93
CA PHE A 514 -31.47 -36.26 -6.81
C PHE A 514 -32.37 -35.09 -6.39
N ILE A 515 -33.16 -34.59 -7.32
CA ILE A 515 -34.23 -33.63 -7.05
C ILE A 515 -35.52 -34.08 -7.74
N ALA A 516 -36.60 -34.22 -6.95
CA ALA A 516 -37.93 -34.56 -7.43
C ALA A 516 -38.81 -33.31 -7.50
N PHE A 517 -39.64 -33.15 -8.53
CA PHE A 517 -40.55 -32.01 -8.69
C PHE A 517 -41.76 -32.35 -9.57
N ASP A 518 -42.89 -31.68 -9.37
CA ASP A 518 -44.16 -31.98 -10.06
C ASP A 518 -44.73 -30.80 -10.87
N GLY A 519 -44.03 -29.67 -10.89
CA GLY A 519 -44.46 -28.45 -11.59
C GLY A 519 -45.39 -27.54 -10.78
N SER A 520 -45.67 -27.85 -9.51
CA SER A 520 -46.50 -27.00 -8.64
C SER A 520 -45.82 -25.70 -8.20
N GLY A 521 -44.49 -25.61 -8.28
CA GLY A 521 -43.71 -24.40 -7.98
C GLY A 521 -42.24 -24.54 -8.37
N PHE A 522 -41.62 -23.40 -8.69
CA PHE A 522 -40.22 -23.28 -9.11
C PHE A 522 -39.62 -21.99 -8.55
N ASN A 523 -38.29 -21.93 -8.45
CA ASN A 523 -37.58 -20.69 -8.17
C ASN A 523 -37.59 -19.78 -9.41
N SER A 524 -37.49 -18.46 -9.20
CA SER A 524 -37.30 -17.46 -10.25
C SER A 524 -35.87 -16.96 -10.24
N VAL A 525 -35.33 -16.66 -11.41
CA VAL A 525 -34.02 -15.99 -11.52
C VAL A 525 -34.17 -14.48 -11.35
N GLU A 526 -33.13 -13.83 -10.84
CA GLU A 526 -33.01 -12.36 -10.87
C GLU A 526 -32.14 -11.96 -12.07
N PHE A 527 -32.67 -11.15 -12.98
CA PHE A 527 -31.87 -10.58 -14.07
C PHE A 527 -30.99 -9.44 -13.53
N ASN A 528 -29.67 -9.54 -13.73
CA ASN A 528 -28.74 -8.49 -13.34
C ASN A 528 -28.45 -7.53 -14.49
N GLU A 529 -27.85 -8.04 -15.57
CA GLU A 529 -27.40 -7.23 -16.71
C GLU A 529 -27.20 -8.04 -17.98
N GLN A 530 -27.23 -7.35 -19.13
CA GLN A 530 -26.68 -7.88 -20.37
C GLN A 530 -25.16 -7.74 -20.31
N VAL A 531 -24.44 -8.81 -20.66
CA VAL A 531 -22.97 -8.87 -20.61
C VAL A 531 -22.44 -8.63 -22.02
N GLU A 532 -21.57 -7.63 -22.16
CA GLU A 532 -20.84 -7.38 -23.41
C GLU A 532 -19.87 -8.53 -23.70
N ASN A 533 -19.61 -8.78 -24.98
CA ASN A 533 -18.68 -9.84 -25.36
C ASN A 533 -17.26 -9.52 -24.86
N GLN A 534 -16.65 -10.48 -24.17
CA GLN A 534 -15.33 -10.37 -23.54
C GLN A 534 -14.53 -11.66 -23.74
N ASN A 535 -13.21 -11.54 -23.76
CA ASN A 535 -12.32 -12.66 -24.02
C ASN A 535 -10.95 -12.42 -23.36
N LEU A 536 -10.94 -12.35 -22.03
CA LEU A 536 -9.70 -12.23 -21.26
C LEU A 536 -8.77 -13.43 -21.49
N HIS A 537 -9.35 -14.62 -21.73
CA HIS A 537 -8.62 -15.81 -22.17
C HIS A 537 -7.83 -15.62 -23.47
N ALA A 538 -8.07 -14.61 -24.30
CA ALA A 538 -7.25 -14.36 -25.51
C ALA A 538 -6.21 -13.23 -25.32
N TYR A 539 -6.05 -12.69 -24.11
CA TYR A 539 -5.13 -11.58 -23.87
C TYR A 539 -3.67 -12.02 -24.06
N ASP A 540 -2.92 -11.18 -24.78
CA ASP A 540 -1.47 -11.30 -24.87
C ASP A 540 -0.81 -10.98 -23.52
N VAL A 541 0.30 -11.64 -23.24
CA VAL A 541 1.09 -11.36 -22.04
C VAL A 541 1.72 -9.96 -22.12
N LYS A 542 1.55 -9.17 -21.06
CA LYS A 542 2.12 -7.82 -20.90
C LYS A 542 2.84 -7.67 -19.56
N ASP A 543 3.67 -6.63 -19.44
CA ASP A 543 4.46 -6.36 -18.23
C ASP A 543 3.60 -5.80 -17.09
N TYR A 544 2.60 -4.97 -17.41
CA TYR A 544 1.82 -4.22 -16.42
C TYR A 544 0.32 -4.47 -16.54
N ILE A 545 -0.30 -4.86 -15.43
CA ILE A 545 -1.74 -5.08 -15.32
C ILE A 545 -2.30 -4.01 -14.38
N ILE A 546 -3.32 -3.28 -14.83
CA ILE A 546 -4.07 -2.38 -13.97
C ILE A 546 -5.47 -2.97 -13.77
N LEU A 547 -5.75 -3.40 -12.54
CA LEU A 547 -7.09 -3.81 -12.12
C LEU A 547 -7.78 -2.62 -11.48
N THR A 548 -8.91 -2.18 -12.04
CA THR A 548 -9.57 -0.94 -11.60
C THR A 548 -11.07 -1.05 -11.54
N HIS A 549 -11.69 -0.30 -10.63
CA HIS A 549 -13.14 -0.10 -10.64
C HIS A 549 -13.55 0.74 -11.87
N PRO A 550 -14.72 0.49 -12.50
CA PRO A 550 -15.17 1.23 -13.68
C PRO A 550 -15.14 2.76 -13.55
N ASP A 551 -15.39 3.28 -12.34
CA ASP A 551 -15.37 4.73 -12.07
C ASP A 551 -13.99 5.37 -12.26
N PHE A 552 -12.91 4.59 -12.24
CA PHE A 552 -11.53 5.08 -12.33
C PHE A 552 -10.82 4.72 -13.65
N MET A 553 -11.60 4.31 -14.66
CA MET A 553 -11.08 3.85 -15.95
C MET A 553 -10.20 4.90 -16.66
N ASP A 554 -10.59 6.18 -16.59
CA ASP A 554 -9.82 7.27 -17.18
C ASP A 554 -8.44 7.43 -16.52
N GLN A 555 -8.39 7.31 -15.19
CA GLN A 555 -7.16 7.38 -14.40
C GLN A 555 -6.24 6.18 -14.69
N ALA A 556 -6.81 4.98 -14.84
CA ALA A 556 -6.08 3.80 -15.26
C ALA A 556 -5.46 3.98 -16.66
N HIS A 557 -6.21 4.55 -17.62
CA HIS A 557 -5.68 4.86 -18.95
C HIS A 557 -4.55 5.89 -18.92
N ARG A 558 -4.65 6.91 -18.06
CA ARG A 558 -3.59 7.90 -17.84
C ARG A 558 -2.32 7.23 -17.29
N MET A 559 -2.43 6.40 -16.25
CA MET A 559 -1.30 5.66 -15.68
C MET A 559 -0.62 4.75 -16.69
N LEU A 560 -1.38 3.95 -17.44
CA LEU A 560 -0.81 3.07 -18.47
C LEU A 560 -0.10 3.87 -19.57
N SER A 561 -0.69 5.00 -19.98
CA SER A 561 -0.07 5.88 -20.99
C SER A 561 1.22 6.51 -20.49
N LEU A 562 1.28 6.88 -19.21
CA LEU A 562 2.48 7.43 -18.57
C LEU A 562 3.66 6.45 -18.67
N HIS A 563 3.48 5.20 -18.23
CA HIS A 563 4.53 4.19 -18.26
C HIS A 563 4.89 3.71 -19.67
N ARG A 564 3.92 3.66 -20.60
CA ARG A 564 4.22 3.39 -22.02
C ARG A 564 5.17 4.45 -22.60
N ASN A 565 4.94 5.71 -22.25
CA ASN A 565 5.72 6.82 -22.80
C ASN A 565 7.09 6.97 -22.13
N LEU A 566 7.16 6.84 -20.79
CA LEU A 566 8.38 7.07 -20.03
C LEU A 566 9.25 5.80 -19.91
N ASP A 567 8.65 4.67 -19.60
CA ASP A 567 9.37 3.44 -19.22
C ASP A 567 9.39 2.38 -20.33
N GLN A 568 8.65 2.59 -21.43
CA GLN A 568 8.42 1.57 -22.46
C GLN A 568 7.77 0.29 -21.90
N ILE A 569 6.99 0.43 -20.83
CA ILE A 569 6.22 -0.67 -20.21
C ILE A 569 4.85 -0.72 -20.88
N ASP A 570 4.51 -1.87 -21.46
CA ASP A 570 3.19 -2.11 -22.02
C ASP A 570 2.29 -2.91 -21.06
N GLY A 571 0.99 -2.77 -21.23
CA GLY A 571 -0.01 -3.28 -20.30
C GLY A 571 -1.43 -3.24 -20.83
N PHE A 572 -2.37 -3.69 -20.02
CA PHE A 572 -3.80 -3.54 -20.27
C PHE A 572 -4.52 -3.23 -18.95
N ILE A 573 -5.76 -2.80 -19.09
CA ILE A 573 -6.65 -2.44 -18.00
C ILE A 573 -7.81 -3.43 -18.01
N VAL A 574 -8.23 -3.86 -16.85
CA VAL A 574 -9.32 -4.81 -16.66
C VAL A 574 -10.09 -4.45 -15.39
N THR A 575 -11.36 -4.81 -15.33
CA THR A 575 -12.21 -4.65 -14.16
C THR A 575 -12.39 -5.97 -13.39
N PRO A 576 -12.67 -5.94 -12.08
CA PRO A 576 -12.98 -7.15 -11.33
C PRO A 576 -14.12 -7.97 -11.95
N GLN A 577 -15.17 -7.31 -12.43
CA GLN A 577 -16.35 -8.00 -12.96
C GLN A 577 -16.08 -8.75 -14.27
N GLU A 578 -15.28 -8.19 -15.18
CA GLU A 578 -14.86 -8.90 -16.40
C GLU A 578 -14.12 -10.20 -16.03
N ILE A 579 -13.24 -10.16 -15.03
CA ILE A 579 -12.53 -11.34 -14.55
C ILE A 579 -13.51 -12.34 -13.91
N TYR A 580 -14.42 -11.88 -13.05
CA TYR A 580 -15.37 -12.77 -12.39
C TYR A 580 -16.26 -13.51 -13.39
N ASN A 581 -16.68 -12.85 -14.47
CA ASN A 581 -17.49 -13.46 -15.51
C ASN A 581 -16.82 -14.70 -16.13
N GLU A 582 -15.51 -14.65 -16.44
CA GLU A 582 -14.77 -15.75 -17.07
C GLU A 582 -14.25 -16.77 -16.03
N PHE A 583 -13.63 -16.30 -14.94
CA PHE A 583 -12.87 -17.16 -14.02
C PHE A 583 -13.65 -17.58 -12.77
N ALA A 584 -14.85 -17.02 -12.53
CA ALA A 584 -15.64 -17.28 -11.33
C ALA A 584 -17.12 -17.58 -11.62
N SER A 585 -17.52 -17.64 -12.89
CA SER A 585 -18.94 -17.70 -13.26
C SER A 585 -19.73 -16.51 -12.70
N GLY A 586 -19.19 -15.31 -12.84
CA GLY A 586 -19.82 -14.04 -12.47
C GLY A 586 -19.73 -13.65 -10.99
N LYS A 587 -19.38 -14.57 -10.10
CA LYS A 587 -19.32 -14.31 -8.65
C LYS A 587 -18.06 -13.55 -8.25
N GLN A 588 -18.20 -12.62 -7.31
CA GLN A 588 -17.04 -12.02 -6.68
C GLN A 588 -16.21 -13.10 -5.97
N ASP A 589 -14.96 -13.25 -6.37
CA ASP A 589 -14.00 -14.16 -5.73
C ASP A 589 -12.56 -13.68 -5.98
N PRO A 590 -11.78 -13.32 -4.94
CA PRO A 590 -10.39 -12.92 -5.11
C PRO A 590 -9.53 -13.96 -5.83
N ALA A 591 -9.82 -15.26 -5.69
CA ALA A 591 -9.05 -16.31 -6.38
C ALA A 591 -9.20 -16.24 -7.92
N ALA A 592 -10.31 -15.71 -8.43
CA ALA A 592 -10.49 -15.48 -9.86
C ALA A 592 -9.54 -14.40 -10.41
N ILE A 593 -9.31 -13.31 -9.64
CA ILE A 593 -8.31 -12.27 -9.98
C ILE A 593 -6.92 -12.88 -10.04
N ARG A 594 -6.55 -13.66 -9.03
CA ARG A 594 -5.25 -14.35 -9.05
C ARG A 594 -5.16 -15.31 -10.24
N ASP A 595 -6.20 -16.09 -10.51
CA ASP A 595 -6.20 -17.08 -11.60
C ASP A 595 -6.05 -16.42 -12.98
N PHE A 596 -6.67 -15.25 -13.21
CA PHE A 596 -6.45 -14.46 -14.42
C PHE A 596 -4.98 -14.00 -14.54
N VAL A 597 -4.40 -13.45 -13.48
CA VAL A 597 -2.98 -13.03 -13.48
C VAL A 597 -2.06 -14.24 -13.67
N ARG A 598 -2.40 -15.38 -13.05
CA ARG A 598 -1.66 -16.65 -13.17
C ARG A 598 -1.72 -17.21 -14.58
N MET A 599 -2.87 -17.15 -15.26
CA MET A 599 -2.99 -17.56 -16.65
C MET A 599 -1.98 -16.84 -17.54
N LEU A 600 -1.91 -15.51 -17.43
CA LEU A 600 -0.98 -14.70 -18.21
C LEU A 600 0.47 -15.02 -17.87
N TYR A 601 0.73 -15.26 -16.58
CA TYR A 601 2.04 -15.62 -16.08
C TYR A 601 2.53 -17.00 -16.55
N GLU A 602 1.64 -18.00 -16.61
CA GLU A 602 1.94 -19.35 -17.07
C GLU A 602 2.11 -19.42 -18.60
N ARG A 603 1.36 -18.61 -19.35
CA ARG A 603 1.50 -18.51 -20.81
C ARG A 603 2.74 -17.77 -21.27
N ALA A 604 3.34 -16.98 -20.38
CA ALA A 604 4.50 -16.18 -20.69
C ALA A 604 5.78 -17.02 -20.81
N ASP A 605 6.60 -16.69 -21.80
CA ASP A 605 8.01 -17.08 -21.77
C ASP A 605 8.71 -16.43 -20.56
N SER A 606 9.81 -17.02 -20.09
CA SER A 606 10.53 -16.54 -18.89
C SER A 606 10.95 -15.06 -18.95
N SER A 607 11.16 -14.51 -20.16
CA SER A 607 11.54 -13.11 -20.38
C SER A 607 10.36 -12.14 -20.49
N SER A 608 9.14 -12.63 -20.68
CA SER A 608 7.93 -11.82 -20.91
C SER A 608 6.89 -11.95 -19.81
N LYS A 609 7.19 -12.65 -18.72
CA LYS A 609 6.29 -12.79 -17.56
C LYS A 609 5.80 -11.41 -17.07
N PRO A 610 4.50 -11.27 -16.72
CA PRO A 610 4.00 -10.07 -16.07
C PRO A 610 4.89 -9.68 -14.89
N LYS A 611 5.08 -8.38 -14.70
CA LYS A 611 5.99 -7.83 -13.69
C LYS A 611 5.24 -7.08 -12.61
N TYR A 612 4.19 -6.34 -12.97
CA TYR A 612 3.53 -5.41 -12.07
C TYR A 612 2.00 -5.54 -12.13
N LEU A 613 1.35 -5.47 -10.96
CA LEU A 613 -0.10 -5.38 -10.81
C LEU A 613 -0.44 -4.15 -9.96
N LEU A 614 -1.09 -3.15 -10.57
CA LEU A 614 -1.68 -2.02 -9.84
C LEU A 614 -3.15 -2.31 -9.55
N LEU A 615 -3.51 -2.24 -8.27
CA LEU A 615 -4.89 -2.30 -7.78
C LEU A 615 -5.38 -0.87 -7.57
N LEU A 616 -6.19 -0.36 -8.51
CA LEU A 616 -6.69 1.01 -8.49
C LEU A 616 -8.14 1.03 -7.99
N GLY A 617 -8.25 1.15 -6.66
CA GLY A 617 -9.50 1.13 -5.90
C GLY A 617 -9.25 0.69 -4.47
N ASP A 618 -10.08 1.18 -3.56
CA ASP A 618 -10.06 0.79 -2.15
C ASP A 618 -10.56 -0.66 -1.93
N ALA A 619 -10.32 -1.22 -0.75
CA ALA A 619 -10.73 -2.57 -0.37
C ALA A 619 -11.60 -2.57 0.90
N SER A 620 -12.15 -3.75 1.24
CA SER A 620 -12.89 -3.93 2.49
C SER A 620 -12.70 -5.34 3.05
N TYR A 621 -12.83 -5.51 4.36
CA TYR A 621 -13.05 -6.82 4.96
C TYR A 621 -14.48 -7.37 4.72
N ASP A 622 -15.39 -6.52 4.26
CA ASP A 622 -16.77 -6.88 3.96
C ASP A 622 -17.01 -7.05 2.45
N TYR A 623 -16.83 -8.28 1.99
CA TYR A 623 -17.07 -8.63 0.60
C TYR A 623 -18.54 -8.56 0.18
N LYS A 624 -19.49 -8.84 1.09
CA LYS A 624 -20.92 -8.99 0.73
C LYS A 624 -21.73 -7.72 0.93
N ASP A 625 -21.07 -6.58 1.10
CA ASP A 625 -21.72 -5.27 1.23
C ASP A 625 -22.79 -5.21 2.35
N ARG A 626 -22.45 -5.78 3.51
CA ARG A 626 -23.30 -5.81 4.71
C ARG A 626 -23.27 -4.49 5.47
N MET A 627 -22.18 -3.72 5.33
CA MET A 627 -21.97 -2.45 5.99
C MET A 627 -22.36 -1.25 5.11
N PRO A 628 -22.89 -0.16 5.70
CA PRO A 628 -23.14 1.07 4.95
C PRO A 628 -21.82 1.67 4.47
N ASP A 629 -21.87 2.34 3.31
CA ASP A 629 -20.75 3.08 2.71
C ASP A 629 -19.48 2.21 2.50
N ASN A 630 -19.68 0.93 2.17
CA ASN A 630 -18.59 0.00 1.92
C ASN A 630 -17.73 0.45 0.72
N THR A 631 -16.41 0.24 0.81
CA THR A 631 -15.44 0.66 -0.21
C THR A 631 -14.74 -0.53 -0.87
N ASN A 632 -15.41 -1.69 -0.95
CA ASN A 632 -14.89 -2.90 -1.61
C ASN A 632 -14.86 -2.79 -3.17
N LEU A 633 -14.19 -1.78 -3.70
CA LEU A 633 -14.16 -1.46 -5.14
C LEU A 633 -13.20 -2.39 -5.91
N VAL A 634 -12.03 -2.66 -5.32
CA VAL A 634 -11.08 -3.67 -5.82
C VAL A 634 -10.64 -4.51 -4.62
N PRO A 635 -11.08 -5.78 -4.49
CA PRO A 635 -10.90 -6.52 -3.25
C PRO A 635 -9.44 -6.80 -2.92
N ALA A 636 -9.14 -6.90 -1.63
CA ALA A 636 -7.91 -7.49 -1.11
C ALA A 636 -8.19 -8.90 -0.58
N TYR A 637 -7.17 -9.68 -0.25
CA TYR A 637 -7.35 -10.98 0.38
C TYR A 637 -7.37 -10.87 1.91
N GLN A 638 -8.44 -11.37 2.54
CA GLN A 638 -8.59 -11.46 4.00
C GLN A 638 -8.23 -12.86 4.52
N SER A 639 -7.46 -12.93 5.61
CA SER A 639 -7.16 -14.19 6.29
C SER A 639 -8.40 -14.89 6.84
N LEU A 640 -8.33 -16.21 7.01
CA LEU A 640 -9.35 -16.97 7.75
C LEU A 640 -9.53 -16.51 9.21
N GLU A 641 -8.45 -16.13 9.89
CA GLU A 641 -8.48 -15.71 11.29
C GLU A 641 -9.08 -14.30 11.45
N ALA A 642 -10.09 -14.17 12.32
CA ALA A 642 -10.81 -12.91 12.58
C ALA A 642 -10.87 -12.53 14.08
N LEU A 643 -10.39 -13.37 15.00
CA LEU A 643 -10.48 -13.17 16.45
C LEU A 643 -9.12 -12.92 17.13
N LYS A 644 -8.02 -13.15 16.41
CA LYS A 644 -6.66 -12.97 16.92
C LYS A 644 -5.89 -11.94 16.09
N LEU A 645 -5.79 -10.71 16.58
CA LEU A 645 -5.21 -9.58 15.83
C LEU A 645 -3.77 -9.81 15.36
N GLY A 646 -2.98 -10.56 16.13
CA GLY A 646 -1.59 -10.88 15.79
C GLY A 646 -1.40 -11.97 14.74
N TYR A 647 -2.49 -12.64 14.33
CA TYR A 647 -2.50 -13.72 13.34
C TYR A 647 -3.45 -13.45 12.16
N SER A 648 -4.31 -12.44 12.29
CA SER A 648 -5.14 -11.94 11.19
C SER A 648 -4.32 -11.03 10.28
N PHE A 649 -4.61 -11.07 8.98
CA PHE A 649 -3.96 -10.22 7.98
C PHE A 649 -4.90 -9.89 6.82
N VAL A 650 -4.65 -8.74 6.20
CA VAL A 650 -5.14 -8.38 4.87
C VAL A 650 -3.93 -8.17 3.97
N THR A 651 -3.95 -8.76 2.77
CA THR A 651 -2.80 -8.72 1.87
C THR A 651 -3.20 -8.71 0.40
N ASP A 652 -2.41 -8.00 -0.40
CA ASP A 652 -2.49 -8.05 -1.86
C ASP A 652 -1.53 -9.09 -2.46
N ASP A 653 -0.63 -9.67 -1.64
CA ASP A 653 0.34 -10.68 -2.09
C ASP A 653 -0.32 -11.89 -2.74
N PHE A 654 -1.55 -12.22 -2.31
CA PHE A 654 -2.33 -13.33 -2.82
C PHE A 654 -2.45 -13.30 -4.35
N PHE A 655 -2.56 -12.12 -4.96
CA PHE A 655 -2.63 -11.95 -6.41
C PHE A 655 -1.29 -12.12 -7.13
N GLY A 656 -0.20 -12.30 -6.37
CA GLY A 656 1.17 -12.53 -6.86
C GLY A 656 1.72 -13.92 -6.54
N LEU A 657 0.91 -14.82 -6.01
CA LEU A 657 1.27 -16.21 -5.70
C LEU A 657 0.96 -17.12 -6.90
N MET A 658 1.95 -17.41 -7.72
CA MET A 658 1.73 -18.07 -9.02
C MET A 658 2.06 -19.57 -9.00
N ASP A 659 2.74 -20.05 -7.97
CA ASP A 659 3.32 -21.39 -8.02
C ASP A 659 2.34 -22.47 -7.51
N PRO A 660 2.45 -23.74 -7.96
CA PRO A 660 1.40 -24.76 -7.77
C PRO A 660 1.03 -25.04 -6.31
N GLY A 661 2.00 -24.95 -5.40
CA GLY A 661 1.79 -25.22 -3.97
C GLY A 661 1.16 -24.07 -3.19
N GLU A 662 1.02 -22.89 -3.80
CA GLU A 662 0.67 -21.65 -3.11
C GLU A 662 -0.84 -21.36 -3.11
N GLY A 663 -1.24 -20.38 -2.31
CA GLY A 663 -2.53 -19.70 -2.34
C GLY A 663 -3.48 -20.01 -1.19
N ILE A 664 -3.44 -21.19 -0.57
CA ILE A 664 -4.32 -21.51 0.59
C ILE A 664 -4.08 -20.54 1.72
N ASN A 665 -5.11 -19.79 2.14
CA ASN A 665 -4.97 -18.74 3.15
C ASN A 665 -3.80 -17.79 2.83
N ALA A 666 -3.63 -17.44 1.54
CA ALA A 666 -2.49 -16.69 1.01
C ALA A 666 -1.11 -17.26 1.39
N TRP A 667 -1.01 -18.57 1.59
CA TRP A 667 0.27 -19.22 1.86
C TRP A 667 1.14 -19.25 0.60
N GLY A 668 2.36 -18.74 0.71
CA GLY A 668 3.40 -18.74 -0.31
C GLY A 668 4.67 -18.12 0.29
N LYS A 669 5.84 -18.67 -0.02
CA LYS A 669 7.13 -18.24 0.57
C LYS A 669 7.83 -17.15 -0.24
N SER A 670 7.27 -16.83 -1.40
CA SER A 670 7.74 -15.87 -2.38
C SER A 670 6.54 -15.17 -3.02
N VAL A 671 6.79 -13.98 -3.56
CA VAL A 671 5.83 -13.28 -4.40
C VAL A 671 6.46 -13.13 -5.78
N ASP A 672 5.73 -13.42 -6.85
CA ASP A 672 6.29 -13.54 -8.20
C ASP A 672 6.27 -12.23 -9.00
N ILE A 673 5.35 -11.33 -8.68
CA ILE A 673 5.17 -10.02 -9.33
C ILE A 673 5.11 -8.89 -8.29
N GLY A 674 5.48 -7.67 -8.69
CA GLY A 674 5.36 -6.48 -7.85
C GLY A 674 3.91 -6.01 -7.80
N ILE A 675 3.37 -5.77 -6.61
CA ILE A 675 1.98 -5.36 -6.43
C ILE A 675 1.96 -4.05 -5.65
N GLY A 676 1.09 -3.14 -6.06
CA GLY A 676 0.81 -1.90 -5.34
C GLY A 676 -0.64 -1.50 -5.47
N ARG A 677 -1.13 -0.70 -4.53
CA ARG A 677 -2.53 -0.29 -4.43
C ARG A 677 -2.67 1.22 -4.35
N PHE A 678 -3.65 1.77 -5.05
CA PHE A 678 -4.19 3.11 -4.80
C PHE A 678 -5.49 2.94 -4.01
N PRO A 679 -5.50 3.19 -2.69
CA PRO A 679 -6.70 3.04 -1.84
C PRO A 679 -7.63 4.24 -2.03
N VAL A 680 -8.16 4.39 -3.24
CA VAL A 680 -9.03 5.50 -3.65
C VAL A 680 -10.47 5.02 -3.75
N HIS A 681 -11.40 5.82 -3.24
CA HIS A 681 -12.84 5.54 -3.34
C HIS A 681 -13.62 6.65 -4.07
N THR A 682 -12.96 7.72 -4.53
CA THR A 682 -13.55 8.72 -5.43
C THR A 682 -12.67 9.03 -6.63
N VAL A 683 -13.28 9.55 -7.70
CA VAL A 683 -12.59 9.94 -8.94
C VAL A 683 -11.57 11.06 -8.65
N GLU A 684 -11.91 12.01 -7.77
CA GLU A 684 -11.02 13.12 -7.40
C GLU A 684 -9.77 12.64 -6.67
N GLN A 685 -9.91 11.64 -5.79
CA GLN A 685 -8.76 11.01 -5.16
C GLN A 685 -7.89 10.30 -6.20
N ALA A 686 -8.49 9.50 -7.08
CA ALA A 686 -7.78 8.80 -8.15
C ALA A 686 -7.00 9.79 -9.04
N ASP A 687 -7.64 10.88 -9.49
CA ASP A 687 -6.99 11.93 -10.28
C ASP A 687 -5.83 12.57 -9.53
N ALA A 688 -6.02 12.93 -8.26
CA ALA A 688 -4.95 13.54 -7.47
C ALA A 688 -3.74 12.61 -7.31
N MET A 689 -3.96 11.30 -7.15
CA MET A 689 -2.87 10.33 -7.01
C MET A 689 -2.12 10.12 -8.32
N VAL A 690 -2.83 9.99 -9.44
CA VAL A 690 -2.21 9.92 -10.77
C VAL A 690 -1.43 11.19 -11.08
N ASP A 691 -1.98 12.37 -10.76
CA ASP A 691 -1.28 13.65 -10.93
C ASP A 691 0.03 13.72 -10.14
N LYS A 692 0.08 13.14 -8.93
CA LYS A 692 1.30 13.07 -8.13
C LYS A 692 2.35 12.18 -8.79
N VAL A 693 1.96 11.00 -9.27
CA VAL A 693 2.88 10.09 -9.98
C VAL A 693 3.39 10.74 -11.28
N GLU A 694 2.51 11.37 -12.05
CA GLU A 694 2.89 12.09 -13.26
C GLU A 694 3.87 13.24 -12.96
N ALA A 695 3.60 14.06 -11.94
CA ALA A 695 4.51 15.13 -11.54
C ALA A 695 5.88 14.59 -11.10
N TYR A 696 5.90 13.50 -10.35
CA TYR A 696 7.12 12.87 -9.85
C TYR A 696 7.99 12.30 -10.98
N LEU A 697 7.39 11.60 -11.93
CA LEU A 697 8.08 10.90 -13.01
C LEU A 697 8.48 11.80 -14.18
N THR A 698 7.78 12.91 -14.42
CA THR A 698 8.06 13.81 -15.57
C THR A 698 9.27 14.74 -15.35
N MET A 699 9.95 14.66 -14.20
CA MET A 699 11.22 15.35 -13.90
C MET A 699 11.20 16.86 -14.20
N LYS A 700 10.12 17.56 -13.83
CA LYS A 700 10.04 19.02 -13.97
C LYS A 700 11.13 19.72 -13.13
N PRO A 701 11.58 20.94 -13.49
CA PRO A 701 12.69 21.61 -12.79
C PRO A 701 12.51 21.79 -11.28
N ASN A 702 11.27 21.97 -10.80
CA ASN A 702 10.93 22.06 -9.38
C ASN A 702 11.05 20.72 -8.63
N VAL A 703 11.00 19.60 -9.34
CA VAL A 703 11.16 18.23 -8.79
C VAL A 703 12.63 17.81 -8.77
N LEU A 704 13.44 18.31 -9.72
CA LEU A 704 14.89 18.08 -9.82
C LEU A 704 15.66 18.95 -8.81
N ALA A 705 15.60 18.58 -7.54
CA ALA A 705 16.22 19.32 -6.44
C ALA A 705 16.90 18.39 -5.42
N SER A 706 17.71 18.99 -4.53
CA SER A 706 18.62 18.24 -3.65
C SER A 706 17.95 17.28 -2.67
N TRP A 707 16.64 17.42 -2.44
CA TRP A 707 15.86 16.52 -1.57
C TRP A 707 15.98 15.05 -1.99
N ARG A 708 16.22 14.79 -3.28
CA ARG A 708 16.49 13.46 -3.84
C ARG A 708 17.75 12.79 -3.29
N ASN A 709 18.61 13.55 -2.60
CA ASN A 709 19.85 13.05 -2.00
C ASN A 709 19.77 12.92 -0.46
N ASP A 710 18.61 13.17 0.16
CA ASP A 710 18.42 13.15 1.61
C ASP A 710 17.53 11.98 2.06
N ILE A 711 17.94 11.25 3.11
CA ILE A 711 17.20 10.12 3.70
C ILE A 711 17.01 10.38 5.20
N CYS A 712 15.77 10.32 5.69
CA CYS A 712 15.45 10.57 7.09
C CYS A 712 15.10 9.28 7.85
N PHE A 713 15.74 9.07 9.01
CA PHE A 713 15.47 7.98 9.94
C PHE A 713 14.86 8.53 11.23
N ILE A 714 13.65 8.07 11.53
CA ILE A 714 12.86 8.50 12.69
C ILE A 714 12.68 7.30 13.62
N ALA A 715 12.97 7.48 14.90
CA ALA A 715 12.87 6.42 15.90
C ALA A 715 12.07 6.85 17.12
N ASP A 716 11.11 6.02 17.53
CA ASP A 716 10.34 6.20 18.75
C ASP A 716 11.21 6.01 20.02
N TYR A 717 10.69 6.46 21.16
CA TYR A 717 11.36 6.36 22.46
C TYR A 717 10.81 5.18 23.29
N GLY A 718 11.54 4.75 24.32
CA GLY A 718 11.13 3.66 25.23
C GLY A 718 11.74 2.30 24.89
N ASP A 719 11.12 1.23 25.40
CA ASP A 719 11.38 -0.18 25.06
C ASP A 719 12.85 -0.61 25.15
N GLN A 720 13.56 -0.13 26.17
CA GLN A 720 15.00 -0.38 26.34
C GLN A 720 15.82 0.03 25.10
N ASN A 721 15.42 1.12 24.43
CA ASN A 721 15.99 1.65 23.19
C ASN A 721 15.88 0.71 21.97
N LEU A 722 14.89 -0.21 21.93
CA LEU A 722 14.70 -1.13 20.80
C LEU A 722 14.66 -0.39 19.46
N HIS A 723 13.71 0.54 19.31
CA HIS A 723 13.46 1.23 18.05
C HIS A 723 14.62 2.17 17.65
N PHE A 724 15.24 2.83 18.63
CA PHE A 724 16.48 3.58 18.43
C PHE A 724 17.59 2.68 17.87
N THR A 725 17.78 1.50 18.45
CA THR A 725 18.81 0.54 18.02
C THR A 725 18.55 0.03 16.61
N GLN A 726 17.30 -0.28 16.28
CA GLN A 726 16.87 -0.69 14.94
C GLN A 726 17.12 0.40 13.90
N ALA A 727 16.69 1.65 14.17
CA ALA A 727 16.94 2.78 13.27
C ALA A 727 18.45 3.06 13.09
N GLN A 728 19.25 2.89 14.14
CA GLN A 728 20.72 3.01 14.10
C GLN A 728 21.37 1.91 13.25
N LYS A 729 20.82 0.70 13.23
CA LYS A 729 21.29 -0.38 12.34
C LYS A 729 20.92 -0.10 10.88
N LEU A 730 19.73 0.43 10.60
CA LEU A 730 19.28 0.75 9.23
C LEU A 730 20.09 1.89 8.62
N GLN A 731 20.27 3.00 9.33
CA GLN A 731 21.03 4.15 8.84
C GLN A 731 22.50 3.79 8.55
N LEU A 732 23.07 2.79 9.25
CA LEU A 732 24.45 2.35 9.04
C LEU A 732 24.63 1.73 7.64
N MET A 733 23.59 1.13 7.06
CA MET A 733 23.63 0.62 5.69
C MET A 733 23.85 1.75 4.68
N ILE A 734 23.29 2.93 4.93
CA ILE A 734 23.51 4.12 4.10
C ILE A 734 24.91 4.68 4.34
N ASP A 735 25.30 4.86 5.60
CA ASP A 735 26.61 5.43 5.96
C ASP A 735 27.80 4.61 5.46
N THR A 736 27.65 3.30 5.33
CA THR A 736 28.74 2.40 4.88
C THR A 736 28.64 2.00 3.42
N GLY A 737 27.42 1.83 2.89
CA GLY A 737 27.19 1.30 1.55
C GLY A 737 26.86 2.35 0.48
N TYR A 738 26.26 3.49 0.87
CA TYR A 738 25.65 4.46 -0.06
C TYR A 738 25.91 5.91 0.41
N GLN A 739 27.20 6.24 0.51
CA GLN A 739 27.69 7.49 1.11
C GLN A 739 27.37 8.75 0.30
N GLU A 740 26.92 8.61 -0.95
CA GLU A 740 26.39 9.68 -1.78
C GLU A 740 25.17 10.35 -1.13
N TYR A 741 24.31 9.58 -0.46
CA TYR A 741 23.14 10.11 0.25
C TYR A 741 23.51 10.76 1.60
N ASN A 742 22.73 11.75 2.00
CA ASN A 742 22.82 12.37 3.33
C ASN A 742 21.80 11.71 4.26
N ARG A 743 22.20 11.53 5.52
CA ARG A 743 21.35 10.95 6.56
C ARG A 743 20.86 12.02 7.53
N GLN A 744 19.56 12.07 7.75
CA GLN A 744 18.93 12.84 8.81
C GLN A 744 18.42 11.87 9.89
N LYS A 745 18.52 12.26 11.16
CA LYS A 745 18.12 11.43 12.31
C LYS A 745 17.21 12.23 13.22
N ILE A 746 15.97 11.78 13.37
CA ILE A 746 15.01 12.35 14.31
C ILE A 746 14.68 11.26 15.34
N TYR A 747 15.49 11.18 16.38
CA TYR A 747 15.28 10.22 17.47
C TYR A 747 14.53 10.92 18.59
N VAL A 748 13.30 10.47 18.89
CA VAL A 748 12.39 11.20 19.78
C VAL A 748 13.04 11.49 21.14
N ASP A 749 13.75 10.51 21.70
CA ASP A 749 14.42 10.66 23.00
C ASP A 749 15.68 11.54 22.97
N ALA A 750 16.08 12.08 21.82
CA ALA A 750 17.11 13.12 21.73
C ALA A 750 16.53 14.54 21.91
N PHE A 751 15.20 14.69 21.95
CA PHE A 751 14.50 15.95 22.13
C PHE A 751 13.90 16.06 23.54
N PRO A 752 13.83 17.27 24.12
CA PRO A 752 13.22 17.47 25.42
C PRO A 752 11.72 17.18 25.38
N LYS A 753 11.26 16.36 26.32
CA LYS A 753 9.83 16.10 26.55
C LYS A 753 9.15 17.35 27.15
N ALA A 754 7.94 17.66 26.70
CA ALA A 754 7.17 18.78 27.22
C ALA A 754 6.83 18.60 28.72
N SER A 755 6.78 19.72 29.46
CA SER A 755 6.52 19.75 30.90
C SER A 755 5.13 19.21 31.28
N SER A 756 4.17 19.23 30.36
CA SER A 756 2.79 18.76 30.54
C SER A 756 2.43 17.71 29.49
N GLY A 757 2.03 16.53 29.96
CA GLY A 757 1.65 15.42 29.08
C GLY A 757 2.85 14.70 28.46
N ASN A 758 2.55 13.78 27.55
CA ASN A 758 3.53 12.95 26.87
C ASN A 758 3.71 13.43 25.43
N ARG A 759 4.29 14.62 25.23
CA ARG A 759 4.43 15.27 23.92
C ARG A 759 5.86 15.73 23.67
N TYR A 760 6.25 15.75 22.40
CA TYR A 760 7.58 16.21 21.93
C TYR A 760 7.40 17.25 20.80
N PRO A 761 6.97 18.49 21.11
CA PRO A 761 6.62 19.48 20.08
C PRO A 761 7.75 19.78 19.09
N GLU A 762 9.00 19.75 19.54
CA GLU A 762 10.15 19.98 18.66
C GLU A 762 10.35 18.84 17.65
N VAL A 763 9.94 17.62 17.99
CA VAL A 763 9.92 16.49 17.04
C VAL A 763 8.86 16.74 15.97
N ASN A 764 7.65 17.15 16.35
CA ASN A 764 6.58 17.50 15.40
C ASN A 764 7.08 18.59 14.43
N ASN A 765 7.62 19.69 14.95
CA ASN A 765 8.18 20.79 14.14
C ASN A 765 9.34 20.35 13.23
N THR A 766 10.15 19.38 13.67
CA THR A 766 11.27 18.86 12.88
C THR A 766 10.77 17.96 11.75
N ILE A 767 9.72 17.17 12.00
CA ILE A 767 9.07 16.35 10.96
C ILE A 767 8.43 17.26 9.90
N ASP A 768 7.68 18.29 10.30
CA ASP A 768 7.04 19.21 9.35
C ASP A 768 8.09 19.94 8.50
N ARG A 769 9.16 20.48 9.12
CA ARG A 769 10.28 21.07 8.37
C ARG A 769 10.93 20.08 7.42
N MET A 770 11.13 18.83 7.83
CA MET A 770 11.69 17.80 6.96
C MET A 770 10.79 17.54 5.74
N MET A 771 9.47 17.50 5.92
CA MET A 771 8.51 17.37 4.82
C MET A 771 8.52 18.61 3.91
N ASP A 772 8.68 19.80 4.47
CA ASP A 772 8.82 21.05 3.70
C ASP A 772 10.13 21.12 2.91
N PHE A 773 11.24 20.55 3.37
CA PHE A 773 12.46 20.47 2.56
C PHE A 773 12.46 19.28 1.59
N GLY A 774 11.74 18.22 1.96
CA GLY A 774 11.66 16.96 1.24
C GLY A 774 12.80 15.99 1.58
N GLY A 775 12.60 14.74 1.22
CA GLY A 775 13.60 13.68 1.28
C GLY A 775 13.26 12.59 0.28
N LEU A 776 14.24 11.80 -0.15
CA LEU A 776 14.01 10.65 -1.01
C LEU A 776 13.22 9.57 -0.27
N ILE A 777 13.59 9.34 1.00
CA ILE A 777 12.99 8.31 1.86
C ILE A 777 12.78 8.86 3.27
N VAL A 778 11.61 8.56 3.85
CA VAL A 778 11.31 8.72 5.27
C VAL A 778 11.10 7.35 5.89
N ASN A 779 11.97 6.94 6.80
CA ASN A 779 11.91 5.65 7.46
C ASN A 779 11.55 5.83 8.94
N TYR A 780 10.38 5.33 9.33
CA TYR A 780 9.92 5.33 10.71
C TYR A 780 10.00 3.94 11.31
N THR A 781 10.64 3.82 12.48
CA THR A 781 10.66 2.60 13.30
C THR A 781 10.14 2.94 14.70
N GLY A 782 9.01 2.34 15.08
CA GLY A 782 8.34 2.68 16.34
C GLY A 782 6.91 2.22 16.44
N HIS A 783 6.23 2.66 17.51
CA HIS A 783 4.81 2.40 17.72
C HIS A 783 3.93 3.23 16.78
N GLY A 784 2.77 2.71 16.43
CA GLY A 784 1.84 3.38 15.54
C GLY A 784 0.47 2.74 15.60
N GLY A 785 -0.46 3.37 14.90
CA GLY A 785 -1.79 2.86 14.67
C GLY A 785 -2.52 3.74 13.66
N GLU A 786 -3.81 3.50 13.52
CA GLU A 786 -4.68 4.13 12.51
C GLU A 786 -4.65 5.66 12.53
N GLY A 787 -4.31 6.28 13.66
CA GLY A 787 -4.30 7.74 13.83
C GLY A 787 -2.94 8.44 13.72
N GLY A 788 -1.82 7.72 13.65
CA GLY A 788 -0.49 8.36 13.62
C GLY A 788 0.67 7.54 14.19
N TRP A 789 1.79 8.22 14.45
CA TRP A 789 3.02 7.63 15.00
C TRP A 789 3.25 7.99 16.47
N SER A 790 3.77 7.02 17.21
CA SER A 790 4.11 7.07 18.64
C SER A 790 2.92 7.35 19.57
N LYS A 791 2.98 6.83 20.80
CA LYS A 791 2.05 7.23 21.87
C LYS A 791 2.14 8.72 22.21
N ALA A 792 3.23 9.39 21.82
CA ALA A 792 3.39 10.82 21.97
C ALA A 792 2.75 11.65 20.85
N GLY A 793 2.19 11.00 19.80
CA GLY A 793 1.64 11.64 18.61
C GLY A 793 2.63 12.60 17.97
N ILE A 794 3.78 12.05 17.57
CA ILE A 794 4.83 12.81 16.87
C ILE A 794 4.47 13.06 15.40
N LEU A 795 3.51 12.28 14.88
CA LEU A 795 2.81 12.51 13.62
C LEU A 795 1.34 12.17 13.84
N ASP A 796 0.44 13.04 13.39
CA ASP A 796 -1.01 12.83 13.42
C ASP A 796 -1.70 13.35 12.15
N ILE A 797 -3.00 13.06 12.02
CA ILE A 797 -3.80 13.43 10.84
C ILE A 797 -3.80 14.94 10.53
N PRO A 798 -3.97 15.85 11.51
CA PRO A 798 -3.87 17.29 11.28
C PRO A 798 -2.54 17.73 10.63
N MET A 799 -1.40 17.21 11.10
CA MET A 799 -0.10 17.49 10.47
C MET A 799 -0.08 17.02 9.02
N ILE A 800 -0.46 15.76 8.78
CA ILE A 800 -0.46 15.16 7.43
C ILE A 800 -1.31 15.97 6.45
N SER A 801 -2.46 16.47 6.91
CA SER A 801 -3.42 17.21 6.08
C SER A 801 -2.93 18.60 5.68
N LEU A 802 -1.97 19.17 6.41
CA LEU A 802 -1.40 20.50 6.15
C LEU A 802 -0.17 20.48 5.24
N TRP A 803 0.40 19.29 4.98
CA TRP A 803 1.57 19.17 4.12
C TRP A 803 1.29 19.60 2.68
N SER A 804 2.23 20.37 2.12
CA SER A 804 2.14 21.00 0.79
C SER A 804 3.34 20.69 -0.12
N ASN A 805 4.05 19.60 0.16
CA ASN A 805 5.32 19.21 -0.46
C ASN A 805 5.17 18.49 -1.83
N ARG A 806 4.24 18.91 -2.69
CA ARG A 806 3.86 18.22 -3.94
C ARG A 806 5.02 17.92 -4.90
N ASP A 807 6.07 18.74 -4.91
CA ASP A 807 7.23 18.58 -5.82
C ASP A 807 8.38 17.76 -5.22
N ARG A 808 8.22 17.29 -3.98
CA ARG A 808 9.28 16.69 -3.16
C ARG A 808 8.67 15.64 -2.23
N LEU A 809 8.17 14.57 -2.87
CA LEU A 809 7.38 13.52 -2.26
C LEU A 809 8.27 12.32 -1.85
N PRO A 810 8.54 12.09 -0.56
CA PRO A 810 9.31 10.91 -0.12
C PRO A 810 8.54 9.60 -0.33
N LEU A 811 9.28 8.50 -0.48
CA LEU A 811 8.78 7.17 -0.16
C LEU A 811 8.82 6.99 1.36
N PHE A 812 7.68 6.63 1.94
CA PHE A 812 7.61 6.29 3.36
C PHE A 812 7.85 4.79 3.55
N ILE A 813 8.63 4.45 4.56
CA ILE A 813 8.80 3.08 5.03
C ILE A 813 8.43 3.07 6.52
N THR A 814 7.29 2.47 6.84
CA THR A 814 6.68 2.53 8.17
C THR A 814 6.66 1.13 8.78
N ALA A 815 7.72 0.82 9.52
CA ALA A 815 7.88 -0.44 10.26
C ALA A 815 7.11 -0.37 11.59
N THR A 816 5.80 -0.23 11.53
CA THR A 816 4.92 0.01 12.68
C THR A 816 3.65 -0.85 12.66
N CYS A 817 2.70 -0.67 13.58
CA CYS A 817 1.42 -1.38 13.58
C CYS A 817 0.33 -0.56 12.88
N GLU A 818 -0.51 -1.19 12.06
CA GLU A 818 -1.84 -0.70 11.61
C GLU A 818 -1.88 0.75 11.09
N PHE A 819 -0.79 1.22 10.48
CA PHE A 819 -0.74 2.61 10.02
C PHE A 819 -1.60 2.83 8.78
N SER A 820 -1.84 1.78 7.99
CA SER A 820 -2.55 1.82 6.72
C SER A 820 -3.65 0.76 6.66
N ARG A 821 -4.73 0.95 7.42
CA ARG A 821 -5.87 0.04 7.50
C ARG A 821 -6.85 0.25 6.33
N TYR A 822 -6.35 0.08 5.11
CA TYR A 822 -7.03 0.36 3.83
C TYR A 822 -8.25 -0.54 3.52
N ASP A 823 -8.68 -1.37 4.48
CA ASP A 823 -9.79 -2.29 4.31
C ASP A 823 -10.89 -2.10 5.36
N ASP A 824 -10.80 -1.07 6.22
CA ASP A 824 -11.92 -0.65 7.08
C ASP A 824 -12.69 0.50 6.43
N PRO A 825 -13.85 0.25 5.79
CA PRO A 825 -14.59 1.30 5.08
C PRO A 825 -15.11 2.41 6.00
N SER A 826 -15.09 2.23 7.32
CA SER A 826 -15.55 3.23 8.29
C SER A 826 -14.48 4.25 8.70
N LEU A 827 -13.28 4.16 8.15
CA LEU A 827 -12.08 4.88 8.58
C LEU A 827 -11.16 5.13 7.36
N ILE A 828 -10.56 6.31 7.29
CA ILE A 828 -9.36 6.53 6.46
C ILE A 828 -8.20 6.72 7.43
N SER A 829 -7.26 5.78 7.43
CA SER A 829 -6.13 5.80 8.37
C SER A 829 -5.10 6.89 8.03
N ALA A 830 -4.27 7.25 9.01
CA ALA A 830 -3.22 8.25 8.84
C ALA A 830 -2.25 7.88 7.71
N GLY A 831 -1.89 6.60 7.56
CA GLY A 831 -1.04 6.14 6.47
C GLY A 831 -1.70 6.22 5.10
N GLU A 832 -3.00 5.97 5.00
CA GLU A 832 -3.74 6.26 3.77
C GLU A 832 -3.72 7.76 3.47
N LEU A 833 -3.92 8.64 4.46
CA LEU A 833 -3.88 10.09 4.25
C LEU A 833 -2.51 10.63 3.84
N VAL A 834 -1.40 9.99 4.25
CA VAL A 834 -0.07 10.32 3.71
C VAL A 834 -0.04 10.10 2.20
N PHE A 835 -0.68 9.03 1.70
CA PHE A 835 -0.84 8.80 0.28
C PHE A 835 -1.90 9.72 -0.32
N LEU A 836 -3.10 9.82 0.27
CA LEU A 836 -4.26 10.50 -0.32
C LEU A 836 -4.21 12.03 -0.23
N ASN A 837 -3.21 12.64 0.42
CA ASN A 837 -3.08 14.09 0.44
C ASN A 837 -2.78 14.63 -1.00
N PRO A 838 -3.66 15.48 -1.59
CA PRO A 838 -3.47 16.03 -2.93
C PRO A 838 -2.45 17.19 -2.98
N GLY A 839 -2.18 17.84 -1.84
CA GLY A 839 -1.23 18.94 -1.69
C GLY A 839 0.20 18.48 -1.38
N GLY A 840 0.40 17.25 -0.91
CA GLY A 840 1.71 16.77 -0.47
C GLY A 840 1.69 15.31 0.02
N GLY A 841 2.41 15.05 1.11
CA GLY A 841 2.53 13.72 1.70
C GLY A 841 3.61 12.88 1.04
N GLY A 842 3.32 11.60 0.84
CA GLY A 842 4.23 10.62 0.22
C GLY A 842 3.90 10.34 -1.24
N ILE A 843 4.90 9.90 -2.00
CA ILE A 843 4.69 9.33 -3.35
C ILE A 843 4.21 7.88 -3.28
N GLY A 844 4.53 7.20 -2.17
CA GLY A 844 4.09 5.87 -1.83
C GLY A 844 4.51 5.49 -0.42
N LEU A 845 3.97 4.37 0.08
CA LEU A 845 4.29 3.82 1.38
C LEU A 845 4.57 2.32 1.29
N LEU A 846 5.66 1.87 1.90
CA LEU A 846 5.87 0.48 2.32
C LEU A 846 5.48 0.38 3.79
N THR A 847 4.25 -0.10 4.05
CA THR A 847 3.53 0.13 5.31
C THR A 847 2.76 -1.11 5.75
N THR A 848 2.25 -1.11 6.98
CA THR A 848 1.51 -2.24 7.57
C THR A 848 0.00 -2.02 7.59
N SER A 849 -0.74 -3.08 7.31
CA SER A 849 -2.21 -3.12 7.33
C SER A 849 -2.81 -3.66 8.63
N ARG A 850 -2.04 -4.45 9.40
CA ARG A 850 -2.41 -5.05 10.68
C ARG A 850 -1.32 -4.91 11.74
N LEU A 851 -1.62 -5.36 12.95
CA LEU A 851 -0.61 -5.50 14.01
C LEU A 851 0.58 -6.31 13.50
N ALA A 852 1.77 -5.83 13.84
CA ALA A 852 3.00 -6.44 13.39
C ALA A 852 4.09 -6.33 14.47
N TRP A 853 4.95 -7.33 14.55
CA TRP A 853 6.00 -7.42 15.55
C TRP A 853 7.24 -6.62 15.12
N ALA A 854 7.83 -5.91 16.08
CA ALA A 854 8.96 -5.01 15.81
C ALA A 854 10.18 -5.71 15.17
N ASP A 855 10.46 -6.97 15.53
CA ASP A 855 11.60 -7.72 14.98
C ASP A 855 11.42 -8.12 13.50
N PRO A 856 10.38 -8.88 13.09
CA PRO A 856 10.16 -9.14 11.66
C PRO A 856 9.99 -7.86 10.84
N ASN A 857 9.41 -6.79 11.39
CA ASN A 857 9.36 -5.49 10.73
C ASN A 857 10.77 -4.95 10.43
N PHE A 858 11.67 -4.99 11.42
CA PHE A 858 13.06 -4.57 11.24
C PHE A 858 13.80 -5.45 10.22
N ARG A 859 13.59 -6.77 10.24
CA ARG A 859 14.21 -7.70 9.27
C ARG A 859 13.74 -7.42 7.84
N LEU A 860 12.44 -7.19 7.65
CA LEU A 860 11.90 -6.79 6.36
C LEU A 860 12.45 -5.43 5.90
N ASN A 861 12.50 -4.44 6.78
CA ASN A 861 13.03 -3.10 6.48
C ASN A 861 14.52 -3.19 6.07
N LYS A 862 15.32 -4.02 6.76
CA LYS A 862 16.71 -4.34 6.36
C LYS A 862 16.75 -4.98 4.96
N ALA A 863 15.84 -5.91 4.66
CA ALA A 863 15.74 -6.54 3.34
C ALA A 863 15.31 -5.55 2.25
N VAL A 864 14.42 -4.60 2.55
CA VAL A 864 14.06 -3.49 1.65
C VAL A 864 15.32 -2.68 1.30
N TYR A 865 16.11 -2.23 2.27
CA TYR A 865 17.36 -1.50 2.01
C TYR A 865 18.42 -2.32 1.27
N LYS A 866 18.44 -3.64 1.45
CA LYS A 866 19.32 -4.56 0.69
C LYS A 866 19.04 -4.50 -0.82
N PHE A 867 17.79 -4.26 -1.23
CA PHE A 867 17.41 -4.19 -2.65
C PHE A 867 17.21 -2.76 -3.16
N MET A 868 16.85 -1.79 -2.31
CA MET A 868 16.53 -0.40 -2.65
C MET A 868 17.54 0.26 -3.59
N PHE A 869 18.82 0.16 -3.29
CA PHE A 869 19.89 0.83 -4.04
C PHE A 869 20.70 -0.13 -4.92
N LYS A 870 20.20 -1.36 -5.11
CA LYS A 870 20.85 -2.34 -5.98
C LYS A 870 20.46 -2.07 -7.44
N ARG A 871 21.46 -2.12 -8.33
CA ARG A 871 21.26 -2.05 -9.78
C ARG A 871 21.33 -3.43 -10.44
N ILE A 872 20.51 -3.67 -11.46
CA ILE A 872 20.63 -4.78 -12.41
C ILE A 872 20.77 -4.18 -13.80
N ASP A 873 21.80 -4.61 -14.54
CA ASP A 873 22.07 -4.13 -15.90
C ASP A 873 22.14 -2.60 -16.05
N GLY A 874 22.50 -1.90 -14.97
CA GLY A 874 22.61 -0.44 -14.91
C GLY A 874 21.41 0.27 -14.28
N GLU A 875 20.27 -0.41 -14.12
CA GLU A 875 19.00 0.16 -13.66
C GLU A 875 18.68 -0.20 -12.21
N TYR A 876 18.07 0.73 -11.46
CA TYR A 876 17.54 0.43 -10.13
C TYR A 876 16.26 -0.40 -10.22
N TYR A 877 15.96 -1.16 -9.17
CA TYR A 877 14.67 -1.82 -9.06
C TYR A 877 13.53 -0.81 -8.90
N ARG A 878 12.37 -1.16 -9.47
CA ARG A 878 11.10 -0.50 -9.21
C ARG A 878 10.57 -0.88 -7.83
N ILE A 879 9.71 -0.05 -7.24
CA ILE A 879 9.26 -0.21 -5.85
C ILE A 879 8.56 -1.55 -5.63
N GLY A 880 7.75 -2.00 -6.60
CA GLY A 880 7.13 -3.33 -6.56
C GLY A 880 8.14 -4.47 -6.49
N ASP A 881 9.25 -4.38 -7.22
CA ASP A 881 10.34 -5.37 -7.17
C ASP A 881 11.07 -5.36 -5.83
N ILE A 882 11.32 -4.17 -5.28
CA ILE A 882 12.01 -4.01 -3.98
C ILE A 882 11.21 -4.74 -2.89
N LEU A 883 9.89 -4.50 -2.80
CA LEU A 883 9.05 -5.15 -1.79
C LEU A 883 8.96 -6.67 -2.04
N ARG A 884 8.71 -7.09 -3.28
CA ARG A 884 8.63 -8.50 -3.68
C ARG A 884 9.89 -9.28 -3.29
N LEU A 885 11.07 -8.75 -3.61
CA LEU A 885 12.37 -9.36 -3.28
C LEU A 885 12.62 -9.37 -1.78
N ALA A 886 12.27 -8.27 -1.07
CA ALA A 886 12.41 -8.19 0.37
C ALA A 886 11.55 -9.24 1.10
N LYS A 887 10.28 -9.41 0.69
CA LYS A 887 9.38 -10.43 1.25
C LYS A 887 9.88 -11.85 0.98
N THR A 888 10.36 -12.11 -0.23
CA THR A 888 10.94 -13.40 -0.63
C THR A 888 12.20 -13.76 0.17
N ASP A 889 13.03 -12.76 0.52
CA ASP A 889 14.21 -12.92 1.39
C ASP A 889 13.82 -13.25 2.84
N GLN A 890 12.61 -12.88 3.26
CA GLN A 890 12.06 -13.07 4.61
C GLN A 890 10.94 -14.13 4.68
N ASN A 891 10.89 -15.06 3.70
CA ASN A 891 9.92 -16.18 3.62
C ASN A 891 8.44 -15.80 3.58
N ASN A 892 8.11 -14.52 3.41
CA ASN A 892 6.75 -13.99 3.39
C ASN A 892 5.85 -14.58 4.49
N SER A 893 6.33 -14.65 5.73
CA SER A 893 5.58 -15.20 6.88
C SER A 893 4.31 -14.41 7.20
N THR A 894 3.46 -14.90 8.10
CA THR A 894 2.16 -14.27 8.45
C THR A 894 2.31 -12.79 8.83
N ASN A 895 3.33 -12.42 9.60
CA ASN A 895 3.61 -11.01 9.93
C ASN A 895 4.00 -10.17 8.70
N ILE A 896 4.71 -10.76 7.73
CA ILE A 896 5.23 -10.07 6.55
C ILE A 896 4.13 -9.79 5.52
N LYS A 897 3.10 -10.64 5.47
CA LYS A 897 1.91 -10.44 4.62
C LYS A 897 1.18 -9.12 4.90
N ASN A 898 1.30 -8.61 6.13
CA ASN A 898 0.74 -7.32 6.54
C ASN A 898 1.45 -6.12 5.90
N PHE A 899 2.64 -6.27 5.33
CA PHE A 899 3.31 -5.17 4.65
C PHE A 899 2.80 -5.03 3.22
N VAL A 900 2.32 -3.86 2.84
CA VAL A 900 1.82 -3.58 1.49
C VAL A 900 2.51 -2.36 0.89
N LEU A 901 2.43 -2.23 -0.43
CA LEU A 901 2.77 -1.01 -1.14
C LEU A 901 1.48 -0.23 -1.41
N LEU A 902 1.32 0.92 -0.74
CA LEU A 902 0.37 1.94 -1.19
C LEU A 902 1.09 2.86 -2.17
N GLY A 903 0.78 2.78 -3.45
CA GLY A 903 1.49 3.46 -4.52
C GLY A 903 1.70 2.57 -5.75
N ASP A 904 2.37 3.12 -6.76
CA ASP A 904 2.53 2.46 -8.06
C ASP A 904 3.69 1.45 -8.01
N PRO A 905 3.45 0.16 -8.28
CA PRO A 905 4.50 -0.87 -8.28
C PRO A 905 5.51 -0.70 -9.43
N ALA A 906 5.11 -0.07 -10.54
CA ALA A 906 5.96 0.14 -11.71
C ALA A 906 6.87 1.37 -11.58
N MET A 907 6.73 2.19 -10.55
CA MET A 907 7.53 3.38 -10.34
C MET A 907 8.96 3.03 -9.87
N GLN A 908 9.97 3.67 -10.46
CA GLN A 908 11.29 3.82 -9.83
C GLN A 908 11.26 5.03 -8.92
N LEU A 909 11.93 4.94 -7.77
CA LEU A 909 12.15 6.12 -6.94
C LEU A 909 13.03 7.14 -7.68
N ALA A 910 12.96 8.41 -7.31
CA ALA A 910 13.73 9.50 -7.91
C ALA A 910 15.24 9.44 -7.56
N TYR A 911 15.89 8.31 -7.87
CA TYR A 911 17.33 8.15 -7.76
C TYR A 911 18.02 9.06 -8.78
N PRO A 912 19.07 9.80 -8.37
CA PRO A 912 19.87 10.55 -9.34
C PRO A 912 20.52 9.63 -10.38
N GLU A 913 20.44 10.02 -11.66
CA GLU A 913 20.87 9.16 -12.78
C GLU A 913 22.40 8.98 -12.83
N TYR A 914 23.13 10.10 -12.75
CA TYR A 914 24.59 10.15 -12.94
C TYR A 914 25.39 10.34 -11.66
N ILE A 915 26.70 10.14 -11.76
CA ILE A 915 27.66 10.23 -10.66
C ILE A 915 28.44 11.53 -10.75
N VAL A 916 28.50 12.29 -9.66
CA VAL A 916 29.39 13.43 -9.48
C VAL A 916 30.71 12.94 -8.87
N GLU A 917 31.83 13.19 -9.53
CA GLU A 917 33.16 12.80 -9.05
C GLU A 917 34.06 14.03 -8.84
N THR A 918 34.65 14.16 -7.65
CA THR A 918 35.72 15.13 -7.38
C THR A 918 37.04 14.65 -7.99
N THR A 919 37.69 15.49 -8.78
CA THR A 919 38.97 15.16 -9.46
C THR A 919 40.16 15.98 -8.95
N VAL A 920 39.92 17.19 -8.44
CA VAL A 920 40.97 18.09 -7.93
C VAL A 920 40.49 18.81 -6.69
N VAL A 921 41.36 18.90 -5.68
CA VAL A 921 41.17 19.70 -4.46
C VAL A 921 42.38 20.62 -4.32
N ASN A 922 42.17 21.94 -4.26
CA ASN A 922 43.21 22.96 -4.12
C ASN A 922 44.36 22.84 -5.15
N GLY A 923 44.02 22.51 -6.40
CA GLY A 923 44.98 22.31 -7.49
C GLY A 923 45.75 20.98 -7.43
N VAL A 924 45.46 20.13 -6.45
CA VAL A 924 46.04 18.79 -6.30
C VAL A 924 45.05 17.74 -6.80
N THR A 925 45.48 16.89 -7.73
CA THR A 925 44.67 15.75 -8.21
C THR A 925 44.35 14.81 -7.06
N VAL A 926 43.08 14.41 -6.97
CA VAL A 926 42.60 13.45 -5.97
C VAL A 926 43.22 12.08 -6.24
N GLU A 927 43.92 11.55 -5.24
CA GLU A 927 44.51 10.21 -5.22
C GLU A 927 44.20 9.57 -3.86
N TRP A 928 44.07 8.24 -3.79
CA TRP A 928 43.66 7.54 -2.57
C TRP A 928 44.57 7.76 -1.34
N TYR A 929 45.81 8.22 -1.57
CA TYR A 929 46.81 8.49 -0.53
C TYR A 929 47.09 9.97 -0.28
N ASN A 930 46.44 10.89 -1.01
CA ASN A 930 46.74 12.32 -0.96
C ASN A 930 45.46 13.17 -0.85
N THR A 931 44.90 13.23 0.36
CA THR A 931 43.75 14.07 0.68
C THR A 931 44.21 15.31 1.45
N ASP A 932 44.05 16.49 0.86
CA ASP A 932 44.31 17.78 1.52
C ASP A 932 43.32 18.02 2.68
N THR A 933 43.70 18.87 3.63
CA THR A 933 42.84 19.26 4.76
C THR A 933 42.20 20.62 4.50
N LEU A 934 40.88 20.69 4.57
CA LEU A 934 40.13 21.95 4.50
C LEU A 934 40.26 22.66 5.85
N ASN A 935 41.09 23.70 5.88
CA ASN A 935 41.41 24.46 7.09
C ASN A 935 40.41 25.59 7.33
N ALA A 936 40.17 25.93 8.60
CA ALA A 936 39.42 27.15 8.92
C ALA A 936 40.12 28.37 8.33
N MET A 937 39.35 29.38 7.89
CA MET A 937 39.87 30.63 7.31
C MET A 937 40.68 30.40 6.02
N SER A 938 40.25 29.46 5.18
CA SER A 938 40.89 29.19 3.89
C SER A 938 39.90 29.22 2.74
N GLU A 939 40.36 29.75 1.61
CA GLU A 939 39.72 29.54 0.32
C GLU A 939 40.00 28.11 -0.15
N VAL A 940 38.97 27.46 -0.67
CA VAL A 940 39.02 26.09 -1.15
C VAL A 940 38.52 26.06 -2.59
N ASN A 941 39.27 25.37 -3.46
CA ASN A 941 38.90 25.13 -4.84
C ASN A 941 38.66 23.63 -5.08
N ILE A 942 37.47 23.29 -5.60
CA ILE A 942 37.08 21.91 -5.90
C ILE A 942 36.69 21.81 -7.38
N GLN A 943 37.30 20.86 -8.09
CA GLN A 943 36.96 20.59 -9.50
C GLN A 943 36.55 19.14 -9.67
N GLY A 944 35.64 18.89 -10.60
CA GLY A 944 35.15 17.55 -10.84
C GLY A 944 34.37 17.41 -12.13
N VAL A 945 33.84 16.21 -12.32
CA VAL A 945 33.12 15.83 -13.54
C VAL A 945 31.86 15.03 -13.23
N ILE A 946 30.91 15.08 -14.15
CA ILE A 946 29.71 14.22 -14.16
C ILE A 946 29.98 12.99 -15.02
N ARG A 947 29.73 11.80 -14.49
CA ARG A 947 29.95 10.52 -15.17
C ARG A 947 28.72 9.63 -15.21
N ASN A 948 28.65 8.77 -16.22
CA ASN A 948 27.79 7.59 -16.17
C ASN A 948 28.37 6.50 -15.25
N PHE A 949 27.57 5.46 -15.03
CA PHE A 949 27.96 4.31 -14.22
C PHE A 949 29.13 3.48 -14.82
N TYR A 950 29.42 3.64 -16.12
CA TYR A 950 30.56 2.99 -16.78
C TYR A 950 31.88 3.78 -16.66
N GLY A 951 31.83 4.99 -16.07
CA GLY A 951 33.00 5.86 -15.85
C GLY A 951 33.24 6.91 -16.93
N ASP A 952 32.40 7.01 -17.96
CA ASP A 952 32.53 8.03 -19.01
C ASP A 952 31.94 9.38 -18.58
N THR A 953 32.64 10.46 -18.91
CA THR A 953 32.15 11.82 -18.66
C THR A 953 30.97 12.18 -19.58
N ILE A 954 29.88 12.69 -19.00
CA ILE A 954 28.69 13.15 -19.73
C ILE A 954 28.91 14.57 -20.26
N LYS A 955 29.45 14.66 -21.48
CA LYS A 955 29.91 15.92 -22.08
C LYS A 955 28.80 16.89 -22.50
N ASP A 956 27.54 16.46 -22.48
CA ASP A 956 26.38 17.30 -22.80
C ASP A 956 25.58 17.73 -21.55
N PHE A 957 26.08 17.40 -20.35
CA PHE A 957 25.47 17.85 -19.10
C PHE A 957 25.77 19.33 -18.86
N ASN A 958 24.73 20.17 -18.89
CA ASN A 958 24.84 21.61 -18.66
C ASN A 958 23.78 22.05 -17.66
N GLY A 959 24.18 22.64 -16.54
CA GLY A 959 23.24 23.00 -15.50
C GLY A 959 23.90 23.50 -14.23
N ILE A 960 23.34 23.11 -13.07
CA ILE A 960 23.75 23.64 -11.76
C ILE A 960 24.09 22.47 -10.83
N ILE A 961 25.17 22.63 -10.07
CA ILE A 961 25.57 21.74 -8.97
C ILE A 961 25.42 22.46 -7.63
N TYR A 962 24.94 21.73 -6.62
CA TYR A 962 24.67 22.14 -5.25
C TYR A 962 25.62 21.40 -4.29
N PRO A 963 26.85 21.90 -4.10
CA PRO A 963 27.77 21.36 -3.12
C PRO A 963 27.37 21.72 -1.68
N LYS A 964 27.35 20.70 -0.81
CA LYS A 964 27.26 20.85 0.65
C LYS A 964 28.50 20.28 1.30
N VAL A 965 29.23 21.08 2.08
CA VAL A 965 30.35 20.59 2.88
C VAL A 965 29.89 20.41 4.31
N PHE A 966 29.98 19.18 4.81
CA PHE A 966 29.71 18.84 6.20
C PHE A 966 31.02 18.63 6.94
N ASP A 967 31.09 19.17 8.15
CA ASP A 967 32.15 18.83 9.08
C ASP A 967 32.04 17.35 9.48
N LYS A 968 33.07 16.85 10.14
CA LYS A 968 33.11 15.55 10.83
C LYS A 968 31.90 15.34 11.74
N ASP A 969 31.43 14.09 11.74
CA ASP A 969 30.30 13.64 12.54
C ASP A 969 30.46 13.96 14.04
N VAL A 970 29.35 14.35 14.65
CA VAL A 970 29.29 14.71 16.07
C VAL A 970 28.56 13.62 16.83
N MET A 971 29.14 13.20 17.95
CA MET A 971 28.50 12.29 18.87
C MET A 971 27.48 13.06 19.73
N MET A 972 26.22 12.68 19.63
CA MET A 972 25.14 13.10 20.51
C MET A 972 24.72 11.93 21.42
N SER A 973 23.88 12.22 22.41
CA SER A 973 23.28 11.20 23.28
C SER A 973 21.79 11.43 23.37
N THR A 974 21.01 10.36 23.43
CA THR A 974 19.61 10.45 23.89
C THR A 974 19.56 10.88 25.36
N LEU A 975 18.41 11.41 25.77
CA LEU A 975 18.17 11.97 27.10
C LEU A 975 17.75 10.92 28.13
N GLY A 976 17.24 9.75 27.72
CA GLY A 976 16.71 8.75 28.63
C GLY A 976 15.48 9.28 29.38
N SER A 977 14.54 9.91 28.69
CA SER A 977 13.45 10.70 29.28
C SER A 977 12.31 9.87 29.89
N ASP A 978 12.35 8.56 29.72
CA ASP A 978 11.34 7.61 30.18
C ASP A 978 12.01 6.50 31.03
N ILE A 979 11.25 5.87 31.94
CA ILE A 979 11.77 4.81 32.83
C ILE A 979 12.26 3.58 32.05
N SER A 980 11.74 3.39 30.85
CA SER A 980 12.11 2.32 29.93
C SER A 980 13.22 2.70 28.93
N SER A 981 13.68 3.95 28.92
CA SER A 981 14.76 4.44 28.04
C SER A 981 16.10 4.54 28.76
N LEU A 982 17.20 4.36 28.04
CA LEU A 982 18.55 4.57 28.56
C LEU A 982 19.28 5.63 27.71
N PRO A 983 20.05 6.56 28.31
CA PRO A 983 20.92 7.44 27.52
C PRO A 983 21.87 6.61 26.66
N ALA A 984 21.82 6.82 25.34
CA ALA A 984 22.61 6.08 24.37
C ALA A 984 23.29 7.03 23.36
N PRO A 985 24.58 6.83 23.05
CA PRO A 985 25.29 7.67 22.11
C PRO A 985 24.94 7.33 20.67
N PHE A 986 24.93 8.33 19.79
CA PHE A 986 24.81 8.17 18.35
C PHE A 986 25.52 9.31 17.61
N TYR A 987 25.92 9.04 16.37
CA TYR A 987 26.55 10.04 15.52
C TYR A 987 25.53 10.68 14.58
N VAL A 988 25.58 12.00 14.45
CA VAL A 988 24.90 12.77 13.42
C VAL A 988 25.93 13.43 12.51
N ILE A 989 25.51 13.73 11.27
CA ILE A 989 26.33 14.51 10.35
C ILE A 989 26.76 15.81 11.04
N GLY A 990 28.03 16.17 10.89
CA GLY A 990 28.57 17.40 11.46
C GLY A 990 27.90 18.65 10.90
N GLN A 991 28.14 19.78 11.55
CA GLN A 991 27.61 21.07 11.10
C GLN A 991 27.95 21.33 9.63
N LYS A 992 27.03 21.96 8.91
CA LYS A 992 27.23 22.34 7.51
C LYS A 992 28.22 23.51 7.47
N LEU A 993 29.36 23.33 6.81
CA LEU A 993 30.42 24.32 6.64
C LEU A 993 30.23 25.21 5.41
N TYR A 994 29.56 24.69 4.38
CA TYR A 994 29.27 25.39 3.14
C TYR A 994 28.00 24.82 2.50
N ASP A 995 27.15 25.68 1.95
CA ASP A 995 26.02 25.36 1.06
C ASP A 995 26.07 26.39 -0.08
N GLY A 996 26.02 25.96 -1.33
CA GLY A 996 26.29 26.86 -2.45
C GLY A 996 25.78 26.33 -3.78
N LYS A 997 26.01 27.10 -4.84
CA LYS A 997 25.67 26.75 -6.22
C LYS A 997 26.83 27.04 -7.16
N ALA A 998 27.09 26.15 -8.10
CA ALA A 998 28.04 26.39 -9.18
C ALA A 998 27.49 25.90 -10.53
N SER A 999 28.02 26.44 -11.62
CA SER A 999 27.70 26.03 -12.96
C SER A 999 28.40 24.72 -13.34
N VAL A 1000 27.69 23.88 -14.09
CA VAL A 1000 28.24 22.71 -14.77
C VAL A 1000 28.17 22.96 -16.27
N ALA A 1001 29.31 22.89 -16.94
CA ALA A 1001 29.42 23.08 -18.37
C ALA A 1001 30.12 21.89 -19.03
N GLY A 1002 29.42 21.22 -19.95
CA GLY A 1002 29.91 20.03 -20.62
C GLY A 1002 30.35 18.91 -19.67
N GLY A 1003 29.62 18.73 -18.57
CA GLY A 1003 29.92 17.75 -17.54
C GLY A 1003 31.12 18.07 -16.65
N VAL A 1004 31.65 19.30 -16.67
CA VAL A 1004 32.75 19.75 -15.82
C VAL A 1004 32.27 20.88 -14.91
N PHE A 1005 32.72 20.87 -13.65
CA PHE A 1005 32.41 21.92 -12.68
C PHE A 1005 33.65 22.39 -11.92
N ASN A 1006 33.57 23.64 -11.44
CA ASN A 1006 34.59 24.27 -10.62
C ASN A 1006 33.91 25.09 -9.51
N ILE A 1007 34.17 24.75 -8.25
CA ILE A 1007 33.54 25.35 -7.08
C ILE A 1007 34.62 26.07 -6.27
N ASN A 1008 34.36 27.34 -5.96
CA ASN A 1008 35.12 28.12 -5.00
C ASN A 1008 34.28 28.32 -3.74
N MET A 1009 34.89 28.13 -2.58
CA MET A 1009 34.23 28.30 -1.29
C MET A 1009 35.22 28.81 -0.25
N PHE A 1010 34.70 29.35 0.85
CA PHE A 1010 35.50 29.77 2.00
C PHE A 1010 35.11 28.99 3.25
N MET A 1011 36.09 28.47 3.97
CA MET A 1011 35.87 27.68 5.18
C MET A 1011 35.71 28.57 6.42
N PRO A 1012 34.61 28.44 7.17
CA PRO A 1012 34.28 29.35 8.25
C PRO A 1012 35.25 29.24 9.42
N LYS A 1013 35.59 30.37 10.03
CA LYS A 1013 36.43 30.46 11.23
C LYS A 1013 35.89 29.67 12.41
N SER A 1014 34.57 29.46 12.45
CA SER A 1014 33.86 28.75 13.52
C SER A 1014 33.88 27.23 13.38
N MET A 1015 34.52 26.68 12.35
CA MET A 1015 34.65 25.22 12.22
C MET A 1015 35.55 24.62 13.30
N ALA A 1016 35.31 23.36 13.67
CA ALA A 1016 36.08 22.73 14.73
C ALA A 1016 37.52 22.41 14.28
N THR A 1017 38.49 22.77 15.12
CA THR A 1017 39.93 22.83 14.76
C THR A 1017 40.66 21.49 14.81
N TYR A 1018 40.10 20.45 15.43
CA TYR A 1018 40.70 19.12 15.37
C TYR A 1018 40.46 18.51 13.99
N ILE A 1019 41.43 17.76 13.47
CA ILE A 1019 41.33 17.18 12.12
C ILE A 1019 40.54 15.88 12.19
N GLY A 1020 39.56 15.71 11.30
CA GLY A 1020 38.78 14.49 11.12
C GLY A 1020 38.16 14.41 9.74
N TYR A 1021 37.46 13.32 9.43
CA TYR A 1021 36.82 13.13 8.13
C TYR A 1021 35.48 13.87 8.07
N GLY A 1022 35.41 14.93 7.26
CA GLY A 1022 34.17 15.53 6.79
C GLY A 1022 33.63 14.87 5.52
N LYS A 1023 32.62 15.47 4.91
CA LYS A 1023 31.99 15.01 3.66
C LYS A 1023 31.65 16.21 2.78
N ILE A 1024 32.02 16.16 1.50
CA ILE A 1024 31.40 16.99 0.48
C ILE A 1024 30.29 16.15 -0.17
N SER A 1025 29.07 16.66 -0.18
CA SER A 1025 27.90 16.05 -0.80
C SER A 1025 27.49 16.88 -2.01
N TYR A 1026 27.14 16.22 -3.11
CA TYR A 1026 26.78 16.88 -4.35
C TYR A 1026 25.42 16.42 -4.84
N TYR A 1027 24.60 17.37 -5.28
CA TYR A 1027 23.48 17.16 -6.18
C TYR A 1027 23.66 18.08 -7.39
N ALA A 1028 23.43 17.60 -8.60
CA ALA A 1028 23.46 18.44 -9.80
C ALA A 1028 22.27 18.12 -10.69
N TYR A 1029 21.75 19.12 -11.41
CA TYR A 1029 20.73 18.89 -12.43
C TYR A 1029 21.09 19.60 -13.73
N ASP A 1030 20.74 18.96 -14.84
CA ASP A 1030 20.90 19.41 -16.22
C ASP A 1030 19.66 20.24 -16.61
N THR A 1031 19.86 21.53 -16.84
CA THR A 1031 18.78 22.47 -17.17
C THR A 1031 18.30 22.32 -18.62
N VAL A 1032 19.00 21.55 -19.44
CA VAL A 1032 18.72 21.36 -20.87
C VAL A 1032 18.01 20.04 -21.11
N ASN A 1033 18.52 18.95 -20.55
CA ASN A 1033 18.02 17.59 -20.82
C ASN A 1033 17.20 17.00 -19.67
N LEU A 1034 17.00 17.74 -18.56
CA LEU A 1034 16.20 17.32 -17.39
C LEU A 1034 16.68 15.99 -16.76
N ARG A 1035 18.00 15.89 -16.57
CA ARG A 1035 18.68 14.75 -15.92
C ARG A 1035 19.35 15.24 -14.64
N ASP A 1036 19.65 14.35 -13.70
CA ASP A 1036 20.37 14.72 -12.48
C ASP A 1036 21.55 13.80 -12.18
N ALA A 1037 22.38 14.25 -11.25
CA ALA A 1037 23.55 13.56 -10.79
C ALA A 1037 23.72 13.77 -9.29
N HIS A 1038 24.35 12.81 -8.61
CA HIS A 1038 24.76 12.99 -7.22
C HIS A 1038 26.11 12.34 -6.96
N GLY A 1039 26.71 12.67 -5.83
CA GLY A 1039 27.95 12.03 -5.42
C GLY A 1039 28.46 12.57 -4.10
N TYR A 1040 29.61 12.07 -3.68
CA TYR A 1040 30.27 12.55 -2.49
C TYR A 1040 31.78 12.50 -2.63
N TYR A 1041 32.46 13.21 -1.72
CA TYR A 1041 33.89 13.08 -1.52
C TYR A 1041 34.22 13.17 -0.03
N ARG A 1042 35.01 12.21 0.48
CA ARG A 1042 35.53 12.23 1.86
C ARG A 1042 36.80 13.07 1.89
N VAL A 1043 36.80 14.08 2.75
CA VAL A 1043 37.91 15.02 2.88
C VAL A 1043 38.21 15.25 4.36
N TYR A 1044 39.46 15.58 4.68
CA TYR A 1044 39.79 16.01 6.03
C TYR A 1044 39.31 17.45 6.24
N THR A 1045 38.62 17.69 7.35
CA THR A 1045 38.23 19.02 7.82
C THR A 1045 38.83 19.28 9.19
N GLY A 1046 39.28 20.51 9.44
CA GLY A 1046 39.88 20.94 10.70
C GLY A 1046 41.17 21.72 10.47
N GLY A 1047 41.91 22.00 11.55
CA GLY A 1047 43.05 22.92 11.48
C GLY A 1047 42.62 24.38 11.28
N VAL A 1048 43.60 25.27 11.21
CA VAL A 1048 43.40 26.72 11.03
C VAL A 1048 44.49 27.24 10.11
N ASN A 1049 44.10 28.02 9.10
CA ASN A 1049 45.04 28.77 8.29
C ASN A 1049 45.55 29.98 9.07
N THR A 1050 46.76 29.89 9.64
CA THR A 1050 47.37 30.98 10.42
C THR A 1050 47.84 32.16 9.58
N GLU A 1051 47.89 31.99 8.25
CA GLU A 1051 48.32 33.02 7.28
C GLU A 1051 47.14 33.70 6.58
N ALA A 1052 45.89 33.44 7.00
CA ALA A 1052 44.71 34.05 6.41
C ALA A 1052 44.71 35.58 6.57
N ALA A 1053 44.20 36.30 5.56
CA ALA A 1053 44.04 37.73 5.64
C ALA A 1053 43.06 38.10 6.79
N PRO A 1054 43.36 39.13 7.60
CA PRO A 1054 42.44 39.57 8.63
C PRO A 1054 41.23 40.26 7.98
N ASP A 1055 40.05 39.90 8.46
CA ASP A 1055 38.79 40.58 8.14
C ASP A 1055 38.19 41.18 9.41
N HIS A 1056 37.73 42.42 9.30
CA HIS A 1056 37.13 43.20 10.38
C HIS A 1056 35.80 43.83 9.99
N ASP A 1057 35.41 43.74 8.72
CA ASP A 1057 34.17 44.30 8.23
C ASP A 1057 33.12 43.18 8.22
N GLY A 1058 31.87 43.49 8.57
CA GLY A 1058 30.77 42.53 8.44
C GLY A 1058 30.11 42.63 7.07
N PRO A 1059 29.14 41.74 6.76
CA PRO A 1059 28.49 41.71 5.46
C PRO A 1059 27.85 43.04 5.06
N GLU A 1060 27.94 43.40 3.79
CA GLU A 1060 27.16 44.49 3.21
C GLU A 1060 25.71 44.02 3.03
N LEU A 1061 24.76 44.73 3.68
CA LEU A 1061 23.33 44.40 3.63
C LEU A 1061 22.58 45.42 2.79
N SER A 1062 21.80 44.98 1.80
CA SER A 1062 20.88 45.82 1.04
C SER A 1062 19.44 45.32 1.24
N LEU A 1063 18.60 46.13 1.88
CA LEU A 1063 17.26 45.74 2.34
C LEU A 1063 16.17 46.43 1.53
N TYR A 1064 15.11 45.70 1.20
CA TYR A 1064 14.01 46.17 0.39
C TYR A 1064 12.68 45.54 0.84
N LEU A 1065 11.56 46.12 0.38
CA LEU A 1065 10.22 45.53 0.50
C LEU A 1065 9.56 45.49 -0.88
N ASN A 1066 9.03 44.32 -1.24
CA ASN A 1066 8.38 43.96 -2.51
C ASN A 1066 9.29 43.98 -3.75
N ASN A 1067 10.12 45.00 -3.92
CA ASN A 1067 11.06 45.12 -5.03
C ASN A 1067 12.28 45.98 -4.65
N THR A 1068 13.31 45.97 -5.49
CA THR A 1068 14.58 46.68 -5.24
C THR A 1068 14.51 48.20 -5.35
N ASP A 1069 13.36 48.77 -5.75
CA ASP A 1069 13.15 50.22 -5.82
C ASP A 1069 12.65 50.80 -4.48
N PHE A 1070 12.29 49.95 -3.51
CA PHE A 1070 11.84 50.39 -2.20
C PHE A 1070 12.91 51.19 -1.45
N VAL A 1071 12.50 52.29 -0.84
CA VAL A 1071 13.34 53.15 -0.01
C VAL A 1071 12.85 53.16 1.43
N THR A 1072 13.79 53.16 2.39
CA THR A 1072 13.46 53.21 3.83
C THR A 1072 12.55 54.40 4.16
N GLY A 1073 11.53 54.15 4.99
CA GLY A 1073 10.43 55.06 5.30
C GLY A 1073 9.29 55.04 4.26
N GLY A 1074 9.39 54.21 3.22
CA GLY A 1074 8.38 54.03 2.19
C GLY A 1074 7.10 53.38 2.70
N LEU A 1075 6.03 53.55 1.92
CA LEU A 1075 4.74 52.92 2.20
C LEU A 1075 4.76 51.45 1.75
N THR A 1076 3.95 50.59 2.38
CA THR A 1076 3.68 49.22 1.91
C THR A 1076 2.26 48.76 2.23
N ASN A 1077 1.83 47.62 1.70
CA ASN A 1077 0.56 46.96 2.00
C ASN A 1077 0.66 46.12 3.31
N ARG A 1078 -0.41 45.40 3.68
CA ARG A 1078 -0.40 44.51 4.86
C ARG A 1078 0.33 43.17 4.64
N GLU A 1079 0.68 42.85 3.40
CA GLU A 1079 1.27 41.57 3.00
C GLU A 1079 2.57 41.78 2.19
N PRO A 1080 3.57 42.51 2.73
CA PRO A 1080 4.77 42.77 1.97
C PRO A 1080 5.72 41.57 1.95
N VAL A 1081 6.57 41.52 0.92
CA VAL A 1081 7.70 40.57 0.85
C VAL A 1081 8.99 41.30 1.18
N PHE A 1082 9.64 40.95 2.29
CA PHE A 1082 10.97 41.44 2.60
C PHE A 1082 12.01 40.80 1.67
N LEU A 1083 12.90 41.61 1.11
CA LEU A 1083 14.01 41.16 0.28
C LEU A 1083 15.32 41.72 0.83
N ALA A 1084 16.35 40.88 0.92
CA ALA A 1084 17.68 41.32 1.29
C ALA A 1084 18.75 40.70 0.39
N TYR A 1085 19.67 41.53 -0.10
CA TYR A 1085 20.91 41.09 -0.75
C TYR A 1085 22.07 41.25 0.22
N LEU A 1086 22.88 40.20 0.34
CA LEU A 1086 24.02 40.15 1.23
C LEU A 1086 25.29 39.91 0.41
N PHE A 1087 26.37 40.63 0.72
CA PHE A 1087 27.69 40.45 0.10
C PHE A 1087 28.80 40.54 1.15
N ASP A 1088 29.79 39.66 1.09
CA ASP A 1088 30.99 39.69 1.93
C ASP A 1088 32.18 39.00 1.22
N GLU A 1089 33.41 39.50 1.39
CA GLU A 1089 34.61 38.96 0.73
C GLU A 1089 34.92 37.51 1.17
N HIS A 1090 34.67 37.17 2.43
CA HIS A 1090 34.86 35.83 2.99
C HIS A 1090 33.54 35.03 3.08
N GLY A 1091 32.46 35.59 2.54
CA GLY A 1091 31.17 34.92 2.39
C GLY A 1091 30.28 34.99 3.64
N ILE A 1092 29.00 34.69 3.40
CA ILE A 1092 27.94 34.85 4.39
C ILE A 1092 27.80 33.57 5.24
N ASN A 1093 27.74 33.73 6.56
CA ASN A 1093 27.46 32.63 7.48
C ASN A 1093 25.96 32.31 7.52
N HIS A 1094 25.49 31.68 6.46
CA HIS A 1094 24.10 31.22 6.32
C HIS A 1094 23.93 29.76 6.75
N THR A 1095 25.00 29.01 7.00
CA THR A 1095 24.92 27.60 7.41
C THR A 1095 24.80 27.40 8.92
N GLY A 1096 24.64 28.48 9.71
CA GLY A 1096 24.43 28.43 11.16
C GLY A 1096 25.70 28.11 11.96
N ASN A 1097 26.88 28.41 11.40
CA ASN A 1097 28.14 28.09 12.08
C ASN A 1097 28.45 29.07 13.21
N GLY A 1098 28.43 28.57 14.44
CA GLY A 1098 28.72 29.34 15.65
C GLY A 1098 27.44 29.79 16.35
N ILE A 1099 27.39 29.54 17.66
CA ILE A 1099 26.21 29.78 18.50
C ILE A 1099 25.81 31.26 18.45
N GLY A 1100 24.55 31.52 18.08
CA GLY A 1100 23.95 32.85 18.05
C GLY A 1100 24.38 33.73 16.86
N ARG A 1101 24.82 33.11 15.76
CA ARG A 1101 25.29 33.80 14.54
C ARG A 1101 24.39 33.57 13.33
N ASP A 1102 23.10 33.39 13.60
CA ASP A 1102 22.09 33.16 12.58
C ASP A 1102 21.77 34.47 11.82
N ILE A 1103 21.30 34.33 10.58
CA ILE A 1103 20.68 35.43 9.84
C ILE A 1103 19.29 35.60 10.47
N THR A 1104 19.05 36.74 11.11
CA THR A 1104 17.79 36.98 11.82
C THR A 1104 17.12 38.26 11.35
N LEU A 1105 15.79 38.20 11.21
CA LEU A 1105 14.93 39.32 10.88
C LEU A 1105 13.93 39.53 12.01
N THR A 1106 13.91 40.73 12.58
CA THR A 1106 13.03 41.10 13.69
C THR A 1106 12.09 42.22 13.26
N LEU A 1107 10.79 42.03 13.49
CA LEU A 1107 9.76 43.05 13.26
C LEU A 1107 9.54 43.88 14.53
N ASP A 1108 9.56 45.21 14.39
CA ASP A 1108 9.29 46.20 15.45
C ASP A 1108 10.17 46.06 16.70
N ASP A 1109 11.38 45.53 16.53
CA ASP A 1109 12.33 45.20 17.61
C ASP A 1109 11.72 44.30 18.71
N ASP A 1110 10.64 43.57 18.41
CA ASP A 1110 10.03 42.59 19.32
C ASP A 1110 10.77 41.24 19.20
N PRO A 1111 11.47 40.77 20.25
CA PRO A 1111 12.15 39.48 20.19
C PRO A 1111 11.21 38.31 19.85
N LEU A 1112 9.92 38.41 20.11
CA LEU A 1112 8.92 37.37 19.80
C LEU A 1112 8.59 37.27 18.31
N THR A 1113 8.94 38.26 17.50
CA THR A 1113 8.72 38.29 16.04
C THR A 1113 9.98 37.93 15.25
N THR A 1114 11.08 37.57 15.95
CA THR A 1114 12.36 37.26 15.31
C THR A 1114 12.28 35.91 14.58
N VAL A 1115 12.61 35.92 13.30
CA VAL A 1115 12.69 34.71 12.47
C VAL A 1115 14.13 34.45 12.03
N VAL A 1116 14.51 33.17 11.97
CA VAL A 1116 15.80 32.71 11.47
C VAL A 1116 15.67 32.43 9.98
N LEU A 1117 16.57 33.00 9.18
CA LEU A 1117 16.49 33.02 7.71
C LEU A 1117 17.55 32.14 7.02
N ASN A 1118 18.39 31.46 7.80
CA ASN A 1118 19.50 30.63 7.32
C ASN A 1118 19.09 29.64 6.22
N ASP A 1119 18.01 28.90 6.44
CA ASP A 1119 17.57 27.83 5.53
C ASP A 1119 16.94 28.36 4.22
N ILE A 1120 16.60 29.65 4.14
CA ILE A 1120 16.02 30.29 2.96
C ILE A 1120 16.99 31.27 2.28
N PHE A 1121 18.25 31.32 2.72
CA PHE A 1121 19.30 32.06 2.03
C PHE A 1121 19.62 31.38 0.70
N ASP A 1122 19.52 32.15 -0.39
CA ASP A 1122 19.74 31.68 -1.75
C ASP A 1122 21.09 32.21 -2.29
N PRO A 1123 22.16 31.39 -2.28
CA PRO A 1123 23.47 31.82 -2.75
C PRO A 1123 23.48 32.04 -4.27
N ASP A 1124 24.24 33.04 -4.72
CA ASP A 1124 24.46 33.31 -6.13
C ASP A 1124 25.28 32.19 -6.79
N ILE A 1125 24.99 31.90 -8.06
CA ILE A 1125 25.74 30.90 -8.82
C ILE A 1125 27.21 31.31 -8.99
N ASP A 1126 28.12 30.35 -8.82
CA ASP A 1126 29.57 30.54 -8.95
C ASP A 1126 30.18 31.53 -7.94
N SER A 1127 29.44 31.84 -6.86
CA SER A 1127 29.86 32.76 -5.80
C SER A 1127 29.60 32.16 -4.41
N TYR A 1128 30.58 32.27 -3.51
CA TYR A 1128 30.38 32.04 -2.06
C TYR A 1128 30.18 33.36 -1.30
N GLN A 1129 30.33 34.49 -1.99
CA GLN A 1129 30.41 35.83 -1.41
C GLN A 1129 29.04 36.50 -1.26
N SER A 1130 28.04 36.05 -2.01
CA SER A 1130 26.76 36.74 -2.11
C SER A 1130 25.55 35.83 -2.24
N GLY A 1131 24.39 36.39 -1.90
CA GLY A 1131 23.09 35.75 -2.08
C GLY A 1131 21.93 36.60 -1.58
N TRP A 1132 20.73 36.03 -1.69
CA TRP A 1132 19.47 36.70 -1.39
C TRP A 1132 18.70 36.01 -0.27
N VAL A 1133 17.90 36.78 0.46
CA VAL A 1133 16.84 36.28 1.32
C VAL A 1133 15.52 36.91 0.91
N SER A 1134 14.44 36.12 0.90
CA SER A 1134 13.07 36.58 0.67
C SER A 1134 12.14 36.04 1.75
N TYR A 1135 11.43 36.92 2.48
CA TYR A 1135 10.52 36.53 3.55
C TYR A 1135 9.16 37.25 3.44
N PRO A 1136 8.04 36.52 3.22
CA PRO A 1136 6.73 37.12 3.13
C PRO A 1136 6.11 37.40 4.51
N TYR A 1137 5.47 38.55 4.67
CA TYR A 1137 4.62 38.88 5.82
C TYR A 1137 3.14 38.81 5.43
N THR A 1138 2.29 38.55 6.43
CA THR A 1138 0.83 38.57 6.29
C THR A 1138 0.20 39.37 7.43
N ASP A 1139 -0.86 40.11 7.15
CA ASP A 1139 -1.66 40.84 8.14
C ASP A 1139 -0.86 41.80 9.06
N LEU A 1140 0.10 42.54 8.51
CA LEU A 1140 0.77 43.61 9.26
C LEU A 1140 -0.23 44.69 9.69
N ALA A 1141 -0.09 45.18 10.92
CA ALA A 1141 -0.93 46.25 11.45
C ALA A 1141 -0.73 47.56 10.67
N ASP A 1142 -1.72 48.46 10.68
CA ASP A 1142 -1.53 49.79 10.13
C ASP A 1142 -0.63 50.62 11.05
N GLY A 1143 0.32 51.37 10.48
CA GLY A 1143 1.23 52.22 11.23
C GLY A 1143 2.67 52.13 10.75
N LYS A 1144 3.58 52.69 11.55
CA LYS A 1144 5.02 52.63 11.29
C LYS A 1144 5.59 51.36 11.88
N HIS A 1145 6.44 50.70 11.09
CA HIS A 1145 7.08 49.46 11.44
C HIS A 1145 8.57 49.51 11.12
N THR A 1146 9.33 48.64 11.76
CA THR A 1146 10.77 48.45 11.49
C THR A 1146 11.08 46.98 11.23
N LEU A 1147 11.98 46.73 10.28
CA LEU A 1147 12.58 45.42 10.04
C LEU A 1147 14.08 45.50 10.29
N THR A 1148 14.56 44.80 11.31
CA THR A 1148 15.98 44.76 11.66
C THR A 1148 16.57 43.43 11.21
N LEU A 1149 17.49 43.46 10.22
CA LEU A 1149 18.24 42.30 9.75
C LEU A 1149 19.62 42.25 10.42
N LYS A 1150 19.97 41.11 10.99
CA LYS A 1150 21.33 40.81 11.48
C LYS A 1150 21.90 39.65 10.68
N ALA A 1151 23.13 39.81 10.19
CA ALA A 1151 23.85 38.77 9.49
C ALA A 1151 25.34 38.81 9.83
N TRP A 1152 25.99 37.65 9.74
CA TRP A 1152 27.39 37.46 10.05
C TRP A 1152 28.13 36.95 8.82
N ASP A 1153 29.39 37.32 8.68
CA ASP A 1153 30.29 36.68 7.71
C ASP A 1153 30.89 35.37 8.28
N ASN A 1154 31.64 34.64 7.46
CA ASN A 1154 32.35 33.43 7.87
C ASN A 1154 33.59 33.70 8.76
N MET A 1155 33.99 34.97 8.93
CA MET A 1155 35.08 35.45 9.77
C MET A 1155 34.64 35.94 11.16
N ASN A 1156 33.33 35.86 11.42
CA ASN A 1156 32.60 36.23 12.62
C ASN A 1156 32.41 37.74 12.86
N ASN A 1157 32.40 38.54 11.81
CA ASN A 1157 32.03 39.95 11.86
C ASN A 1157 30.51 40.09 11.63
N LEU A 1158 29.87 40.96 12.41
CA LEU A 1158 28.42 41.17 12.42
C LEU A 1158 28.08 42.49 11.72
N THR A 1159 27.06 42.47 10.88
CA THR A 1159 26.35 43.67 10.42
C THR A 1159 24.90 43.61 10.85
N GLU A 1160 24.39 44.75 11.34
CA GLU A 1160 22.97 44.97 11.65
C GLU A 1160 22.48 46.16 10.82
N LYS A 1161 21.36 45.99 10.13
CA LYS A 1161 20.74 47.05 9.32
C LYS A 1161 19.23 47.05 9.51
N THR A 1162 18.66 48.23 9.70
CA THR A 1162 17.22 48.43 9.89
C THR A 1162 16.60 49.08 8.65
N LEU A 1163 15.42 48.60 8.27
CA LEU A 1163 14.55 49.15 7.25
C LEU A 1163 13.28 49.69 7.92
N ASP A 1164 13.03 50.99 7.78
CA ASP A 1164 11.79 51.61 8.25
C ASP A 1164 10.73 51.51 7.15
N PHE A 1165 9.46 51.33 7.52
CA PHE A 1165 8.35 51.38 6.56
C PHE A 1165 7.03 51.77 7.25
N GLU A 1166 6.04 52.17 6.47
CA GLU A 1166 4.70 52.50 6.98
C GLU A 1166 3.63 51.70 6.24
N VAL A 1167 2.87 50.90 6.98
CA VAL A 1167 1.69 50.20 6.47
C VAL A 1167 0.52 51.16 6.54
N SER A 1168 -0.01 51.56 5.39
CA SER A 1168 -1.16 52.46 5.32
C SER A 1168 -2.00 52.09 4.11
N VAL A 1169 -3.04 51.28 4.32
CA VAL A 1169 -3.99 50.89 3.26
C VAL A 1169 -5.38 51.49 3.50
N ASP A 1170 -5.80 51.67 4.76
CA ASP A 1170 -7.15 52.13 5.12
C ASP A 1170 -7.27 53.65 5.41
N GLY A 1171 -6.17 54.41 5.32
CA GLY A 1171 -6.17 55.87 5.49
C GLY A 1171 -6.76 56.65 4.30
N PRO A 1172 -7.03 57.97 4.43
CA PRO A 1172 -7.34 58.82 3.28
C PRO A 1172 -6.19 58.79 2.24
N LEU A 1173 -6.48 59.07 0.96
CA LEU A 1173 -5.46 59.13 -0.10
C LEU A 1173 -4.35 60.14 0.28
N VAL A 1174 -3.14 59.65 0.45
CA VAL A 1174 -1.93 60.45 0.69
C VAL A 1174 -1.04 60.36 -0.55
N LEU A 1175 -0.56 61.51 -1.03
CA LEU A 1175 0.46 61.56 -2.09
C LEU A 1175 1.81 61.96 -1.49
N THR A 1176 2.84 61.17 -1.78
CA THR A 1176 4.23 61.45 -1.39
C THR A 1176 5.12 61.56 -2.63
N GLY A 1177 6.31 62.15 -2.49
CA GLY A 1177 7.26 62.21 -3.60
C GLY A 1177 6.80 63.00 -4.83
N VAL A 1178 5.80 63.88 -4.72
CA VAL A 1178 5.27 64.64 -5.88
C VAL A 1178 6.34 65.54 -6.48
N MET A 1179 6.89 65.12 -7.61
CA MET A 1179 7.95 65.82 -8.30
C MET A 1179 7.85 65.67 -9.81
N ASN A 1180 8.68 66.44 -10.51
CA ASN A 1180 8.93 66.23 -11.92
C ASN A 1180 10.43 66.01 -12.15
N TYR A 1181 10.79 65.08 -13.03
CA TYR A 1181 12.17 64.74 -13.33
C TYR A 1181 12.37 64.51 -14.84
N PRO A 1182 13.42 65.06 -15.46
CA PRO A 1182 14.38 66.03 -14.90
C PRO A 1182 13.73 67.38 -14.54
N ASN A 1183 14.34 68.13 -13.61
CA ASN A 1183 13.98 69.51 -13.24
C ASN A 1183 15.23 70.27 -12.73
N PRO A 1184 15.77 71.28 -13.44
CA PRO A 1184 15.28 71.85 -14.70
C PRO A 1184 15.27 70.85 -15.87
N PHE A 1185 14.34 71.02 -16.82
CA PHE A 1185 14.27 70.22 -18.05
C PHE A 1185 14.34 71.10 -19.30
N ASN A 1186 14.79 70.52 -20.41
CA ASN A 1186 14.97 71.19 -21.69
C ASN A 1186 14.09 70.61 -22.81
N ASP A 1187 13.86 69.30 -22.80
CA ASP A 1187 13.07 68.60 -23.83
C ASP A 1187 11.81 67.97 -23.27
N ILE A 1188 11.93 67.05 -22.29
CA ILE A 1188 10.82 66.33 -21.67
C ILE A 1188 11.04 66.29 -20.15
N THR A 1189 9.94 66.34 -19.38
CA THR A 1189 9.91 66.05 -17.95
C THR A 1189 8.79 65.07 -17.65
N HIS A 1190 8.99 64.21 -16.67
CA HIS A 1190 8.01 63.22 -16.20
C HIS A 1190 7.52 63.63 -14.82
N PHE A 1191 6.22 63.59 -14.60
CA PHE A 1191 5.60 63.81 -13.30
C PHE A 1191 5.42 62.47 -12.61
N VAL A 1192 6.00 62.35 -11.41
CA VAL A 1192 6.02 61.14 -10.59
C VAL A 1192 5.57 61.46 -9.17
N PHE A 1193 4.88 60.52 -8.55
CA PHE A 1193 4.50 60.56 -7.14
C PHE A 1193 4.13 59.15 -6.67
N ASP A 1194 4.16 58.96 -5.37
CA ASP A 1194 3.72 57.74 -4.69
C ASP A 1194 2.39 57.97 -3.97
N HIS A 1195 1.66 56.89 -3.69
CA HIS A 1195 0.38 56.90 -3.00
C HIS A 1195 0.20 55.68 -2.07
N ASN A 1196 -0.70 55.80 -1.10
CA ASN A 1196 -1.00 54.76 -0.09
C ASN A 1196 -2.22 53.87 -0.45
N LYS A 1197 -2.47 53.67 -1.75
CA LYS A 1197 -3.69 53.02 -2.25
C LYS A 1197 -3.38 52.03 -3.40
N PRO A 1198 -2.60 50.97 -3.12
CA PRO A 1198 -2.27 49.96 -4.15
C PRO A 1198 -3.55 49.23 -4.59
N GLY A 1199 -3.65 48.89 -5.87
CA GLY A 1199 -4.84 48.26 -6.47
C GLY A 1199 -5.97 49.21 -6.87
N ASN A 1200 -5.91 50.50 -6.50
CA ASN A 1200 -6.90 51.50 -6.93
C ASN A 1200 -6.53 52.12 -8.28
N SER A 1201 -7.55 52.67 -8.95
CA SER A 1201 -7.38 53.53 -10.12
C SER A 1201 -7.43 55.01 -9.77
N PHE A 1202 -6.67 55.84 -10.49
CA PHE A 1202 -6.64 57.29 -10.34
C PHE A 1202 -6.87 58.02 -11.67
N ASP A 1203 -7.76 59.02 -11.63
CA ASP A 1203 -7.85 60.06 -12.65
C ASP A 1203 -6.88 61.20 -12.31
N LEU A 1204 -5.94 61.46 -13.22
CA LEU A 1204 -4.85 62.42 -13.04
C LEU A 1204 -5.07 63.65 -13.92
N GLU A 1205 -4.94 64.84 -13.35
CA GLU A 1205 -4.92 66.10 -14.11
C GLU A 1205 -3.80 67.02 -13.62
N ILE A 1206 -2.93 67.44 -14.52
CA ILE A 1206 -1.83 68.39 -14.22
C ILE A 1206 -2.09 69.69 -14.97
N ARG A 1207 -2.27 70.78 -14.22
CA ARG A 1207 -2.42 72.13 -14.78
C ARG A 1207 -1.14 72.92 -14.57
N ILE A 1208 -0.55 73.41 -15.66
CA ILE A 1208 0.70 74.16 -15.65
C ILE A 1208 0.39 75.63 -15.90
N PHE A 1209 1.06 76.52 -15.15
CA PHE A 1209 0.90 77.97 -15.17
C PHE A 1209 2.27 78.63 -15.25
N ASN A 1210 2.34 79.80 -15.89
CA ASN A 1210 3.53 80.64 -15.81
C ASN A 1210 3.55 81.43 -14.48
N ILE A 1211 4.65 82.15 -14.20
CA ILE A 1211 4.81 82.91 -12.94
C ILE A 1211 3.77 84.02 -12.75
N ASN A 1212 3.11 84.47 -13.83
CA ASN A 1212 2.04 85.47 -13.79
C ASN A 1212 0.66 84.82 -13.55
N GLY A 1213 0.59 83.51 -13.33
CA GLY A 1213 -0.65 82.76 -13.11
C GLY A 1213 -1.44 82.46 -14.39
N GLN A 1214 -0.88 82.72 -15.58
CA GLN A 1214 -1.55 82.38 -16.84
C GLN A 1214 -1.46 80.87 -17.07
N HIS A 1215 -2.58 80.26 -17.43
CA HIS A 1215 -2.65 78.83 -17.74
C HIS A 1215 -1.92 78.51 -19.03
N VAL A 1216 -1.01 77.54 -18.97
CA VAL A 1216 -0.10 77.17 -20.05
C VAL A 1216 -0.52 75.87 -20.72
N ARG A 1217 -0.81 74.83 -19.92
CA ARG A 1217 -1.13 73.48 -20.42
C ARG A 1217 -1.91 72.70 -19.36
N THR A 1218 -2.82 71.83 -19.81
CA THR A 1218 -3.39 70.76 -18.99
C THR A 1218 -2.97 69.41 -19.56
N LEU A 1219 -2.54 68.50 -18.69
CA LEU A 1219 -2.28 67.10 -19.01
C LEU A 1219 -3.30 66.27 -18.26
N ARG A 1220 -3.83 65.22 -18.89
CA ARG A 1220 -4.74 64.26 -18.25
C ARG A 1220 -4.20 62.86 -18.46
N GLY A 1221 -4.34 62.03 -17.44
CA GLY A 1221 -3.95 60.63 -17.46
C GLY A 1221 -4.89 59.80 -16.60
N TYR A 1222 -4.81 58.49 -16.79
CA TYR A 1222 -5.46 57.49 -15.96
C TYR A 1222 -4.39 56.46 -15.61
N SER A 1223 -4.33 56.05 -14.34
CA SER A 1223 -3.37 55.05 -13.87
C SER A 1223 -4.06 54.06 -12.94
N THR A 1224 -3.99 52.77 -13.25
CA THR A 1224 -4.22 51.68 -12.31
C THR A 1224 -2.92 51.41 -11.58
N ALA A 1225 -2.94 51.38 -10.25
CA ALA A 1225 -1.72 51.23 -9.48
C ALA A 1225 -1.47 49.77 -9.09
N ASP A 1226 -0.59 49.08 -9.82
CA ASP A 1226 -0.07 47.74 -9.47
C ASP A 1226 0.99 47.79 -8.33
N GLY A 1227 0.96 48.86 -7.53
CA GLY A 1227 1.95 49.17 -6.51
C GLY A 1227 1.65 50.52 -5.88
N LEU A 1228 2.68 51.20 -5.37
CA LEU A 1228 2.52 52.48 -4.67
C LEU A 1228 3.03 53.67 -5.47
N THR A 1229 3.65 53.45 -6.64
CA THR A 1229 4.13 54.50 -7.54
C THR A 1229 3.27 54.52 -8.80
N ILE A 1230 2.91 55.71 -9.28
CA ILE A 1230 2.10 55.86 -10.48
C ILE A 1230 2.92 55.72 -11.78
N THR A 1231 2.25 55.34 -12.86
CA THR A 1231 2.85 55.42 -14.20
C THR A 1231 3.11 56.89 -14.57
N PRO A 1232 4.37 57.30 -14.87
CA PRO A 1232 4.71 58.72 -15.02
C PRO A 1232 3.97 59.43 -16.18
N LEU A 1233 3.42 60.62 -15.91
CA LEU A 1233 2.86 61.49 -16.95
C LEU A 1233 3.97 62.35 -17.56
N SER A 1234 4.09 62.33 -18.89
CA SER A 1234 5.18 63.05 -19.60
C SER A 1234 4.71 64.38 -20.18
N TRP A 1235 5.60 65.38 -20.21
CA TRP A 1235 5.37 66.65 -20.88
C TRP A 1235 6.61 67.17 -21.60
N ASP A 1236 6.42 67.67 -22.80
CA ASP A 1236 7.45 68.15 -23.72
C ASP A 1236 7.74 69.66 -23.60
N GLY A 1237 7.20 70.34 -22.58
CA GLY A 1237 7.42 71.77 -22.38
C GLY A 1237 6.74 72.67 -23.41
N THR A 1238 5.62 72.22 -24.01
CA THR A 1238 4.80 73.01 -24.93
C THR A 1238 3.53 73.59 -24.30
N ASP A 1239 3.06 74.73 -24.80
CA ASP A 1239 1.77 75.32 -24.44
C ASP A 1239 0.57 74.62 -25.10
N MET A 1240 -0.66 75.11 -24.90
CA MET A 1240 -1.87 74.55 -25.56
C MET A 1240 -1.86 74.64 -27.10
N GLY A 1241 -1.06 75.55 -27.68
CA GLY A 1241 -0.88 75.70 -29.12
C GLY A 1241 0.25 74.86 -29.71
N GLY A 1242 0.98 74.10 -28.88
CA GLY A 1242 2.14 73.29 -29.29
C GLY A 1242 3.44 74.08 -29.40
N ASN A 1243 3.49 75.35 -28.96
CA ASN A 1243 4.73 76.13 -28.98
C ASN A 1243 5.59 75.80 -27.76
N LYS A 1244 6.91 75.68 -27.95
CA LYS A 1244 7.87 75.54 -26.85
C LYS A 1244 7.86 76.78 -25.96
N LEU A 1245 7.97 76.55 -24.65
CA LEU A 1245 7.93 77.60 -23.66
C LEU A 1245 9.21 78.45 -23.60
N GLY A 1246 9.09 79.65 -23.04
CA GLY A 1246 10.27 80.47 -22.73
C GLY A 1246 10.98 79.96 -21.47
N ASN A 1247 12.29 80.19 -21.38
CA ASN A 1247 13.08 79.84 -20.19
C ASN A 1247 12.52 80.52 -18.95
N GLY A 1248 12.29 79.75 -17.89
CA GLY A 1248 11.73 80.31 -16.66
C GLY A 1248 11.14 79.29 -15.71
N VAL A 1249 10.62 79.81 -14.60
CA VAL A 1249 9.92 79.05 -13.57
C VAL A 1249 8.43 79.00 -13.90
N TYR A 1250 7.88 77.79 -13.89
CA TYR A 1250 6.47 77.49 -14.04
C TYR A 1250 5.96 76.83 -12.77
N ILE A 1251 4.66 76.94 -12.52
CA ILE A 1251 3.98 76.30 -11.40
C ILE A 1251 3.04 75.26 -11.98
N TYR A 1252 3.09 74.03 -11.50
CA TYR A 1252 2.11 73.02 -11.84
C TYR A 1252 1.26 72.66 -10.63
N ARG A 1253 0.01 72.32 -10.89
CA ARG A 1253 -0.93 71.80 -9.90
C ARG A 1253 -1.41 70.43 -10.37
N LEU A 1254 -1.06 69.41 -9.60
CA LEU A 1254 -1.51 68.04 -9.76
C LEU A 1254 -2.85 67.86 -9.03
N TYR A 1255 -3.81 67.26 -9.73
CA TYR A 1255 -5.09 66.80 -9.23
C TYR A 1255 -5.12 65.28 -9.39
N VAL A 1256 -5.45 64.57 -8.31
CA VAL A 1256 -5.61 63.11 -8.30
C VAL A 1256 -6.98 62.82 -7.74
N LEU A 1257 -7.80 62.10 -8.49
CA LEU A 1257 -9.14 61.67 -8.09
C LEU A 1257 -9.15 60.15 -7.97
N ASP A 1258 -9.52 59.63 -6.81
CA ASP A 1258 -9.70 58.19 -6.61
C ASP A 1258 -11.11 57.72 -7.04
N GLU A 1259 -11.31 56.40 -7.07
CA GLU A 1259 -12.60 55.77 -7.42
C GLU A 1259 -13.75 56.12 -6.47
N GLN A 1260 -13.43 56.62 -5.27
CA GLN A 1260 -14.40 57.02 -4.23
C GLN A 1260 -14.80 58.49 -4.39
N GLY A 1261 -14.25 59.20 -5.37
CA GLY A 1261 -14.53 60.61 -5.66
C GLY A 1261 -13.77 61.59 -4.76
N THR A 1262 -12.77 61.12 -4.01
CA THR A 1262 -11.90 61.97 -3.19
C THR A 1262 -10.85 62.62 -4.07
N GLN A 1263 -10.82 63.95 -4.07
CA GLN A 1263 -9.86 64.73 -4.86
C GLN A 1263 -8.70 65.24 -4.00
N PHE A 1264 -7.49 64.87 -4.36
CA PHE A 1264 -6.25 65.43 -3.81
C PHE A 1264 -5.67 66.48 -4.76
N VAL A 1265 -5.08 67.55 -4.20
CA VAL A 1265 -4.49 68.65 -4.97
C VAL A 1265 -3.13 69.05 -4.40
N GLN A 1266 -2.07 68.93 -5.20
CA GLN A 1266 -0.71 69.35 -4.85
C GLN A 1266 -0.21 70.42 -5.83
N THR A 1267 0.49 71.44 -5.34
CA THR A 1267 1.11 72.47 -6.19
C THR A 1267 2.62 72.46 -6.02
N SER A 1268 3.37 72.44 -7.12
CA SER A 1268 4.84 72.46 -7.10
C SER A 1268 5.41 73.29 -8.27
N LYS A 1269 6.73 73.46 -8.30
CA LYS A 1269 7.44 74.35 -9.23
C LYS A 1269 8.31 73.53 -10.17
N LEU A 1270 8.32 73.90 -11.44
CA LEU A 1270 9.20 73.31 -12.46
C LEU A 1270 9.95 74.40 -13.22
N ILE A 1271 11.18 74.11 -13.63
CA ILE A 1271 12.06 75.05 -14.33
C ILE A 1271 12.27 74.52 -15.75
N PHE A 1272 11.86 75.29 -16.74
CA PHE A 1272 12.14 74.99 -18.15
C PHE A 1272 13.36 75.78 -18.62
N THR A 1273 14.33 75.08 -19.18
CA THR A 1273 15.55 75.63 -19.81
C THR A 1273 15.62 75.16 -21.25
N GLY A 1274 14.78 75.71 -22.11
CA GLY A 1274 14.91 75.60 -23.56
C GLY A 1274 16.29 76.11 -24.00
N LYS A 1275 17.01 75.29 -24.75
CA LYS A 1275 18.15 75.78 -25.53
C LYS A 1275 17.60 76.77 -26.56
N GLN A 1276 18.21 77.96 -26.64
CA GLN A 1276 18.00 78.86 -27.78
C GLN A 1276 18.45 78.20 -29.07
#